data_AF-A0A927Z8M2-F1
#
_entry.id   AF-A0A927Z8M2-F1
#
_cell.length_a   1.000
_cell.length_b   1.000
_cell.length_c   1.000
_cell.angle_alpha   90.00
_cell.angle_beta   90.00
_cell.angle_gamma   90.00
#
_symmetry.space_group_name_H-M   'P 1'
#
loop_
_entity.id
_entity.type
_entity.pdbx_description
1 polymer ?
#
loop_
_entity_poly.entity_id
_entity_poly.type
_entity_poly.pdbx_seq_one_letter_code
_entity_poly.pdbx_strand_id
1 'polypeptide(L)'
;MQMPNSSEVITLTPGQQMAIEVRDANVLVAAAAGSGKTKVLVDRIVSKVTDKDNPVNVDQFLVVTFTNAAAAQMRDKIRGKLQKALSKNPSDEHLCRQQLLVNRADICTIDSFCLKLVKENFNMLDIDSSFTIGDAGVMEMVKSEVMDNLFEELYDKGDKEFKVLVDIFGLKNNEEELRKAVANVYSKASSYPIPMAWYSNAKSSFDIKSEDVFNNLKWVEYYVNSVKAEIADIRREIDEVEAVCNLPDGPAVYVETLEADRALVERIAEATTYEDLRIALADGWTGLPRMKKGDCDEDIKDKAQKLRNKYKKRVGMLIPTKTYQQVVEEQEHLASYVIPLIKLTERFEEEYMKEKKLRRMFEFSDIAHMAHSLVCSAYDVDGKPIPTELAKNISMGIEEIYIDEYQDSNFLQEEILYCVSGNYRDCPNMFMVGDVKQSIYRFRMARPDLFIGKYDTFKDTGDNVKILLNNNFRSRAEVLLPVNYFFYQLMGKELGGIVYDASASLVPSALFPQPNEEEAPLVSHNTEIMVLNLEDIEDTARPEQEDAEDDMENLANLELEAHMIAGRIKELLDKDNGMLVCEEIEVDGQEQKIYRKASYKDIVILIRSMKGVGEVFYNVLSAHGIPSYLSDPKGYFDAVEVRVVMSLLSVVDNSKQDIPLAAVLMSPMARLDESDIAVICDYTKEKKLQYLYDKCQLYMLEIEDEITKKLKTFFELLENLKDNKNKLSISQLIWEALEVTGYYTYVSAMPMGHRRKANLDMLLDKAEVYENGYYKGLFNFLRYVDKLKVNQVDFGEAAVVNEDEDVVRIMTMHSSKGLEYPIVFVSALGKYFNREDNKKNLIINNDYYLSMKYMNRNKRYSKDTLVREAFKDINISEGLAEELRVLYVALTRAKEKLVITGYVKKYTELMNKCEKLMKHSDMLLPYTNRKKADSFIDLLVQTMARFDRLKDTYEVADKLNIKVFDKSMLAVSTKRSIEDRVQKVERLLEQLESQVNSETTEEILKSFKRDYSYQKITQLKSKLSVSDIKKMKAFDGTGYDDSEFACKALEYEKFQDDSEGEDTQSEKEVAKPTEIQEEQKANSTSGKLTGAMRGTVVHKCMELIDFASLEGETNLYKFAVAHKKALKERGIFDDAELRAINCKKVANMLKSNLGQRMIKAAIRGELFKEQQFSIGFAATKVFDLDDMYDLDDTIIVQGIVDGYFVEDGAIVVMDYKTDACDEETLIGRYKAQLKYYGDTLSQLRGLPVKEMIMYSFGMEKEVSL
;
A
#
# COMPACT_ATOMS: atom_id res chain seq x y z
N MET A 1 13.33 -17.05 -48.07
CA MET A 1 14.71 -16.88 -47.57
C MET A 1 15.09 -18.18 -46.87
N GLN A 2 16.14 -18.90 -47.28
CA GLN A 2 16.54 -20.17 -46.64
C GLN A 2 16.95 -19.90 -45.18
N MET A 3 16.34 -20.61 -44.23
CA MET A 3 16.67 -20.48 -42.80
C MET A 3 18.00 -21.15 -42.49
N PRO A 4 18.91 -20.51 -41.72
CA PRO A 4 20.16 -21.11 -41.28
C PRO A 4 19.94 -22.13 -40.13
N ASN A 5 20.86 -23.10 -40.05
CA ASN A 5 20.87 -24.19 -39.07
C ASN A 5 20.98 -23.70 -37.61
N SER A 6 20.41 -24.49 -36.69
CA SER A 6 20.13 -24.23 -35.28
C SER A 6 21.33 -24.15 -34.32
N SER A 7 22.49 -23.63 -34.74
CA SER A 7 23.69 -23.55 -33.89
C SER A 7 24.45 -22.23 -33.94
N GLU A 8 23.84 -21.12 -34.36
CA GLU A 8 24.49 -19.81 -34.34
C GLU A 8 24.17 -19.01 -33.07
N VAL A 9 25.22 -18.64 -32.35
CA VAL A 9 25.24 -17.72 -31.21
C VAL A 9 24.38 -16.49 -31.53
N ILE A 10 23.45 -16.11 -30.65
CA ILE A 10 22.59 -14.93 -30.83
C ILE A 10 23.47 -13.67 -30.96
N THR A 11 23.74 -13.25 -32.19
CA THR A 11 24.42 -12.00 -32.52
C THR A 11 23.53 -10.81 -32.17
N LEU A 12 24.11 -9.78 -31.54
CA LEU A 12 23.44 -8.49 -31.30
C LEU A 12 22.98 -7.91 -32.64
N THR A 13 21.79 -7.30 -32.68
CA THR A 13 21.37 -6.57 -33.88
C THR A 13 22.23 -5.31 -34.07
N PRO A 14 22.34 -4.77 -35.29
CA PRO A 14 23.05 -3.51 -35.51
C PRO A 14 22.57 -2.37 -34.61
N GLY A 15 21.26 -2.28 -34.35
CA GLY A 15 20.70 -1.30 -33.42
C GLY A 15 21.08 -1.55 -31.96
N GLN A 16 21.07 -2.80 -31.49
CA GLN A 16 21.52 -3.14 -30.14
C GLN A 16 23.01 -2.85 -29.96
N GLN A 17 23.82 -3.15 -30.97
CA GLN A 17 25.25 -2.86 -30.98
C GLN A 17 25.50 -1.34 -30.93
N MET A 18 24.81 -0.56 -31.76
CA MET A 18 24.88 0.91 -31.74
C MET A 18 24.50 1.48 -30.37
N ALA A 19 23.45 0.95 -29.72
CA ALA A 19 23.05 1.39 -28.38
C ALA A 19 24.10 1.09 -27.30
N ILE A 20 24.91 0.04 -27.49
CA ILE A 20 26.02 -0.30 -26.59
C ILE A 20 27.24 0.56 -26.88
N GLU A 21 27.54 0.87 -28.15
CA GLU A 21 28.79 1.50 -28.59
C GLU A 21 28.80 3.03 -28.58
N VAL A 22 27.66 3.70 -28.85
CA VAL A 22 27.60 5.18 -28.90
C VAL A 22 28.06 5.77 -27.56
N ARG A 23 28.98 6.73 -27.58
CA ARG A 23 29.50 7.45 -26.39
C ARG A 23 29.25 8.95 -26.53
N ASP A 24 29.38 9.67 -25.43
CA ASP A 24 29.38 11.15 -25.37
C ASP A 24 28.17 11.82 -26.05
N ALA A 25 27.00 11.23 -25.86
CA ALA A 25 25.74 11.69 -26.42
C ALA A 25 24.57 11.36 -25.47
N ASN A 26 23.50 12.15 -25.56
CA ASN A 26 22.21 11.75 -25.02
C ASN A 26 21.63 10.73 -25.98
N VAL A 27 21.32 9.54 -25.49
CA VAL A 27 20.81 8.44 -26.32
C VAL A 27 19.38 8.14 -25.91
N LEU A 28 18.44 8.26 -26.85
CA LEU A 28 17.08 7.77 -26.71
C LEU A 28 16.94 6.46 -27.48
N VAL A 29 16.79 5.35 -26.75
CA VAL A 29 16.51 4.03 -27.31
C VAL A 29 15.01 3.78 -27.28
N ALA A 30 14.36 3.94 -28.44
CA ALA A 30 12.96 3.59 -28.63
C ALA A 30 12.85 2.11 -29.00
N ALA A 31 12.42 1.32 -28.04
CA ALA A 31 12.57 -0.12 -28.06
C ALA A 31 11.25 -0.83 -27.80
N ALA A 32 10.71 -1.48 -28.84
CA ALA A 32 9.45 -2.18 -28.78
C ALA A 32 9.46 -3.31 -27.74
N ALA A 33 8.28 -3.83 -27.37
CA ALA A 33 8.18 -4.95 -26.44
C ALA A 33 9.03 -6.15 -26.89
N GLY A 34 9.79 -6.76 -25.98
CA GLY A 34 10.62 -7.94 -26.26
C GLY A 34 11.91 -7.67 -27.06
N SER A 35 12.33 -6.41 -27.22
CA SER A 35 13.54 -6.03 -27.97
C SER A 35 14.87 -6.19 -27.22
N GLY A 36 14.83 -6.55 -25.95
CA GLY A 36 16.01 -6.72 -25.11
C GLY A 36 16.52 -5.43 -24.45
N LYS A 37 15.65 -4.43 -24.22
CA LYS A 37 15.93 -3.18 -23.49
C LYS A 37 16.90 -3.35 -22.30
N THR A 38 16.52 -4.19 -21.34
CA THR A 38 17.33 -4.44 -20.13
C THR A 38 18.67 -5.11 -20.45
N LYS A 39 18.73 -5.98 -21.48
CA LYS A 39 19.99 -6.61 -21.90
C LYS A 39 20.95 -5.56 -22.46
N VAL A 40 20.47 -4.69 -23.34
CA VAL A 40 21.23 -3.58 -23.94
C VAL A 40 21.75 -2.62 -22.87
N LEU A 41 20.90 -2.23 -21.91
CA LEU A 41 21.28 -1.34 -20.81
C LEU A 41 22.39 -1.96 -19.96
N VAL A 42 22.24 -3.23 -19.57
CA VAL A 42 23.26 -3.95 -18.78
C VAL A 42 24.55 -4.17 -19.59
N ASP A 43 24.45 -4.55 -20.87
CA ASP A 43 25.64 -4.71 -21.74
C ASP A 43 26.38 -3.39 -21.93
N ARG A 44 25.67 -2.26 -22.04
CA ARG A 44 26.27 -0.93 -22.12
C ARG A 44 27.07 -0.60 -20.85
N ILE A 45 26.48 -0.77 -19.67
CA ILE A 45 27.17 -0.54 -18.39
C ILE A 45 28.42 -1.42 -18.31
N VAL A 46 28.27 -2.73 -18.52
CA VAL A 46 29.39 -3.68 -18.42
C VAL A 46 30.47 -3.37 -19.46
N SER A 47 30.11 -2.92 -20.67
CA SER A 47 31.09 -2.53 -21.69
C SER A 47 31.95 -1.34 -21.27
N LYS A 48 31.39 -0.33 -20.58
CA LYS A 48 32.15 0.81 -20.05
C LYS A 48 33.03 0.43 -18.85
N VAL A 49 32.55 -0.50 -18.02
CA VAL A 49 33.31 -1.02 -16.88
C VAL A 49 34.48 -1.90 -17.32
N THR A 50 34.30 -2.66 -18.39
CA THR A 50 35.31 -3.61 -18.92
C THR A 50 36.19 -3.00 -20.02
N ASP A 51 36.05 -1.70 -20.28
CA ASP A 51 36.87 -0.97 -21.25
C ASP A 51 38.34 -0.99 -20.81
N LYS A 52 39.24 -1.35 -21.74
CA LYS A 52 40.68 -1.47 -21.45
C LYS A 52 41.40 -0.13 -21.51
N ASP A 53 40.89 0.79 -22.30
CA ASP A 53 41.53 2.08 -22.55
C ASP A 53 41.03 3.12 -21.54
N ASN A 54 39.72 3.13 -21.26
CA ASN A 54 39.08 4.07 -20.32
C ASN A 54 38.07 3.38 -19.38
N PRO A 55 38.52 2.58 -18.39
CA PRO A 55 37.62 1.88 -17.47
C PRO A 55 36.91 2.84 -16.53
N VAL A 56 35.58 2.71 -16.43
CA VAL A 56 34.73 3.49 -15.52
C VAL A 56 34.30 2.63 -14.33
N ASN A 57 34.26 3.19 -13.13
CA ASN A 57 33.75 2.46 -11.97
C ASN A 57 32.22 2.43 -11.95
N VAL A 58 31.65 1.32 -11.48
CA VAL A 58 30.20 1.11 -11.51
C VAL A 58 29.42 2.06 -10.59
N ASP A 59 30.08 2.63 -9.57
CA ASP A 59 29.54 3.64 -8.66
C ASP A 59 29.54 5.06 -9.24
N GLN A 60 30.07 5.25 -10.45
CA GLN A 60 29.98 6.52 -11.21
C GLN A 60 28.77 6.54 -12.15
N PHE A 61 27.90 5.52 -12.12
CA PHE A 61 26.65 5.50 -12.88
C PHE A 61 25.46 5.75 -11.96
N LEU A 62 24.54 6.61 -12.44
CA LEU A 62 23.21 6.73 -11.85
C LEU A 62 22.23 5.94 -12.70
N VAL A 63 21.65 4.88 -12.14
CA VAL A 63 20.74 3.99 -12.85
C VAL A 63 19.37 4.03 -12.20
N VAL A 64 18.43 4.67 -12.88
CA VAL A 64 17.07 4.92 -12.42
C VAL A 64 16.12 3.92 -13.06
N THR A 65 15.34 3.25 -12.21
CA THR A 65 14.32 2.26 -12.62
C THR A 65 12.95 2.61 -12.03
N PHE A 66 11.89 2.04 -12.60
CA PHE A 66 10.52 2.32 -12.16
C PHE A 66 10.16 1.64 -10.82
N THR A 67 10.77 0.50 -10.48
CA THR A 67 10.47 -0.24 -9.23
C THR A 67 11.73 -0.72 -8.53
N ASN A 68 11.65 -0.90 -7.20
CA ASN A 68 12.75 -1.46 -6.41
C ASN A 68 13.13 -2.89 -6.86
N ALA A 69 12.14 -3.68 -7.32
CA ALA A 69 12.39 -5.02 -7.87
C ALA A 69 13.19 -4.96 -9.18
N ALA A 70 12.89 -4.00 -10.07
CA ALA A 70 13.66 -3.79 -11.29
C ALA A 70 15.10 -3.33 -10.99
N ALA A 71 15.29 -2.44 -10.02
CA ALA A 71 16.61 -2.05 -9.54
C ALA A 71 17.43 -3.25 -9.02
N ALA A 72 16.81 -4.10 -8.19
CA ALA A 72 17.44 -5.31 -7.66
C ALA A 72 17.83 -6.29 -8.79
N GLN A 73 16.89 -6.57 -9.72
CA GLN A 73 17.15 -7.44 -10.86
C GLN A 73 18.28 -6.91 -11.74
N MET A 74 18.33 -5.60 -11.96
CA MET A 74 19.39 -4.96 -12.74
C MET A 74 20.75 -5.09 -12.06
N ARG A 75 20.80 -4.89 -10.74
CA ARG A 75 22.00 -5.09 -9.91
C ARG A 75 22.52 -6.53 -10.03
N ASP A 76 21.63 -7.53 -9.96
CA ASP A 76 22.01 -8.93 -10.07
C ASP A 76 22.49 -9.30 -11.49
N LYS A 77 21.87 -8.76 -12.54
CA LYS A 77 22.32 -8.95 -13.93
C LYS A 77 23.71 -8.35 -14.17
N ILE A 78 23.98 -7.15 -13.66
CA ILE A 78 25.31 -6.52 -13.73
C ILE A 78 26.33 -7.38 -12.97
N ARG A 79 26.00 -7.79 -11.73
CA ARG A 79 26.87 -8.66 -10.92
C ARG A 79 27.21 -9.97 -11.64
N GLY A 80 26.20 -10.62 -12.22
CA GLY A 80 26.37 -11.88 -12.96
C GLY A 80 27.29 -11.72 -14.19
N LYS A 81 27.14 -10.64 -14.97
CA LYS A 81 28.03 -10.39 -16.11
C LYS A 81 29.46 -10.04 -15.70
N LEU A 82 29.63 -9.23 -14.65
CA LEU A 82 30.97 -8.96 -14.10
C LEU A 82 31.62 -10.25 -13.56
N GLN A 83 30.85 -11.16 -12.96
CA GLN A 83 31.36 -12.44 -12.48
C GLN A 83 31.81 -13.33 -13.65
N LYS A 84 31.05 -13.36 -14.75
CA LYS A 84 31.42 -14.06 -15.99
C LYS A 84 32.65 -13.43 -16.67
N ALA A 85 32.83 -12.12 -16.58
CA ALA A 85 34.03 -11.44 -17.07
C ALA A 85 35.25 -11.78 -16.21
N LEU A 86 35.10 -11.77 -14.88
CA LEU A 86 36.14 -12.12 -13.93
C LEU A 86 36.54 -13.60 -14.00
N SER A 87 35.61 -14.53 -14.26
CA SER A 87 35.96 -15.95 -14.43
C SER A 87 36.85 -16.21 -15.64
N LYS A 88 36.73 -15.39 -16.70
CA LYS A 88 37.64 -15.42 -17.86
C LYS A 88 39.01 -14.81 -17.55
N ASN A 89 39.09 -13.89 -16.60
CA ASN A 89 40.32 -13.18 -16.23
C ASN A 89 40.43 -12.98 -14.70
N PRO A 90 40.75 -14.04 -13.93
CA PRO A 90 40.63 -14.01 -12.46
C PRO A 90 41.58 -13.04 -11.74
N SER A 91 42.64 -12.60 -12.40
CA SER A 91 43.66 -11.69 -11.85
C SER A 91 43.35 -10.20 -12.10
N ASP A 92 42.19 -9.87 -12.66
CA ASP A 92 41.79 -8.49 -12.93
C ASP A 92 41.34 -7.78 -11.63
N GLU A 93 42.26 -6.98 -11.05
CA GLU A 93 42.00 -6.23 -9.81
C GLU A 93 40.86 -5.21 -9.97
N HIS A 94 40.70 -4.62 -11.16
CA HIS A 94 39.63 -3.67 -11.42
C HIS A 94 38.28 -4.38 -11.33
N LEU A 95 38.08 -5.50 -12.05
CA LEU A 95 36.82 -6.26 -12.03
C LEU A 95 36.48 -6.80 -10.63
N CYS A 96 37.49 -7.21 -9.86
CA CYS A 96 37.29 -7.60 -8.46
C CYS A 96 36.78 -6.43 -7.60
N ARG A 97 37.32 -5.22 -7.80
CA ARG A 97 36.82 -4.01 -7.13
C ARG A 97 35.40 -3.68 -7.56
N GLN A 98 35.08 -3.79 -8.86
CA GLN A 98 33.73 -3.47 -9.36
C GLN A 98 32.67 -4.39 -8.79
N GLN A 99 32.95 -5.70 -8.62
CA GLN A 99 32.07 -6.64 -7.93
C GLN A 99 31.63 -6.15 -6.54
N LEU A 100 32.54 -5.53 -5.77
CA LEU A 100 32.24 -4.97 -4.46
C LEU A 100 31.45 -3.66 -4.55
N LEU A 101 31.76 -2.82 -5.55
CA LEU A 101 31.12 -1.52 -5.76
C LEU A 101 29.67 -1.63 -6.27
N VAL A 102 29.26 -2.74 -6.89
CA VAL A 102 27.86 -2.95 -7.35
C VAL A 102 26.84 -2.73 -6.24
N ASN A 103 27.17 -3.05 -4.98
CA ASN A 103 26.27 -2.84 -3.83
C ASN A 103 26.17 -1.38 -3.39
N ARG A 104 27.16 -0.55 -3.75
CA ARG A 104 27.21 0.89 -3.44
C ARG A 104 26.77 1.77 -4.61
N ALA A 105 26.72 1.23 -5.82
CA ALA A 105 26.29 1.95 -7.01
C ALA A 105 24.83 2.41 -6.88
N ASP A 106 24.55 3.59 -7.43
CA ASP A 106 23.23 4.21 -7.42
C ASP A 106 22.30 3.57 -8.46
N ILE A 107 21.97 2.29 -8.23
CA ILE A 107 20.97 1.52 -8.97
C ILE A 107 19.71 1.47 -8.11
N CYS A 108 18.76 2.36 -8.38
CA CYS A 108 17.62 2.60 -7.50
C CYS A 108 16.39 3.14 -8.27
N THR A 109 15.32 3.46 -7.53
CA THR A 109 14.20 4.26 -8.07
C THR A 109 14.51 5.75 -7.95
N ILE A 110 13.84 6.58 -8.75
CA ILE A 110 13.98 8.03 -8.67
C ILE A 110 13.62 8.58 -7.28
N ASP A 111 12.60 8.01 -6.64
CA ASP A 111 12.20 8.38 -5.27
C ASP A 111 13.32 8.06 -4.25
N SER A 112 13.99 6.92 -4.42
CA SER A 112 15.13 6.53 -3.58
C SER A 112 16.32 7.48 -3.77
N PHE A 113 16.57 7.91 -5.01
CA PHE A 113 17.59 8.91 -5.31
C PHE A 113 17.25 10.27 -4.69
N CYS A 114 15.99 10.74 -4.84
CA CYS A 114 15.53 11.99 -4.22
C CYS A 114 15.64 11.93 -2.69
N LEU A 115 15.24 10.81 -2.08
CA LEU A 115 15.35 10.61 -0.63
C LEU A 115 16.81 10.65 -0.16
N LYS A 116 17.73 10.00 -0.90
CA LYS A 116 19.17 10.06 -0.61
C LYS A 116 19.68 11.49 -0.67
N LEU A 117 19.35 12.21 -1.75
CA LEU A 117 19.76 13.60 -1.96
C LEU A 117 19.28 14.52 -0.82
N VAL A 118 18.02 14.40 -0.42
CA VAL A 118 17.42 15.18 0.69
C VAL A 118 18.05 14.79 2.03
N LYS A 119 18.28 13.50 2.30
CA LYS A 119 18.93 13.05 3.55
C LYS A 119 20.37 13.47 3.67
N GLU A 120 21.12 13.52 2.57
CA GLU A 120 22.53 13.95 2.58
C GLU A 120 22.68 15.48 2.69
N ASN A 121 21.65 16.25 2.30
CA ASN A 121 21.68 17.71 2.23
C ASN A 121 20.55 18.39 3.02
N PHE A 122 20.01 17.73 4.05
CA PHE A 122 18.89 18.22 4.84
C PHE A 122 19.17 19.59 5.50
N ASN A 123 20.44 19.91 5.75
CA ASN A 123 20.91 21.17 6.32
C ASN A 123 20.70 22.39 5.40
N MET A 124 20.57 22.17 4.09
CA MET A 124 20.23 23.21 3.12
C MET A 124 18.71 23.43 3.02
N LEU A 125 17.93 22.56 3.68
CA LEU A 125 16.48 22.59 3.72
C LEU A 125 16.02 22.93 5.14
N ASP A 126 14.83 23.50 5.26
CA ASP A 126 14.19 23.80 6.55
C ASP A 126 13.46 22.55 7.08
N ILE A 127 14.21 21.46 7.30
CA ILE A 127 13.71 20.16 7.78
C ILE A 127 14.66 19.51 8.80
N ASP A 128 14.12 18.68 9.69
CA ASP A 128 14.91 17.90 10.66
C ASP A 128 15.46 16.63 10.02
N SER A 129 16.70 16.25 10.34
CA SER A 129 17.34 14.99 9.93
C SER A 129 16.55 13.71 10.27
N SER A 130 15.69 13.77 11.30
CA SER A 130 14.90 12.64 11.79
C SER A 130 13.55 12.48 11.05
N PHE A 131 13.37 13.12 9.89
CA PHE A 131 12.11 13.04 9.16
C PHE A 131 11.81 11.61 8.67
N THR A 132 10.53 11.32 8.52
CA THR A 132 10.03 10.02 8.03
C THR A 132 9.08 10.21 6.86
N ILE A 133 8.89 9.15 6.08
CA ILE A 133 7.87 9.12 5.05
C ILE A 133 6.57 8.68 5.73
N GLY A 134 5.52 9.49 5.58
CA GLY A 134 4.22 9.22 6.21
C GLY A 134 3.45 8.09 5.55
N ASP A 135 2.76 7.29 6.35
CA ASP A 135 1.79 6.31 5.84
C ASP A 135 0.59 7.02 5.19
N ALA A 136 0.09 6.48 4.07
CA ALA A 136 -0.97 7.12 3.28
C ALA A 136 -2.25 7.41 4.10
N GLY A 137 -2.66 6.51 5.01
CA GLY A 137 -3.84 6.73 5.84
C GLY A 137 -3.62 7.83 6.88
N VAL A 138 -2.41 7.88 7.46
CA VAL A 138 -2.01 8.94 8.39
C VAL A 138 -1.96 10.29 7.68
N MET A 139 -1.37 10.34 6.48
CA MET A 139 -1.28 11.56 5.68
C MET A 139 -2.66 12.11 5.29
N GLU A 140 -3.64 11.25 4.97
CA GLU A 140 -5.01 11.72 4.74
C GLU A 140 -5.66 12.24 6.03
N MET A 141 -5.43 11.61 7.19
CA MET A 141 -5.95 12.14 8.46
C MET A 141 -5.43 13.56 8.71
N VAL A 142 -4.13 13.79 8.51
CA VAL A 142 -3.52 15.12 8.63
C VAL A 142 -4.13 16.09 7.62
N LYS A 143 -4.28 15.68 6.36
CA LYS A 143 -4.90 16.50 5.31
C LYS A 143 -6.34 16.87 5.64
N SER A 144 -7.13 15.93 6.17
CA SER A 144 -8.51 16.17 6.64
C SER A 144 -8.53 17.17 7.79
N GLU A 145 -7.65 17.00 8.78
CA GLU A 145 -7.53 17.90 9.95
C GLU A 145 -7.17 19.33 9.54
N VAL A 146 -6.19 19.49 8.64
CA VAL A 146 -5.81 20.81 8.10
C VAL A 146 -6.95 21.44 7.31
N MET A 147 -7.67 20.66 6.50
CA MET A 147 -8.84 21.15 5.76
C MET A 147 -9.95 21.62 6.69
N ASP A 148 -10.23 20.86 7.75
CA ASP A 148 -11.23 21.20 8.79
C ASP A 148 -10.88 22.52 9.46
N ASN A 149 -9.65 22.65 9.97
CA ASN A 149 -9.17 23.87 10.61
C ASN A 149 -9.24 25.09 9.68
N LEU A 150 -8.87 24.92 8.41
CA LEU A 150 -8.91 25.99 7.41
C LEU A 150 -10.35 26.45 7.11
N PHE A 151 -11.28 25.50 6.98
CA PHE A 151 -12.69 25.81 6.69
C PHE A 151 -13.36 26.48 7.89
N GLU A 152 -13.13 25.98 9.11
CA GLU A 152 -13.62 26.60 10.35
C GLU A 152 -13.15 28.05 10.48
N GLU A 153 -11.86 28.31 10.24
CA GLU A 153 -11.30 29.66 10.29
C GLU A 153 -11.94 30.60 9.25
N LEU A 154 -12.20 30.11 8.04
CA LEU A 154 -12.85 30.89 6.97
C LEU A 154 -14.33 31.17 7.27
N TYR A 155 -15.01 30.22 7.91
CA TYR A 155 -16.37 30.40 8.40
C TYR A 155 -16.44 31.48 9.48
N ASP A 156 -15.55 31.41 10.48
CA ASP A 156 -15.48 32.37 11.58
C ASP A 156 -15.16 33.79 11.09
N LYS A 157 -14.26 33.92 10.11
CA LYS A 157 -13.94 35.21 9.46
C LYS A 157 -15.06 35.70 8.54
N GLY A 158 -16.01 34.83 8.19
CA GLY A 158 -17.11 35.14 7.29
C GLY A 158 -16.66 35.50 5.87
N ASP A 159 -15.59 34.87 5.38
CA ASP A 159 -14.94 35.19 4.10
C ASP A 159 -15.93 35.15 2.92
N LYS A 160 -15.90 36.20 2.08
CA LYS A 160 -16.87 36.38 0.99
C LYS A 160 -16.59 35.46 -0.19
N GLU A 161 -15.30 35.25 -0.53
CA GLU A 161 -14.91 34.40 -1.64
C GLU A 161 -15.20 32.92 -1.31
N PHE A 162 -14.93 32.51 -0.08
CA PHE A 162 -15.26 31.17 0.44
C PHE A 162 -16.77 30.89 0.44
N LYS A 163 -17.60 31.82 0.90
CA LYS A 163 -19.06 31.68 0.84
C LYS A 163 -19.59 31.46 -0.57
N VAL A 164 -18.98 32.11 -1.58
CA VAL A 164 -19.33 31.89 -2.99
C VAL A 164 -19.01 30.46 -3.41
N LEU A 165 -17.88 29.91 -2.99
CA LEU A 165 -17.50 28.52 -3.24
C LEU A 165 -18.49 27.54 -2.58
N VAL A 166 -18.81 27.76 -1.30
CA VAL A 166 -19.79 26.93 -0.57
C VAL A 166 -21.14 26.94 -1.28
N ASP A 167 -21.62 28.09 -1.75
CA ASP A 167 -22.89 28.17 -2.49
C ASP A 167 -22.86 27.44 -3.84
N ILE A 168 -21.70 27.41 -4.51
CA ILE A 168 -21.54 26.80 -5.84
C ILE A 168 -21.42 25.28 -5.76
N PHE A 169 -20.66 24.78 -4.77
CA PHE A 169 -20.42 23.36 -4.58
C PHE A 169 -21.47 22.71 -3.66
N GLY A 170 -22.09 23.47 -2.75
CA GLY A 170 -23.01 23.01 -1.70
C GLY A 170 -24.46 22.82 -2.13
N LEU A 171 -24.76 22.70 -3.44
CA LEU A 171 -26.12 22.53 -3.97
C LEU A 171 -26.90 21.30 -3.41
N LYS A 172 -26.22 20.39 -2.70
CA LYS A 172 -26.80 19.21 -2.01
C LYS A 172 -26.65 19.24 -0.48
N ASN A 173 -26.44 20.41 0.14
CA ASN A 173 -26.24 20.58 1.59
C ASN A 173 -25.00 19.85 2.16
N ASN A 174 -23.94 19.65 1.37
CA ASN A 174 -22.69 19.07 1.87
C ASN A 174 -21.47 19.76 1.25
N GLU A 175 -20.52 20.18 2.10
CA GLU A 175 -19.23 20.79 1.74
C GLU A 175 -18.24 19.79 1.13
N GLU A 176 -18.56 18.50 1.19
CA GLU A 176 -17.71 17.40 0.72
C GLU A 176 -17.26 17.56 -0.74
N GLU A 177 -18.11 18.09 -1.61
CA GLU A 177 -17.74 18.33 -3.01
C GLU A 177 -16.71 19.46 -3.18
N LEU A 178 -16.75 20.47 -2.31
CA LEU A 178 -15.72 21.53 -2.27
C LEU A 178 -14.40 20.97 -1.75
N ARG A 179 -14.45 20.14 -0.68
CA ARG A 179 -13.26 19.48 -0.12
C ARG A 179 -12.56 18.59 -1.16
N LYS A 180 -13.33 17.78 -1.88
CA LYS A 180 -12.82 16.98 -3.01
C LYS A 180 -12.26 17.85 -4.12
N ALA A 181 -12.90 18.98 -4.44
CA ALA A 181 -12.36 19.91 -5.43
C ALA A 181 -10.99 20.45 -5.02
N VAL A 182 -10.83 20.96 -3.78
CA VAL A 182 -9.54 21.43 -3.25
C VAL A 182 -8.49 20.32 -3.29
N ALA A 183 -8.83 19.11 -2.81
CA ALA A 183 -7.91 17.97 -2.80
C ALA A 183 -7.44 17.57 -4.22
N ASN A 184 -8.35 17.58 -5.21
CA ASN A 184 -8.02 17.24 -6.59
C ASN A 184 -7.14 18.30 -7.26
N VAL A 185 -7.41 19.59 -6.99
CA VAL A 185 -6.57 20.69 -7.50
C VAL A 185 -5.18 20.64 -6.87
N TYR A 186 -5.09 20.41 -5.56
CA TYR A 186 -3.82 20.23 -4.85
C TYR A 186 -3.01 19.08 -5.43
N SER A 187 -3.63 17.89 -5.56
CA SER A 187 -2.98 16.70 -6.13
C SER A 187 -2.45 16.93 -7.55
N LYS A 188 -3.14 17.78 -8.32
CA LYS A 188 -2.70 18.16 -9.66
C LYS A 188 -1.51 19.11 -9.63
N ALA A 189 -1.60 20.19 -8.86
CA ALA A 189 -0.56 21.21 -8.77
C ALA A 189 0.75 20.63 -8.25
N SER A 190 0.68 19.76 -7.24
CA SER A 190 1.83 19.06 -6.65
C SER A 190 2.46 18.00 -7.56
N SER A 191 1.98 17.81 -8.79
CA SER A 191 2.65 16.96 -9.78
C SER A 191 3.60 17.71 -10.71
N TYR A 192 3.59 19.05 -10.65
CA TYR A 192 4.44 19.92 -11.47
C TYR A 192 5.69 20.34 -10.70
N PRO A 193 6.82 20.61 -11.39
CA PRO A 193 8.07 21.02 -10.73
C PRO A 193 7.93 22.22 -9.79
N ILE A 194 7.08 23.18 -10.17
CA ILE A 194 6.78 24.37 -9.38
C ILE A 194 5.25 24.51 -9.23
N PRO A 195 4.65 24.01 -8.14
CA PRO A 195 3.20 24.10 -7.92
C PRO A 195 2.67 25.55 -7.95
N MET A 196 3.40 26.50 -7.37
CA MET A 196 3.02 27.92 -7.37
C MET A 196 2.98 28.55 -8.77
N ALA A 197 3.87 28.12 -9.68
CA ALA A 197 3.81 28.56 -11.07
C ALA A 197 2.58 27.96 -11.78
N TRP A 198 2.23 26.71 -11.47
CA TRP A 198 1.02 26.08 -11.98
C TRP A 198 -0.24 26.83 -11.57
N TYR A 199 -0.39 27.21 -10.29
CA TYR A 199 -1.53 28.01 -9.84
C TYR A 199 -1.57 29.40 -10.48
N SER A 200 -0.42 30.06 -10.63
CA SER A 200 -0.31 31.34 -11.33
C SER A 200 -0.79 31.22 -12.78
N ASN A 201 -0.30 30.21 -13.51
CA ASN A 201 -0.68 29.96 -14.89
C ASN A 201 -2.17 29.60 -15.02
N ALA A 202 -2.70 28.80 -14.10
CA ALA A 202 -4.13 28.49 -14.03
C ALA A 202 -4.99 29.75 -13.86
N LYS A 203 -4.59 30.69 -12.98
CA LYS A 203 -5.27 31.99 -12.83
C LYS A 203 -5.16 32.83 -14.11
N SER A 204 -3.98 32.87 -14.73
CA SER A 204 -3.74 33.64 -15.95
C SER A 204 -4.52 33.13 -17.18
N SER A 205 -4.90 31.85 -17.20
CA SER A 205 -5.68 31.26 -18.30
C SER A 205 -7.06 31.89 -18.50
N PHE A 206 -7.56 32.60 -17.48
CA PHE A 206 -8.82 33.36 -17.53
C PHE A 206 -8.62 34.84 -17.95
N ASP A 207 -7.38 35.34 -18.07
CA ASP A 207 -7.06 36.74 -18.44
C ASP A 207 -6.97 36.93 -19.96
N ILE A 208 -8.11 36.86 -20.64
CA ILE A 208 -8.19 36.91 -22.11
C ILE A 208 -8.44 38.34 -22.58
N LYS A 209 -7.38 39.07 -22.94
CA LYS A 209 -7.45 40.49 -23.31
C LYS A 209 -7.62 40.78 -24.81
N SER A 210 -7.35 39.80 -25.68
CA SER A 210 -7.41 39.97 -27.13
C SER A 210 -7.70 38.64 -27.83
N GLU A 211 -8.12 38.71 -29.09
CA GLU A 211 -8.36 37.55 -29.94
C GLU A 211 -7.08 36.74 -30.21
N ASP A 212 -5.92 37.40 -30.36
CA ASP A 212 -4.63 36.72 -30.53
C ASP A 212 -4.29 35.87 -29.29
N VAL A 213 -4.53 36.39 -28.09
CA VAL A 213 -4.35 35.64 -26.84
C VAL A 213 -5.32 34.45 -26.79
N PHE A 214 -6.58 34.64 -27.20
CA PHE A 214 -7.58 33.58 -27.24
C PHE A 214 -7.18 32.43 -28.19
N ASN A 215 -6.79 32.74 -29.42
CA ASN A 215 -6.40 31.73 -30.41
C ASN A 215 -5.11 30.98 -30.01
N ASN A 216 -4.23 31.60 -29.22
CA ASN A 216 -3.02 30.97 -28.69
C ASN A 216 -3.25 30.14 -27.40
N LEU A 217 -4.47 30.11 -26.85
CA LEU A 217 -4.78 29.19 -25.76
C LEU A 217 -4.72 27.75 -26.27
N LYS A 218 -3.99 26.89 -25.57
CA LYS A 218 -3.77 25.50 -25.99
C LYS A 218 -5.08 24.74 -26.29
N TRP A 219 -6.15 24.98 -25.52
CA TRP A 219 -7.42 24.27 -25.74
C TRP A 219 -8.12 24.71 -27.03
N VAL A 220 -7.90 25.96 -27.47
CA VAL A 220 -8.43 26.48 -28.74
C VAL A 220 -7.69 25.83 -29.90
N GLU A 221 -6.37 25.74 -29.82
CA GLU A 221 -5.54 25.01 -30.79
C GLU A 221 -6.00 23.55 -30.92
N TYR A 222 -6.18 22.85 -29.79
CA TYR A 222 -6.74 21.49 -29.79
C TYR A 222 -8.13 21.46 -30.43
N TYR A 223 -9.03 22.37 -30.06
CA TYR A 223 -10.39 22.40 -30.59
C TYR A 223 -10.39 22.56 -32.11
N VAL A 224 -9.58 23.48 -32.66
CA VAL A 224 -9.44 23.65 -34.11
C VAL A 224 -8.91 22.38 -34.78
N ASN A 225 -7.86 21.76 -34.23
CA ASN A 225 -7.26 20.55 -34.78
C ASN A 225 -8.21 19.33 -34.73
N SER A 226 -8.95 19.18 -33.64
CA SER A 226 -9.95 18.10 -33.49
C SER A 226 -11.11 18.24 -34.49
N VAL A 227 -11.59 19.45 -34.75
CA VAL A 227 -12.59 19.71 -35.79
C VAL A 227 -12.03 19.33 -37.16
N LYS A 228 -10.78 19.70 -37.47
CA LYS A 228 -10.12 19.30 -38.74
C LYS A 228 -10.03 17.79 -38.91
N ALA A 229 -9.67 17.06 -37.84
CA ALA A 229 -9.60 15.60 -37.88
C ALA A 229 -10.99 14.97 -38.14
N GLU A 230 -12.06 15.50 -37.55
CA GLU A 230 -13.42 15.04 -37.83
C GLU A 230 -13.92 15.41 -39.23
N ILE A 231 -13.49 16.57 -39.74
CA ILE A 231 -13.82 17.03 -41.08
C ILE A 231 -13.18 16.15 -42.16
N ALA A 232 -11.97 15.63 -41.92
CA ALA A 232 -11.36 14.64 -42.80
C ALA A 232 -12.22 13.37 -42.96
N ASP A 233 -12.85 12.90 -41.88
CA ASP A 233 -13.80 11.77 -41.95
C ASP A 233 -15.08 12.16 -42.70
N ILE A 234 -15.59 13.40 -42.52
CA ILE A 234 -16.79 13.89 -43.21
C ILE A 234 -16.58 14.03 -44.71
N ARG A 235 -15.38 14.40 -45.18
CA ARG A 235 -15.05 14.41 -46.62
C ARG A 235 -15.30 13.04 -47.25
N ARG A 236 -14.88 11.97 -46.57
CA ARG A 236 -15.13 10.59 -47.01
C ARG A 236 -16.62 10.25 -46.99
N GLU A 237 -17.36 10.71 -45.97
CA GLU A 237 -18.83 10.54 -45.95
C GLU A 237 -19.49 11.22 -47.17
N ILE A 238 -18.98 12.37 -47.63
CA ILE A 238 -19.47 13.04 -48.85
C ILE A 238 -19.16 12.20 -50.09
N ASP A 239 -17.94 11.66 -50.21
CA ASP A 239 -17.56 10.74 -51.30
C ASP A 239 -18.49 9.51 -51.36
N GLU A 240 -18.86 8.97 -50.19
CA GLU A 240 -19.81 7.85 -50.10
C GLU A 240 -21.22 8.24 -50.60
N VAL A 241 -21.71 9.43 -50.25
CA VAL A 241 -23.02 9.90 -50.75
C VAL A 241 -22.95 10.10 -52.26
N GLU A 242 -21.85 10.65 -52.78
CA GLU A 242 -21.63 10.83 -54.20
C GLU A 242 -21.62 9.48 -54.95
N ALA A 243 -20.95 8.47 -54.39
CA ALA A 243 -20.96 7.11 -54.94
C ALA A 243 -22.37 6.50 -54.96
N VAL A 244 -23.19 6.73 -53.92
CA VAL A 244 -24.60 6.29 -53.90
C VAL A 244 -25.44 7.02 -54.94
N CYS A 245 -25.23 8.33 -55.13
CA CYS A 245 -25.92 9.13 -56.15
C CYS A 245 -25.58 8.66 -57.58
N ASN A 246 -24.38 8.15 -57.80
CA ASN A 246 -23.88 7.66 -59.08
C ASN A 246 -24.22 6.18 -59.38
N LEU A 247 -24.94 5.49 -58.49
CA LEU A 247 -25.47 4.15 -58.78
C LEU A 247 -26.46 4.19 -59.96
N PRO A 248 -26.66 3.07 -60.69
CA PRO A 248 -27.75 2.94 -61.65
C PRO A 248 -29.08 3.30 -60.98
N ASP A 249 -29.88 4.15 -61.64
CA ASP A 249 -31.14 4.71 -61.11
C ASP A 249 -31.01 5.56 -59.83
N GLY A 250 -29.80 6.05 -59.50
CA GLY A 250 -29.55 6.99 -58.39
C GLY A 250 -29.83 8.47 -58.72
N PRO A 251 -29.96 9.35 -57.71
CA PRO A 251 -30.25 10.77 -57.91
C PRO A 251 -29.01 11.58 -58.35
N ALA A 252 -28.53 11.38 -59.58
CA ALA A 252 -27.32 12.04 -60.10
C ALA A 252 -27.36 13.58 -60.03
N VAL A 253 -28.56 14.19 -60.05
CA VAL A 253 -28.75 15.65 -59.89
C VAL A 253 -28.30 16.19 -58.53
N TYR A 254 -28.07 15.31 -57.53
CA TYR A 254 -27.56 15.72 -56.22
C TYR A 254 -26.05 15.98 -56.23
N VAL A 255 -25.29 15.48 -57.21
CA VAL A 255 -23.82 15.58 -57.26
C VAL A 255 -23.34 17.05 -57.24
N GLU A 256 -23.98 17.95 -58.00
CA GLU A 256 -23.65 19.39 -57.98
C GLU A 256 -23.88 20.02 -56.59
N THR A 257 -24.89 19.55 -55.85
CA THR A 257 -25.12 19.98 -54.46
C THR A 257 -24.05 19.42 -53.52
N LEU A 258 -23.55 18.20 -53.77
CA LEU A 258 -22.47 17.58 -53.00
C LEU A 258 -21.12 18.26 -53.26
N GLU A 259 -20.86 18.76 -54.47
CA GLU A 259 -19.68 19.60 -54.76
C GLU A 259 -19.70 20.90 -53.95
N ALA A 260 -20.86 21.55 -53.83
CA ALA A 260 -21.03 22.73 -52.98
C ALA A 260 -20.84 22.38 -51.48
N ASP A 261 -21.37 21.23 -51.03
CA ASP A 261 -21.13 20.73 -49.67
C ASP A 261 -19.64 20.45 -49.43
N ARG A 262 -18.93 19.86 -50.39
CA ARG A 262 -17.48 19.58 -50.33
C ARG A 262 -16.68 20.88 -50.21
N ALA A 263 -17.00 21.90 -51.02
CA ALA A 263 -16.35 23.20 -50.94
C ALA A 263 -16.52 23.86 -49.55
N LEU A 264 -17.70 23.71 -48.93
CA LEU A 264 -17.94 24.21 -47.58
C LEU A 264 -17.05 23.48 -46.54
N VAL A 265 -16.95 22.16 -46.65
CA VAL A 265 -16.12 21.31 -45.78
C VAL A 265 -14.62 21.55 -45.99
N GLU A 266 -14.18 21.87 -47.20
CA GLU A 266 -12.80 22.30 -47.48
C GLU A 266 -12.45 23.60 -46.76
N ARG A 267 -13.33 24.62 -46.80
CA ARG A 267 -13.13 25.87 -46.04
C ARG A 267 -12.96 25.63 -44.54
N ILE A 268 -13.72 24.69 -43.97
CA ILE A 268 -13.60 24.34 -42.54
C ILE A 268 -12.22 23.72 -42.24
N ALA A 269 -11.70 22.88 -43.13
CA ALA A 269 -10.40 22.25 -42.93
C ALA A 269 -9.22 23.23 -43.05
N GLU A 270 -9.36 24.27 -43.85
CA GLU A 270 -8.36 25.33 -44.04
C GLU A 270 -8.37 26.37 -42.90
N ALA A 271 -9.42 26.38 -42.06
CA ALA A 271 -9.55 27.32 -40.95
C ALA A 271 -8.34 27.27 -40.00
N THR A 272 -7.79 28.43 -39.64
CA THR A 272 -6.61 28.52 -38.75
C THR A 272 -6.97 29.03 -37.36
N THR A 273 -8.05 29.80 -37.27
CA THR A 273 -8.53 30.40 -36.02
C THR A 273 -9.90 29.84 -35.63
N TYR A 274 -10.29 30.08 -34.38
CA TYR A 274 -11.63 29.76 -33.90
C TYR A 274 -12.72 30.49 -34.71
N GLU A 275 -12.47 31.75 -35.07
CA GLU A 275 -13.43 32.57 -35.78
C GLU A 275 -13.57 32.13 -37.24
N ASP A 276 -12.48 31.68 -37.88
CA ASP A 276 -12.51 31.06 -39.22
C ASP A 276 -13.49 29.88 -39.25
N LEU A 277 -13.45 29.00 -38.24
CA LEU A 277 -14.38 27.88 -38.12
C LEU A 277 -15.83 28.36 -37.99
N ARG A 278 -16.07 29.36 -37.14
CA ARG A 278 -17.41 29.92 -36.89
C ARG A 278 -18.04 30.46 -38.18
N ILE A 279 -17.25 31.16 -39.00
CA ILE A 279 -17.75 31.79 -40.23
C ILE A 279 -17.76 30.85 -41.43
N ALA A 280 -17.03 29.73 -41.39
CA ALA A 280 -16.94 28.78 -42.52
C ALA A 280 -18.31 28.21 -42.95
N LEU A 281 -19.29 28.17 -42.04
CA LEU A 281 -20.67 27.72 -42.30
C LEU A 281 -21.70 28.86 -42.43
N ALA A 282 -21.26 30.13 -42.46
CA ALA A 282 -22.15 31.30 -42.47
C ALA A 282 -23.11 31.33 -43.68
N ASP A 283 -22.67 30.83 -44.84
CA ASP A 283 -23.46 30.77 -46.08
C ASP A 283 -24.57 29.70 -46.04
N GLY A 284 -24.56 28.81 -45.03
CA GLY A 284 -25.51 27.71 -44.90
C GLY A 284 -25.34 26.60 -45.94
N TRP A 285 -26.19 25.58 -45.85
CA TRP A 285 -26.16 24.43 -46.77
C TRP A 285 -27.07 24.65 -47.98
N THR A 286 -26.59 24.30 -49.17
CA THR A 286 -27.40 24.32 -50.40
C THR A 286 -28.57 23.31 -50.30
N GLY A 287 -29.76 23.72 -50.75
CA GLY A 287 -30.95 22.85 -50.79
C GLY A 287 -30.85 21.80 -51.89
N LEU A 288 -31.40 20.59 -51.65
CA LEU A 288 -31.45 19.56 -52.70
C LEU A 288 -32.45 19.96 -53.80
N PRO A 289 -32.14 19.72 -55.08
CA PRO A 289 -33.07 19.97 -56.19
C PRO A 289 -34.31 19.05 -56.10
N ARG A 290 -35.47 19.55 -56.55
CA ARG A 290 -36.72 18.78 -56.58
C ARG A 290 -36.69 17.76 -57.73
N MET A 291 -36.97 16.50 -57.43
CA MET A 291 -37.12 15.41 -58.43
C MET A 291 -38.57 14.95 -58.52
N LYS A 292 -39.02 14.51 -59.71
CA LYS A 292 -40.35 13.94 -59.90
C LYS A 292 -40.33 12.45 -59.51
N LYS A 293 -41.50 11.94 -59.13
CA LYS A 293 -41.68 10.53 -58.75
C LYS A 293 -41.39 9.63 -59.96
N GLY A 294 -40.38 8.76 -59.85
CA GLY A 294 -39.94 7.87 -60.93
C GLY A 294 -38.67 8.30 -61.69
N ASP A 295 -38.07 9.46 -61.36
CA ASP A 295 -36.80 9.93 -61.97
C ASP A 295 -35.56 9.18 -61.43
N CYS A 296 -35.71 8.46 -60.31
CA CYS A 296 -34.71 7.63 -59.66
C CYS A 296 -35.41 6.63 -58.73
N ASP A 297 -34.67 5.63 -58.27
CA ASP A 297 -35.11 4.71 -57.23
C ASP A 297 -35.30 5.46 -55.89
N GLU A 298 -36.48 5.33 -55.27
CA GLU A 298 -36.82 6.06 -54.05
C GLU A 298 -36.03 5.57 -52.83
N ASP A 299 -35.60 4.30 -52.79
CA ASP A 299 -34.80 3.77 -51.67
C ASP A 299 -33.34 4.26 -51.77
N ILE A 300 -32.77 4.33 -52.97
CA ILE A 300 -31.44 4.92 -53.21
C ILE A 300 -31.45 6.42 -52.87
N LYS A 301 -32.51 7.13 -53.28
CA LYS A 301 -32.70 8.54 -52.97
C LYS A 301 -32.85 8.80 -51.48
N ASP A 302 -33.68 8.02 -50.77
CA ASP A 302 -33.85 8.14 -49.32
C ASP A 302 -32.52 7.82 -48.58
N LYS A 303 -31.78 6.81 -49.04
CA LYS A 303 -30.44 6.49 -48.52
C LYS A 303 -29.47 7.65 -48.67
N ALA A 304 -29.39 8.27 -49.86
CA ALA A 304 -28.55 9.43 -50.11
C ALA A 304 -28.94 10.64 -49.24
N GLN A 305 -30.24 10.91 -49.09
CA GLN A 305 -30.75 12.00 -48.23
C GLN A 305 -30.45 11.76 -46.75
N LYS A 306 -30.61 10.52 -46.26
CA LYS A 306 -30.29 10.15 -44.88
C LYS A 306 -28.80 10.31 -44.58
N LEU A 307 -27.93 9.85 -45.48
CA LEU A 307 -26.48 10.03 -45.35
C LEU A 307 -26.08 11.51 -45.38
N ARG A 308 -26.67 12.30 -46.30
CA ARG A 308 -26.46 13.75 -46.36
C ARG A 308 -26.86 14.48 -45.09
N ASN A 309 -28.07 14.22 -44.60
CA ASN A 309 -28.57 14.85 -43.38
C ASN A 309 -27.72 14.47 -42.15
N LYS A 310 -27.13 13.27 -42.14
CA LYS A 310 -26.24 12.80 -41.08
C LYS A 310 -24.96 13.63 -41.00
N TYR A 311 -24.20 13.78 -42.09
CA TYR A 311 -22.97 14.57 -42.05
C TYR A 311 -23.26 16.06 -41.81
N LYS A 312 -24.35 16.61 -42.37
CA LYS A 312 -24.76 18.00 -42.14
C LYS A 312 -25.03 18.29 -40.67
N LYS A 313 -25.78 17.40 -40.00
CA LYS A 313 -26.06 17.52 -38.56
C LYS A 313 -24.76 17.46 -37.76
N ARG A 314 -23.85 16.56 -38.15
CA ARG A 314 -22.55 16.39 -37.49
C ARG A 314 -21.68 17.65 -37.62
N VAL A 315 -21.50 18.19 -38.82
CA VAL A 315 -20.77 19.46 -39.03
C VAL A 315 -21.41 20.59 -38.21
N GLY A 316 -22.74 20.70 -38.20
CA GLY A 316 -23.44 21.72 -37.41
C GLY A 316 -23.22 21.61 -35.89
N MET A 317 -22.85 20.43 -35.37
CA MET A 317 -22.47 20.24 -33.97
C MET A 317 -20.99 20.55 -33.71
N LEU A 318 -20.13 20.44 -34.73
CA LEU A 318 -18.69 20.71 -34.61
C LEU A 318 -18.37 22.21 -34.67
N ILE A 319 -19.11 22.95 -35.49
CA ILE A 319 -18.87 24.38 -35.70
C ILE A 319 -19.35 25.18 -34.49
N PRO A 320 -18.50 26.06 -33.93
CA PRO A 320 -18.90 26.87 -32.78
C PRO A 320 -20.04 27.82 -33.16
N THR A 321 -20.99 28.01 -32.24
CA THR A 321 -22.11 28.95 -32.44
C THR A 321 -21.88 30.30 -31.76
N LYS A 322 -20.95 30.37 -30.80
CA LYS A 322 -20.64 31.58 -30.02
C LYS A 322 -19.47 32.34 -30.62
N THR A 323 -19.50 33.66 -30.54
CA THR A 323 -18.32 34.49 -30.84
C THR A 323 -17.27 34.34 -29.75
N TYR A 324 -15.99 34.65 -30.03
CA TYR A 324 -14.95 34.62 -29.00
C TYR A 324 -15.31 35.52 -27.81
N GLN A 325 -15.92 36.69 -28.05
CA GLN A 325 -16.35 37.62 -27.00
C GLN A 325 -17.36 36.97 -26.04
N GLN A 326 -18.33 36.24 -26.55
CA GLN A 326 -19.30 35.51 -25.71
C GLN A 326 -18.64 34.39 -24.89
N VAL A 327 -17.59 33.76 -25.44
CA VAL A 327 -16.81 32.76 -24.69
C VAL A 327 -16.00 33.45 -23.59
N VAL A 328 -15.41 34.61 -23.85
CA VAL A 328 -14.67 35.42 -22.86
C VAL A 328 -15.59 35.86 -21.72
N GLU A 329 -16.80 36.36 -22.01
CA GLU A 329 -17.79 36.71 -20.97
C GLU A 329 -18.13 35.52 -20.05
N GLU A 330 -18.25 34.31 -20.61
CA GLU A 330 -18.47 33.10 -19.82
C GLU A 330 -17.26 32.75 -18.95
N GLN A 331 -16.04 32.95 -19.47
CA GLN A 331 -14.79 32.74 -18.73
C GLN A 331 -14.63 33.75 -17.60
N GLU A 332 -14.94 35.02 -17.81
CA GLU A 332 -14.92 36.06 -16.77
C GLU A 332 -15.89 35.71 -15.63
N HIS A 333 -17.09 35.20 -15.96
CA HIS A 333 -18.02 34.72 -14.95
C HIS A 333 -17.48 33.50 -14.19
N LEU A 334 -16.88 32.53 -14.89
CA LEU A 334 -16.21 31.37 -14.27
C LEU A 334 -15.08 31.79 -13.33
N ALA A 335 -14.28 32.78 -13.73
CA ALA A 335 -13.16 33.31 -12.95
C ALA A 335 -13.60 33.80 -11.55
N SER A 336 -14.83 34.29 -11.41
CA SER A 336 -15.39 34.76 -10.13
C SER A 336 -15.46 33.71 -9.02
N TYR A 337 -15.36 32.42 -9.36
CA TYR A 337 -15.31 31.32 -8.40
C TYR A 337 -14.18 30.31 -8.65
N VAL A 338 -13.66 30.18 -9.87
CA VAL A 338 -12.49 29.33 -10.12
C VAL A 338 -11.23 29.94 -9.49
N ILE A 339 -11.03 31.27 -9.58
CA ILE A 339 -9.87 31.93 -8.95
C ILE A 339 -9.91 31.81 -7.42
N PRO A 340 -11.04 32.08 -6.73
CA PRO A 340 -11.20 31.74 -5.31
C PRO A 340 -10.86 30.30 -4.95
N LEU A 341 -11.28 29.32 -5.76
CA LEU A 341 -10.96 27.91 -5.53
C LEU A 341 -9.43 27.67 -5.59
N ILE A 342 -8.77 28.26 -6.58
CA ILE A 342 -7.30 28.19 -6.70
C ILE A 342 -6.63 28.80 -5.47
N LYS A 343 -7.03 30.01 -5.05
CA LYS A 343 -6.48 30.66 -3.85
C LYS A 343 -6.71 29.85 -2.57
N LEU A 344 -7.88 29.25 -2.43
CA LEU A 344 -8.19 28.38 -1.29
C LEU A 344 -7.26 27.16 -1.27
N THR A 345 -6.98 26.60 -2.45
CA THR A 345 -6.06 25.46 -2.60
C THR A 345 -4.61 25.85 -2.33
N GLU A 346 -4.15 27.00 -2.82
CA GLU A 346 -2.83 27.58 -2.48
C GLU A 346 -2.66 27.69 -0.96
N ARG A 347 -3.67 28.26 -0.29
CA ARG A 347 -3.67 28.39 1.17
C ARG A 347 -3.68 27.04 1.89
N PHE A 348 -4.47 26.08 1.40
CA PHE A 348 -4.49 24.72 1.94
C PHE A 348 -3.11 24.04 1.82
N GLU A 349 -2.44 24.16 0.68
CA GLU A 349 -1.10 23.60 0.47
C GLU A 349 -0.06 24.18 1.44
N GLU A 350 -0.10 25.50 1.67
CA GLU A 350 0.78 26.16 2.64
C GLU A 350 0.56 25.63 4.06
N GLU A 351 -0.69 25.56 4.53
CA GLU A 351 -1.01 25.06 5.88
C GLU A 351 -0.69 23.56 6.00
N TYR A 352 -0.94 22.77 4.96
CA TYR A 352 -0.62 21.35 4.97
C TYR A 352 0.89 21.12 5.06
N MET A 353 1.69 21.90 4.32
CA MET A 353 3.14 21.79 4.38
C MET A 353 3.71 22.21 5.74
N LYS A 354 3.12 23.23 6.41
CA LYS A 354 3.50 23.60 7.79
C LYS A 354 3.24 22.45 8.76
N GLU A 355 2.08 21.81 8.67
CA GLU A 355 1.73 20.70 9.55
C GLU A 355 2.63 19.48 9.31
N LYS A 356 2.96 19.17 8.04
CA LYS A 356 3.92 18.12 7.66
C LYS A 356 5.30 18.36 8.27
N LYS A 357 5.81 19.59 8.21
CA LYS A 357 7.08 19.99 8.84
C LYS A 357 7.04 19.82 10.36
N LEU A 358 5.97 20.29 11.02
CA LEU A 358 5.82 20.20 12.47
C LEU A 358 5.85 18.75 12.96
N ARG A 359 5.21 17.85 12.20
CA ARG A 359 5.16 16.41 12.49
C ARG A 359 6.37 15.62 11.97
N ARG A 360 7.29 16.26 11.24
CA ARG A 360 8.48 15.64 10.61
C ARG A 360 8.12 14.46 9.70
N MET A 361 7.00 14.59 9.00
CA MET A 361 6.41 13.53 8.21
C MET A 361 6.06 14.06 6.83
N PHE A 362 6.64 13.47 5.80
CA PHE A 362 6.54 13.94 4.42
C PHE A 362 6.05 12.85 3.48
N GLU A 363 5.48 13.25 2.37
CA GLU A 363 5.11 12.37 1.26
C GLU A 363 6.28 12.23 0.28
N PHE A 364 6.27 11.19 -0.56
CA PHE A 364 7.27 11.04 -1.62
C PHE A 364 7.30 12.23 -2.58
N SER A 365 6.14 12.83 -2.86
CA SER A 365 6.04 14.06 -3.64
C SER A 365 6.82 15.21 -3.00
N ASP A 366 6.69 15.42 -1.69
CA ASP A 366 7.43 16.47 -0.97
C ASP A 366 8.94 16.26 -1.09
N ILE A 367 9.40 15.02 -0.91
CA ILE A 367 10.81 14.66 -1.04
C ILE A 367 11.32 14.96 -2.44
N ALA A 368 10.52 14.69 -3.48
CA ALA A 368 10.89 15.02 -4.85
C ALA A 368 10.97 16.55 -5.10
N HIS A 369 10.06 17.36 -4.53
CA HIS A 369 10.14 18.83 -4.62
C HIS A 369 11.32 19.40 -3.83
N MET A 370 11.62 18.82 -2.66
CA MET A 370 12.81 19.18 -1.89
C MET A 370 14.09 18.84 -2.66
N ALA A 371 14.16 17.65 -3.25
CA ALA A 371 15.25 17.24 -4.13
C ALA A 371 15.41 18.20 -5.32
N HIS A 372 14.31 18.59 -5.97
CA HIS A 372 14.33 19.57 -7.05
C HIS A 372 14.85 20.94 -6.60
N SER A 373 14.38 21.47 -5.47
CA SER A 373 14.86 22.76 -4.96
C SER A 373 16.34 22.75 -4.54
N LEU A 374 16.90 21.57 -4.23
CA LEU A 374 18.34 21.40 -3.99
C LEU A 374 19.17 21.44 -5.29
N VAL A 375 18.61 21.02 -6.43
CA VAL A 375 19.36 20.86 -7.69
C VAL A 375 19.06 21.91 -8.75
N CYS A 376 17.89 22.54 -8.70
CA CYS A 376 17.45 23.57 -9.64
C CYS A 376 17.36 24.94 -8.95
N SER A 377 18.08 25.93 -9.49
CA SER A 377 18.13 27.28 -8.93
C SER A 377 17.16 28.27 -9.56
N ALA A 378 16.94 28.13 -10.87
CA ALA A 378 16.17 29.04 -11.71
C ALA A 378 15.90 28.38 -13.07
N TYR A 379 15.26 29.11 -13.98
CA TYR A 379 15.04 28.72 -15.37
C TYR A 379 15.63 29.77 -16.30
N ASP A 380 16.15 29.35 -17.44
CA ASP A 380 16.63 30.26 -18.49
C ASP A 380 15.46 30.83 -19.33
N VAL A 381 15.80 31.64 -20.34
CA VAL A 381 14.82 32.28 -21.24
C VAL A 381 14.02 31.29 -22.08
N ASP A 382 14.56 30.08 -22.29
CA ASP A 382 13.92 29.00 -23.04
C ASP A 382 13.16 28.04 -22.10
N GLY A 383 13.12 28.34 -20.80
CA GLY A 383 12.44 27.53 -19.78
C GLY A 383 13.22 26.28 -19.36
N LYS A 384 14.53 26.20 -19.60
CA LYS A 384 15.35 25.08 -19.14
C LYS A 384 15.83 25.30 -17.70
N PRO A 385 15.88 24.24 -16.88
CA PRO A 385 16.31 24.37 -15.49
C PRO A 385 17.82 24.65 -15.40
N ILE A 386 18.18 25.56 -14.49
CA ILE A 386 19.56 26.00 -14.23
C ILE A 386 20.10 25.28 -12.98
N PRO A 387 21.14 24.42 -13.11
CA PRO A 387 21.66 23.64 -11.99
C PRO A 387 22.26 24.50 -10.86
N THR A 388 22.03 24.12 -9.61
CA THR A 388 22.72 24.66 -8.43
C THR A 388 24.19 24.22 -8.36
N GLU A 389 25.01 24.85 -7.52
CA GLU A 389 26.40 24.39 -7.29
C GLU A 389 26.47 22.96 -6.73
N LEU A 390 25.49 22.55 -5.91
CA LEU A 390 25.35 21.18 -5.44
C LEU A 390 25.13 20.21 -6.61
N ALA A 391 24.20 20.53 -7.52
CA ALA A 391 23.92 19.71 -8.69
C ALA A 391 25.15 19.59 -9.61
N LYS A 392 25.91 20.68 -9.78
CA LYS A 392 27.17 20.67 -10.55
C LYS A 392 28.19 19.72 -9.94
N ASN A 393 28.34 19.73 -8.62
CA ASN A 393 29.26 18.82 -7.91
C ASN A 393 28.83 17.35 -8.07
N ILE A 394 27.53 17.06 -7.95
CA ILE A 394 26.98 15.72 -8.17
C ILE A 394 27.25 15.26 -9.62
N SER A 395 26.95 16.13 -10.60
CA SER A 395 27.18 15.86 -12.02
C SER A 395 28.65 15.55 -12.35
N MET A 396 29.62 16.12 -11.64
CA MET A 396 31.03 15.79 -11.83
C MET A 396 31.39 14.35 -11.40
N GLY A 397 30.63 13.76 -10.48
CA GLY A 397 30.81 12.36 -10.04
C GLY A 397 30.08 11.33 -10.89
N ILE A 398 29.16 11.76 -11.75
CA ILE A 398 28.34 10.89 -12.59
C ILE A 398 28.90 10.87 -14.01
N GLU A 399 29.37 9.70 -14.44
CA GLU A 399 29.81 9.47 -15.82
C GLU A 399 28.62 9.44 -16.78
N GLU A 400 27.59 8.64 -16.47
CA GLU A 400 26.40 8.50 -17.32
C GLU A 400 25.15 8.17 -16.48
N ILE A 401 24.02 8.75 -16.87
CA ILE A 401 22.70 8.51 -16.26
C ILE A 401 21.92 7.55 -17.14
N TYR A 402 21.44 6.45 -16.57
CA TYR A 402 20.62 5.45 -17.24
C TYR A 402 19.19 5.52 -16.71
N ILE A 403 18.22 5.62 -17.62
CA ILE A 403 16.81 5.71 -17.26
C ILE A 403 16.06 4.61 -18.00
N ASP A 404 15.57 3.62 -17.25
CA ASP A 404 14.68 2.58 -17.78
C ASP A 404 13.22 3.04 -17.72
N GLU A 405 12.40 2.55 -18.66
CA GLU A 405 10.99 2.92 -18.80
C GLU A 405 10.75 4.45 -18.87
N TYR A 406 11.62 5.16 -19.61
CA TYR A 406 11.62 6.62 -19.72
C TYR A 406 10.29 7.26 -20.15
N GLN A 407 9.44 6.52 -20.86
CA GLN A 407 8.12 7.01 -21.27
C GLN A 407 7.14 7.27 -20.11
N ASP A 408 7.47 6.81 -18.89
CA ASP A 408 6.68 7.04 -17.68
C ASP A 408 7.24 8.15 -16.79
N SER A 409 8.30 8.85 -17.23
CA SER A 409 8.83 10.00 -16.51
C SER A 409 7.83 11.17 -16.49
N ASN A 410 7.89 11.97 -15.43
CA ASN A 410 7.16 13.23 -15.33
C ASN A 410 8.12 14.43 -15.42
N PHE A 411 7.59 15.65 -15.46
CA PHE A 411 8.43 16.86 -15.59
C PHE A 411 9.37 17.06 -14.40
N LEU A 412 8.91 16.80 -13.17
CA LEU A 412 9.73 16.96 -11.96
C LEU A 412 10.96 16.04 -12.00
N GLN A 413 10.77 14.78 -12.37
CA GLN A 413 11.84 13.80 -12.51
C GLN A 413 12.80 14.17 -13.65
N GLU A 414 12.26 14.60 -14.80
CA GLU A 414 13.06 15.06 -15.94
C GLU A 414 13.97 16.23 -15.55
N GLU A 415 13.44 17.24 -14.85
CA GLU A 415 14.22 18.40 -14.43
C GLU A 415 15.30 18.05 -13.41
N ILE A 416 15.00 17.17 -12.45
CA ILE A 416 16.00 16.69 -11.48
C ILE A 416 17.14 15.99 -12.21
N LEU A 417 16.83 15.06 -13.10
CA LEU A 417 17.81 14.28 -13.86
C LEU A 417 18.62 15.16 -14.81
N TYR A 418 17.98 16.13 -15.45
CA TYR A 418 18.66 17.13 -16.26
C TYR A 418 19.67 17.93 -15.42
N CYS A 419 19.29 18.39 -14.23
CA CYS A 419 20.18 19.21 -13.38
C CYS A 419 21.43 18.46 -12.92
N VAL A 420 21.33 17.15 -12.67
CA VAL A 420 22.47 16.32 -12.27
C VAL A 420 23.20 15.67 -13.45
N SER A 421 22.73 15.90 -14.69
CA SER A 421 23.39 15.44 -15.92
C SER A 421 24.56 16.36 -16.31
N GLY A 422 25.34 15.95 -17.32
CA GLY A 422 26.38 16.76 -17.94
C GLY A 422 25.88 17.77 -18.98
N ASN A 423 24.57 17.83 -19.26
CA ASN A 423 23.98 18.67 -20.30
C ASN A 423 24.28 20.16 -20.13
N TYR A 424 24.40 20.66 -18.89
CA TYR A 424 24.73 22.07 -18.65
C TYR A 424 26.19 22.44 -19.00
N ARG A 425 27.05 21.44 -19.26
CA ARG A 425 28.46 21.60 -19.65
C ARG A 425 28.70 21.30 -21.13
N ASP A 426 27.63 21.16 -21.93
CA ASP A 426 27.71 20.62 -23.29
C ASP A 426 28.34 19.21 -23.35
N CYS A 427 28.23 18.43 -22.26
CA CYS A 427 28.69 17.05 -22.15
C CYS A 427 27.47 16.11 -21.96
N PRO A 428 26.74 15.78 -23.03
CA PRO A 428 25.52 14.99 -22.92
C PRO A 428 25.82 13.55 -22.48
N ASN A 429 25.15 13.09 -21.41
CA ASN A 429 25.42 11.80 -20.78
C ASN A 429 24.17 11.10 -20.24
N MET A 430 23.02 11.30 -20.89
CA MET A 430 21.77 10.62 -20.53
C MET A 430 21.45 9.48 -21.51
N PHE A 431 21.31 8.26 -21.00
CA PHE A 431 20.89 7.07 -21.72
C PHE A 431 19.46 6.69 -21.31
N MET A 432 18.49 6.99 -22.17
CA MET A 432 17.06 6.83 -21.93
C MET A 432 16.54 5.66 -22.75
N VAL A 433 15.92 4.66 -22.11
CA VAL A 433 15.34 3.50 -22.78
C VAL A 433 13.84 3.45 -22.50
N GLY A 434 13.03 3.24 -23.53
CA GLY A 434 11.60 3.15 -23.33
C GLY A 434 10.80 2.89 -24.60
N ASP A 435 9.48 2.92 -24.45
CA ASP A 435 8.53 2.76 -25.55
C ASP A 435 7.25 3.54 -25.28
N VAL A 436 6.97 4.59 -26.06
CA VAL A 436 5.73 5.40 -25.94
C VAL A 436 4.49 4.53 -25.98
N LYS A 437 4.51 3.45 -26.76
CA LYS A 437 3.39 2.50 -26.89
C LYS A 437 3.07 1.77 -25.58
N GLN A 438 3.98 1.82 -24.61
CA GLN A 438 3.88 1.21 -23.28
C GLN A 438 3.79 2.25 -22.15
N SER A 439 3.52 3.53 -22.44
CA SER A 439 3.25 4.55 -21.41
C SER A 439 1.79 4.46 -20.98
N ILE A 440 1.57 4.02 -19.73
CA ILE A 440 0.25 3.65 -19.19
C ILE A 440 0.01 4.19 -17.77
N TYR A 441 0.82 5.15 -17.33
CA TYR A 441 0.74 5.73 -15.98
C TYR A 441 0.39 7.22 -16.01
N ARG A 442 -0.47 7.68 -16.94
CA ARG A 442 -0.87 9.10 -16.97
C ARG A 442 -1.65 9.48 -15.70
N PHE A 443 -2.40 8.54 -15.12
CA PHE A 443 -3.04 8.74 -13.82
C PHE A 443 -2.05 8.97 -12.67
N ARG A 444 -0.78 8.59 -12.84
CA ARG A 444 0.36 8.95 -11.95
C ARG A 444 1.19 10.11 -12.50
N MET A 445 0.63 10.88 -13.42
CA MET A 445 1.22 12.09 -14.00
C MET A 445 2.44 11.86 -14.90
N ALA A 446 2.61 10.64 -15.43
CA ALA A 446 3.59 10.38 -16.48
C ALA A 446 3.31 11.25 -17.74
N ARG A 447 4.38 11.75 -18.36
CA ARG A 447 4.33 12.63 -19.54
C ARG A 447 4.93 11.93 -20.77
N PRO A 448 4.14 11.16 -21.54
CA PRO A 448 4.64 10.54 -22.78
C PRO A 448 5.15 11.57 -23.80
N ASP A 449 4.67 12.82 -23.72
CA ASP A 449 5.11 13.93 -24.58
C ASP A 449 6.60 14.23 -24.44
N LEU A 450 7.20 13.97 -23.26
CA LEU A 450 8.65 14.09 -23.06
C LEU A 450 9.41 13.13 -23.99
N PHE A 451 8.95 11.88 -24.03
CA PHE A 451 9.52 10.87 -24.92
C PHE A 451 9.27 11.24 -26.38
N ILE A 452 8.03 11.58 -26.75
CA ILE A 452 7.67 11.91 -28.14
C ILE A 452 8.47 13.13 -28.64
N GLY A 453 8.59 14.18 -27.82
CA GLY A 453 9.36 15.37 -28.17
C GLY A 453 10.84 15.05 -28.44
N LYS A 454 11.47 14.21 -27.60
CA LYS A 454 12.84 13.73 -27.85
C LYS A 454 12.90 12.79 -29.06
N TYR A 455 11.92 11.92 -29.25
CA TYR A 455 11.83 11.02 -30.40
C TYR A 455 11.77 11.76 -31.74
N ASP A 456 11.01 12.86 -31.80
CA ASP A 456 10.85 13.67 -33.01
C ASP A 456 12.07 14.57 -33.28
N THR A 457 12.78 15.01 -32.24
CA THR A 457 13.92 15.95 -32.35
C THR A 457 15.30 15.28 -32.45
N PHE A 458 15.47 14.10 -31.85
CA PHE A 458 16.75 13.38 -31.84
C PHE A 458 17.04 12.74 -33.21
N LYS A 459 18.32 12.71 -33.58
CA LYS A 459 18.83 12.31 -34.89
C LYS A 459 19.59 10.98 -34.80
N ASP A 460 20.04 10.42 -35.92
CA ASP A 460 20.81 9.17 -35.89
C ASP A 460 22.26 9.36 -35.43
N THR A 461 22.77 10.60 -35.41
CA THR A 461 24.15 10.95 -35.01
C THR A 461 24.21 12.34 -34.35
N GLY A 462 25.24 12.59 -33.53
CA GLY A 462 25.51 13.88 -32.88
C GLY A 462 25.28 13.81 -31.37
N ASP A 463 25.04 14.96 -30.74
CA ASP A 463 24.91 15.07 -29.28
C ASP A 463 23.61 14.48 -28.72
N ASN A 464 22.58 14.32 -29.58
CA ASN A 464 21.28 13.75 -29.23
C ASN A 464 20.89 12.67 -30.25
N VAL A 465 21.13 11.41 -29.89
CA VAL A 465 21.04 10.23 -30.75
C VAL A 465 19.76 9.44 -30.46
N LYS A 466 19.03 9.07 -31.51
CA LYS A 466 17.87 8.17 -31.48
C LYS A 466 18.25 6.81 -32.05
N ILE A 467 17.84 5.74 -31.36
CA ILE A 467 18.06 4.36 -31.81
C ILE A 467 16.74 3.60 -31.72
N LEU A 468 16.35 2.95 -32.82
CA LEU A 468 15.12 2.15 -32.90
C LEU A 468 15.43 0.65 -32.76
N LEU A 469 14.74 -0.04 -31.86
CA LEU A 469 14.84 -1.49 -31.67
C LEU A 469 13.48 -2.17 -31.87
N ASN A 470 13.29 -2.81 -33.03
CA ASN A 470 12.00 -3.37 -33.44
C ASN A 470 11.95 -4.90 -33.40
N ASN A 471 13.12 -5.56 -33.48
CA ASN A 471 13.25 -7.01 -33.40
C ASN A 471 12.78 -7.50 -32.02
N ASN A 472 11.81 -8.40 -31.99
CA ASN A 472 11.29 -9.03 -30.79
C ASN A 472 11.90 -10.44 -30.66
N PHE A 473 12.61 -10.66 -29.55
CA PHE A 473 13.29 -11.92 -29.22
C PHE A 473 12.52 -12.76 -28.19
N ARG A 474 11.29 -12.35 -27.86
CA ARG A 474 10.47 -12.92 -26.78
C ARG A 474 9.36 -13.82 -27.29
N SER A 475 8.65 -13.38 -28.32
CA SER A 475 7.33 -13.89 -28.69
C SER A 475 7.31 -14.50 -30.08
N ARG A 476 6.39 -15.45 -30.26
CA ARG A 476 6.07 -16.12 -31.53
C ARG A 476 5.45 -15.17 -32.55
N ALA A 477 5.65 -15.46 -33.83
CA ALA A 477 5.04 -14.69 -34.93
C ALA A 477 3.50 -14.74 -34.88
N GLU A 478 2.94 -15.85 -34.39
CA GLU A 478 1.52 -16.11 -34.17
C GLU A 478 0.88 -15.17 -33.14
N VAL A 479 1.69 -14.51 -32.31
CA VAL A 479 1.26 -13.44 -31.40
C VAL A 479 1.51 -12.07 -32.04
N LEU A 480 2.74 -11.86 -32.53
CA LEU A 480 3.19 -10.53 -32.97
C LEU A 480 2.47 -10.02 -34.22
N LEU A 481 2.18 -10.89 -35.20
CA LEU A 481 1.52 -10.50 -36.44
C LEU A 481 0.05 -10.09 -36.20
N PRO A 482 -0.77 -10.83 -35.43
CA PRO A 482 -2.08 -10.35 -35.01
C PRO A 482 -2.05 -9.04 -34.22
N VAL A 483 -1.08 -8.87 -33.30
CA VAL A 483 -0.92 -7.61 -32.56
C VAL A 483 -0.64 -6.45 -33.52
N ASN A 484 0.30 -6.62 -34.45
CA ASN A 484 0.56 -5.62 -35.48
C ASN A 484 -0.70 -5.32 -36.30
N TYR A 485 -1.42 -6.34 -36.73
CA TYR A 485 -2.66 -6.21 -37.51
C TYR A 485 -3.70 -5.30 -36.80
N PHE A 486 -3.86 -5.44 -35.49
CA PHE A 486 -4.75 -4.55 -34.72
C PHE A 486 -4.22 -3.12 -34.68
N PHE A 487 -2.96 -2.92 -34.29
CA PHE A 487 -2.45 -1.58 -34.03
C PHE A 487 -2.18 -0.74 -35.28
N TYR A 488 -1.90 -1.36 -36.43
CA TYR A 488 -1.92 -0.67 -37.72
C TYR A 488 -3.27 0.03 -38.01
N GLN A 489 -4.36 -0.52 -37.47
CA GLN A 489 -5.72 -0.01 -37.67
C GLN A 489 -6.18 0.92 -36.55
N LEU A 490 -5.61 0.80 -35.34
CA LEU A 490 -6.08 1.48 -34.14
C LEU A 490 -5.20 2.67 -33.70
N MET A 491 -3.88 2.56 -33.78
CA MET A 491 -2.94 3.50 -33.16
C MET A 491 -2.36 4.50 -34.16
N GLY A 492 -2.72 5.77 -33.99
CA GLY A 492 -2.25 6.89 -34.82
C GLY A 492 -1.86 8.10 -33.97
N LYS A 493 -1.38 9.18 -34.61
CA LYS A 493 -0.94 10.39 -33.88
C LYS A 493 -2.04 10.98 -32.99
N GLU A 494 -3.26 11.11 -33.53
CA GLU A 494 -4.43 11.66 -32.81
C GLU A 494 -4.91 10.80 -31.64
N LEU A 495 -4.79 9.46 -31.76
CA LEU A 495 -5.22 8.50 -30.73
C LEU A 495 -4.14 7.43 -30.61
N GLY A 496 -3.35 7.53 -29.54
CA GLY A 496 -2.21 6.67 -29.25
C GLY A 496 -0.86 7.41 -29.22
N GLY A 497 -0.80 8.66 -29.69
CA GLY A 497 0.37 9.55 -29.59
C GLY A 497 1.49 9.27 -30.60
N ILE A 498 1.48 8.10 -31.25
CA ILE A 498 2.45 7.70 -32.28
C ILE A 498 1.75 6.97 -33.42
N VAL A 499 2.25 7.12 -34.64
CA VAL A 499 1.77 6.36 -35.80
C VAL A 499 2.35 4.95 -35.73
N TYR A 500 1.48 3.93 -35.73
CA TYR A 500 1.93 2.53 -35.77
C TYR A 500 2.23 2.12 -37.22
N ASP A 501 3.46 2.33 -37.67
CA ASP A 501 3.93 1.96 -39.01
C ASP A 501 4.98 0.84 -38.97
N ALA A 502 5.67 0.57 -40.09
CA ALA A 502 6.73 -0.45 -40.14
C ALA A 502 7.94 -0.14 -39.23
N SER A 503 8.17 1.13 -38.89
CA SER A 503 9.23 1.54 -37.97
C SER A 503 8.83 1.40 -36.50
N ALA A 504 7.54 1.29 -36.20
CA ALA A 504 7.01 1.09 -34.85
C ALA A 504 6.51 -0.35 -34.57
N SER A 505 6.40 -1.19 -35.61
CA SER A 505 5.84 -2.54 -35.52
C SER A 505 6.80 -3.56 -34.91
N LEU A 506 6.22 -4.66 -34.45
CA LEU A 506 6.96 -5.77 -33.83
C LEU A 506 7.49 -6.70 -34.92
N VAL A 507 8.81 -6.92 -34.97
CA VAL A 507 9.44 -7.82 -35.95
C VAL A 507 9.77 -9.16 -35.27
N PRO A 508 9.15 -10.28 -35.65
CA PRO A 508 9.47 -11.59 -35.09
C PRO A 508 10.94 -11.94 -35.31
N SER A 509 11.68 -12.19 -34.24
CA SER A 509 13.11 -12.59 -34.28
C SER A 509 13.48 -13.63 -33.22
N ALA A 510 12.49 -14.08 -32.43
CA ALA A 510 12.65 -15.18 -31.50
C ALA A 510 12.77 -16.50 -32.25
N LEU A 511 13.81 -17.28 -31.92
CA LEU A 511 13.98 -18.64 -32.44
C LEU A 511 13.28 -19.63 -31.50
N PHE A 512 12.40 -20.45 -32.06
CA PHE A 512 11.73 -21.57 -31.38
C PHE A 512 12.14 -22.90 -32.04
N PRO A 513 12.27 -23.99 -31.28
CA PRO A 513 12.56 -25.31 -31.85
C PRO A 513 11.49 -25.71 -32.85
N GLN A 514 11.88 -26.37 -33.95
CA GLN A 514 10.90 -26.96 -34.86
C GLN A 514 10.25 -28.17 -34.18
N PRO A 515 8.92 -28.17 -34.00
CA PRO A 515 8.23 -29.31 -33.43
C PRO A 515 8.30 -30.50 -34.39
N ASN A 516 8.38 -31.71 -33.85
CA ASN A 516 8.24 -32.93 -34.65
C ASN A 516 6.77 -33.14 -35.10
N GLU A 517 6.49 -34.16 -35.92
CA GLU A 517 5.13 -34.41 -36.46
C GLU A 517 4.06 -34.63 -35.37
N GLU A 518 4.43 -35.19 -34.22
CA GLU A 518 3.53 -35.42 -33.09
C GLU A 518 3.31 -34.15 -32.25
N GLU A 519 4.33 -33.29 -32.12
CA GLU A 519 4.30 -32.03 -31.37
C GLU A 519 3.62 -30.90 -32.15
N ALA A 520 3.72 -30.90 -33.48
CA ALA A 520 3.21 -29.84 -34.35
C ALA A 520 1.75 -29.43 -34.08
N PRO A 521 0.77 -30.35 -33.89
CA PRO A 521 -0.61 -29.96 -33.57
C PRO A 521 -0.80 -29.42 -32.15
N LEU A 522 0.15 -29.66 -31.23
CA LEU A 522 0.07 -29.29 -29.81
C LEU A 522 0.76 -27.95 -29.51
N VAL A 523 1.52 -27.39 -30.45
CA VAL A 523 2.15 -26.06 -30.31
C VAL A 523 1.16 -24.98 -30.76
N SER A 524 1.26 -23.79 -30.14
CA SER A 524 0.46 -22.63 -30.53
C SER A 524 0.70 -22.24 -31.99
N HIS A 525 -0.40 -22.14 -32.75
CA HIS A 525 -0.41 -21.76 -34.17
C HIS A 525 -1.24 -20.50 -34.45
N ASN A 526 -1.95 -19.95 -33.45
CA ASN A 526 -2.80 -18.77 -33.62
C ASN A 526 -3.07 -18.00 -32.32
N THR A 527 -3.45 -16.73 -32.50
CA THR A 527 -4.19 -15.90 -31.55
C THR A 527 -5.69 -16.17 -31.69
N GLU A 528 -6.39 -16.26 -30.55
CA GLU A 528 -7.85 -16.49 -30.52
C GLU A 528 -8.58 -15.27 -29.94
N ILE A 529 -9.65 -14.82 -30.60
CA ILE A 529 -10.65 -13.88 -30.06
C ILE A 529 -11.91 -14.68 -29.75
N MET A 530 -12.34 -14.71 -28.49
CA MET A 530 -13.56 -15.37 -28.05
C MET A 530 -14.58 -14.30 -27.63
N VAL A 531 -15.63 -14.13 -28.43
CA VAL A 531 -16.68 -13.13 -28.20
C VAL A 531 -17.92 -13.80 -27.65
N LEU A 532 -18.35 -13.40 -26.47
CA LEU A 532 -19.65 -13.81 -25.91
C LEU A 532 -20.74 -12.87 -26.44
N ASN A 533 -21.61 -13.39 -27.29
CA ASN A 533 -22.81 -12.70 -27.74
C ASN A 533 -23.89 -12.80 -26.65
N LEU A 534 -24.27 -11.65 -26.08
CA LEU A 534 -25.31 -11.56 -25.06
C LEU A 534 -26.68 -11.17 -25.62
N GLU A 535 -26.77 -10.94 -26.93
CA GLU A 535 -28.03 -10.61 -27.58
C GLU A 535 -28.93 -11.85 -27.60
N ASP A 536 -29.97 -11.85 -26.76
CA ASP A 536 -30.94 -12.95 -26.69
C ASP A 536 -31.72 -13.03 -28.03
N ILE A 537 -31.84 -14.23 -28.60
CA ILE A 537 -32.84 -14.50 -29.63
C ILE A 537 -34.19 -14.52 -28.90
N GLU A 538 -34.94 -13.42 -29.03
CA GLU A 538 -36.23 -13.12 -28.39
C GLU A 538 -36.14 -12.50 -26.98
N ASP A 539 -35.97 -11.17 -26.90
CA ASP A 539 -36.87 -10.38 -26.06
C ASP A 539 -37.04 -8.95 -26.58
N THR A 540 -38.18 -8.71 -27.22
CA THR A 540 -38.70 -7.36 -27.46
C THR A 540 -39.17 -6.76 -26.14
N ALA A 541 -38.65 -5.58 -25.84
CA ALA A 541 -39.17 -4.58 -24.89
C ALA A 541 -38.77 -4.72 -23.40
N ARG A 542 -37.67 -4.03 -23.04
CA ARG A 542 -37.64 -3.20 -21.82
C ARG A 542 -36.95 -1.85 -22.11
N PRO A 543 -37.52 -0.71 -21.64
CA PRO A 543 -36.92 0.60 -21.84
C PRO A 543 -35.83 0.89 -20.81
N GLU A 544 -34.84 1.65 -21.27
CA GLU A 544 -33.69 2.19 -20.54
C GLU A 544 -34.13 3.06 -19.33
N GLN A 545 -33.80 2.61 -18.11
CA GLN A 545 -33.66 3.48 -16.93
C GLN A 545 -32.45 3.06 -16.09
N GLU A 546 -31.83 4.06 -15.48
CA GLU A 546 -30.40 4.20 -15.22
C GLU A 546 -29.89 3.63 -13.87
N ASP A 547 -28.64 3.15 -13.94
CA ASP A 547 -27.54 3.21 -12.97
C ASP A 547 -27.47 2.26 -11.75
N ALA A 548 -28.54 1.57 -11.31
CA ALA A 548 -28.43 0.65 -10.15
C ALA A 548 -28.65 -0.85 -10.47
N GLU A 549 -29.42 -1.18 -11.51
CA GLU A 549 -29.65 -2.58 -11.93
C GLU A 549 -28.52 -3.15 -12.81
N ASP A 550 -27.65 -2.29 -13.35
CA ASP A 550 -26.59 -2.64 -14.31
C ASP A 550 -25.43 -3.42 -13.66
N ASP A 551 -25.14 -3.20 -12.37
CA ASP A 551 -24.00 -3.86 -11.69
C ASP A 551 -24.21 -5.37 -11.52
N MET A 552 -25.43 -5.81 -11.16
CA MET A 552 -25.76 -7.23 -11.03
C MET A 552 -25.78 -7.94 -12.39
N GLU A 553 -26.29 -7.28 -13.43
CA GLU A 553 -26.29 -7.83 -14.79
C GLU A 553 -24.86 -7.94 -15.35
N ASN A 554 -24.01 -6.93 -15.12
CA ASN A 554 -22.61 -6.96 -15.52
C ASN A 554 -21.80 -8.05 -14.80
N LEU A 555 -22.08 -8.31 -13.51
CA LEU A 555 -21.47 -9.41 -12.76
C LEU A 555 -21.84 -10.78 -13.36
N ALA A 556 -23.12 -11.01 -13.68
CA ALA A 556 -23.56 -12.25 -14.31
C ALA A 556 -22.93 -12.48 -15.70
N ASN A 557 -22.75 -11.43 -16.48
CA ASN A 557 -22.06 -11.50 -17.78
C ASN A 557 -20.58 -11.86 -17.65
N LEU A 558 -19.90 -11.33 -16.62
CA LEU A 558 -18.52 -11.67 -16.31
C LEU A 558 -18.36 -13.12 -15.83
N GLU A 559 -19.34 -13.64 -15.07
CA GLU A 559 -19.35 -15.06 -14.68
C GLU A 559 -19.40 -15.97 -15.91
N LEU A 560 -20.27 -15.68 -16.90
CA LEU A 560 -20.35 -16.44 -18.14
C LEU A 560 -19.04 -16.40 -18.94
N GLU A 561 -18.39 -15.23 -19.01
CA GLU A 561 -17.07 -15.10 -19.64
C GLU A 561 -16.02 -15.94 -18.88
N ALA A 562 -16.02 -15.92 -17.55
CA ALA A 562 -15.11 -16.71 -16.72
C ALA A 562 -15.31 -18.23 -16.89
N HIS A 563 -16.55 -18.69 -17.07
CA HIS A 563 -16.86 -20.09 -17.40
C HIS A 563 -16.26 -20.50 -18.74
N MET A 564 -16.41 -19.66 -19.77
CA MET A 564 -15.83 -19.87 -21.08
C MET A 564 -14.29 -19.98 -21.01
N ILE A 565 -13.66 -19.11 -20.23
CA ILE A 565 -12.20 -19.14 -19.99
C ILE A 565 -11.79 -20.40 -19.24
N ALA A 566 -12.51 -20.79 -18.19
CA ALA A 566 -12.23 -22.01 -17.44
C ALA A 566 -12.28 -23.27 -18.32
N GLY A 567 -13.25 -23.33 -19.25
CA GLY A 567 -13.34 -24.38 -20.26
C GLY A 567 -12.10 -24.40 -21.17
N ARG A 568 -11.69 -23.23 -21.69
CA ARG A 568 -10.51 -23.13 -22.56
C ARG A 568 -9.20 -23.48 -21.85
N ILE A 569 -9.04 -23.10 -20.58
CA ILE A 569 -7.87 -23.47 -19.76
C ILE A 569 -7.79 -24.98 -19.62
N LYS A 570 -8.91 -25.67 -19.36
CA LYS A 570 -8.94 -27.14 -19.27
C LYS A 570 -8.55 -27.82 -20.58
N GLU A 571 -8.98 -27.27 -21.72
CA GLU A 571 -8.55 -27.78 -23.03
C GLU A 571 -7.05 -27.59 -23.27
N LEU A 572 -6.50 -26.42 -22.92
CA LEU A 572 -5.08 -26.13 -23.07
C LEU A 572 -4.19 -27.00 -22.16
N LEU A 573 -4.72 -27.45 -21.02
CA LEU A 573 -4.04 -28.30 -20.05
C LEU A 573 -4.49 -29.76 -20.10
N ASP A 574 -5.16 -30.17 -21.17
CA ASP A 574 -5.62 -31.56 -21.32
C ASP A 574 -4.45 -32.55 -21.26
N LYS A 575 -4.69 -33.72 -20.67
CA LYS A 575 -3.62 -34.69 -20.44
C LYS A 575 -3.10 -35.31 -21.74
N ASP A 576 -3.97 -35.51 -22.71
CA ASP A 576 -3.63 -36.23 -23.95
C ASP A 576 -3.36 -35.25 -25.11
N ASN A 577 -4.11 -34.15 -25.18
CA ASN A 577 -4.06 -33.18 -26.27
C ASN A 577 -3.74 -31.74 -25.82
N GLY A 578 -3.17 -31.56 -24.62
CA GLY A 578 -2.81 -30.26 -24.08
C GLY A 578 -1.67 -29.57 -24.84
N MET A 579 -1.62 -28.24 -24.71
CA MET A 579 -0.64 -27.40 -25.39
C MET A 579 0.78 -27.63 -24.86
N LEU A 580 1.75 -27.61 -25.78
CA LEU A 580 3.17 -27.58 -25.47
C LEU A 580 3.68 -26.13 -25.43
N VAL A 581 4.50 -25.83 -24.43
CA VAL A 581 5.22 -24.56 -24.24
C VAL A 581 6.73 -24.79 -24.30
N CYS A 582 7.45 -23.80 -24.79
CA CYS A 582 8.89 -23.83 -24.94
C CYS A 582 9.56 -23.29 -23.67
N GLU A 583 10.46 -24.07 -23.08
CA GLU A 583 11.28 -23.70 -21.92
C GLU A 583 12.76 -23.63 -22.30
N GLU A 584 13.48 -22.67 -21.72
CA GLU A 584 14.93 -22.53 -21.85
C GLU A 584 15.60 -23.26 -20.68
N ILE A 585 16.46 -24.23 -20.99
CA ILE A 585 17.25 -24.99 -20.01
C ILE A 585 18.73 -24.84 -20.29
N GLU A 586 19.55 -24.81 -19.24
CA GLU A 586 21.01 -24.80 -19.37
C GLU A 586 21.52 -26.25 -19.32
N VAL A 587 22.12 -26.71 -20.42
CA VAL A 587 22.72 -28.04 -20.54
C VAL A 587 24.19 -27.83 -20.93
N ASP A 588 25.12 -28.33 -20.11
CA ASP A 588 26.57 -28.20 -20.32
C ASP A 588 27.06 -26.77 -20.54
N GLY A 589 26.43 -25.78 -19.89
CA GLY A 589 26.78 -24.36 -20.03
C GLY A 589 26.27 -23.70 -21.33
N GLN A 590 25.41 -24.39 -22.07
CA GLN A 590 24.72 -23.87 -23.25
C GLN A 590 23.21 -23.80 -23.01
N GLU A 591 22.61 -22.67 -23.37
CA GLU A 591 21.16 -22.48 -23.33
C GLU A 591 20.51 -23.25 -24.49
N GLN A 592 19.62 -24.20 -24.18
CA GLN A 592 18.84 -24.96 -25.14
C GLN A 592 17.35 -24.75 -24.89
N LYS A 593 16.56 -24.77 -25.97
CA LYS A 593 15.10 -24.65 -25.93
C LYS A 593 14.44 -26.01 -26.13
N ILE A 594 13.57 -26.40 -25.21
CA ILE A 594 12.83 -27.69 -25.27
C ILE A 594 11.33 -27.48 -25.09
N TYR A 595 10.52 -28.37 -25.67
CA TYR A 595 9.07 -28.38 -25.45
C TYR A 595 8.70 -29.19 -24.21
N ARG A 596 7.76 -28.66 -23.42
CA ARG A 596 7.09 -29.38 -22.32
C ARG A 596 5.60 -29.08 -22.32
N LYS A 597 4.81 -29.90 -21.62
CA LYS A 597 3.39 -29.60 -21.40
C LYS A 597 3.23 -28.31 -20.60
N ALA A 598 2.25 -27.50 -20.99
CA ALA A 598 1.84 -26.33 -20.23
C ALA A 598 1.34 -26.74 -18.83
N SER A 599 1.58 -25.89 -17.84
CA SER A 599 1.01 -26.00 -16.50
C SER A 599 0.33 -24.68 -16.09
N TYR A 600 -0.30 -24.64 -14.90
CA TYR A 600 -1.08 -23.47 -14.50
C TYR A 600 -0.23 -22.20 -14.38
N LYS A 601 1.03 -22.29 -13.92
CA LYS A 601 1.97 -21.14 -13.83
C LYS A 601 2.29 -20.49 -15.17
N ASP A 602 2.06 -21.18 -16.29
CA ASP A 602 2.32 -20.66 -17.63
C ASP A 602 1.18 -19.76 -18.13
N ILE A 603 0.05 -19.77 -17.41
CA ILE A 603 -1.18 -19.05 -17.78
C ILE A 603 -1.35 -17.82 -16.88
N VAL A 604 -1.57 -16.67 -17.53
CA VAL A 604 -2.01 -15.45 -16.88
C VAL A 604 -3.34 -14.96 -17.48
N ILE A 605 -4.20 -14.39 -16.65
CA ILE A 605 -5.40 -13.66 -17.04
C ILE A 605 -5.19 -12.18 -16.70
N LEU A 606 -5.20 -11.35 -17.74
CA LEU A 606 -5.02 -9.91 -17.67
C LEU A 606 -6.36 -9.20 -17.81
N ILE A 607 -6.73 -8.43 -16.78
CA ILE A 607 -7.96 -7.63 -16.76
C ILE A 607 -7.65 -6.14 -16.54
N ARG A 608 -8.53 -5.26 -17.01
CA ARG A 608 -8.29 -3.80 -16.93
C ARG A 608 -8.43 -3.24 -15.51
N SER A 609 -9.37 -3.79 -14.74
CA SER A 609 -9.71 -3.39 -13.37
C SER A 609 -9.91 -4.64 -12.53
N MET A 610 -9.23 -4.72 -11.37
CA MET A 610 -9.35 -5.87 -10.48
C MET A 610 -10.68 -5.88 -9.72
N LYS A 611 -11.09 -4.73 -9.16
CA LYS A 611 -12.27 -4.60 -8.31
C LYS A 611 -13.53 -5.16 -8.97
N GLY A 612 -14.14 -6.16 -8.34
CA GLY A 612 -15.37 -6.85 -8.75
C GLY A 612 -15.19 -7.88 -9.88
N VAL A 613 -14.13 -7.77 -10.69
CA VAL A 613 -13.90 -8.65 -11.85
C VAL A 613 -12.97 -9.79 -11.48
N GLY A 614 -11.88 -9.49 -10.77
CA GLY A 614 -10.89 -10.48 -10.36
C GLY A 614 -11.49 -11.53 -9.43
N GLU A 615 -12.34 -11.11 -8.48
CA GLU A 615 -13.01 -12.00 -7.54
C GLU A 615 -13.97 -12.95 -8.26
N VAL A 616 -14.72 -12.46 -9.26
CA VAL A 616 -15.60 -13.30 -10.10
C VAL A 616 -14.80 -14.37 -10.81
N PHE A 617 -13.72 -14.00 -11.49
CA PHE A 617 -12.87 -14.94 -12.22
C PHE A 617 -12.22 -15.96 -11.27
N TYR A 618 -11.67 -15.48 -10.15
CA TYR A 618 -11.08 -16.34 -9.12
C TYR A 618 -12.08 -17.37 -8.58
N ASN A 619 -13.30 -16.91 -8.25
CA ASN A 619 -14.35 -17.77 -7.71
C ASN A 619 -14.79 -18.82 -8.72
N VAL A 620 -15.00 -18.44 -9.99
CA VAL A 620 -15.37 -19.38 -11.06
C VAL A 620 -14.25 -20.38 -11.33
N LEU A 621 -12.99 -19.95 -11.43
CA LEU A 621 -11.86 -20.85 -11.65
C LEU A 621 -11.67 -21.83 -10.48
N SER A 622 -11.77 -21.35 -9.25
CA SER A 622 -11.77 -22.17 -8.03
C SER A 622 -12.94 -23.17 -8.02
N ALA A 623 -14.12 -22.76 -8.51
CA ALA A 623 -15.27 -23.63 -8.69
C ALA A 623 -15.02 -24.72 -9.75
N HIS A 624 -14.15 -24.47 -10.73
CA HIS A 624 -13.74 -25.46 -11.74
C HIS A 624 -12.56 -26.34 -11.31
N GLY A 625 -12.01 -26.12 -10.11
CA GLY A 625 -10.83 -26.82 -9.59
C GLY A 625 -9.51 -26.31 -10.19
N ILE A 626 -9.49 -25.09 -10.72
CA ILE A 626 -8.30 -24.45 -11.30
C ILE A 626 -7.63 -23.61 -10.20
N PRO A 627 -6.41 -23.97 -9.75
CA PRO A 627 -5.70 -23.20 -8.74
C PRO A 627 -5.32 -21.84 -9.33
N SER A 628 -5.70 -20.78 -8.64
CA SER A 628 -5.57 -19.41 -9.15
C SER A 628 -4.94 -18.51 -8.09
N TYR A 629 -4.18 -17.51 -8.52
CA TYR A 629 -3.57 -16.48 -7.68
C TYR A 629 -4.05 -15.12 -8.14
N LEU A 630 -4.35 -14.21 -7.22
CA LEU A 630 -4.81 -12.87 -7.52
C LEU A 630 -3.80 -11.87 -6.95
N SER A 631 -3.14 -11.09 -7.82
CA SER A 631 -1.94 -10.32 -7.47
C SER A 631 -2.17 -9.04 -6.65
N ASP A 632 -3.41 -8.54 -6.62
CA ASP A 632 -3.79 -7.33 -5.90
C ASP A 632 -5.24 -7.48 -5.44
N PRO A 633 -5.52 -8.39 -4.50
CA PRO A 633 -6.87 -8.53 -3.97
C PRO A 633 -7.31 -7.17 -3.44
N LYS A 634 -8.58 -6.86 -3.56
CA LYS A 634 -9.19 -5.74 -2.82
C LYS A 634 -10.31 -6.34 -1.99
N GLY A 635 -10.90 -5.54 -1.13
CA GLY A 635 -11.89 -5.95 -0.16
C GLY A 635 -11.29 -6.51 1.13
N TYR A 636 -10.04 -6.20 1.49
CA TYR A 636 -9.48 -6.70 2.76
C TYR A 636 -10.37 -6.33 3.94
N PHE A 637 -10.81 -5.08 3.99
CA PHE A 637 -11.70 -4.57 5.02
C PHE A 637 -13.17 -4.96 4.83
N ASP A 638 -13.50 -5.58 3.70
CA ASP A 638 -14.82 -6.15 3.39
C ASP A 638 -14.88 -7.65 3.72
N ALA A 639 -13.72 -8.30 3.87
CA ALA A 639 -13.61 -9.69 4.30
C ALA A 639 -14.36 -9.88 5.63
N VAL A 640 -15.21 -10.90 5.68
CA VAL A 640 -16.15 -11.10 6.79
C VAL A 640 -15.40 -11.23 8.12
N GLU A 641 -14.32 -12.00 8.15
CA GLU A 641 -13.49 -12.19 9.34
C GLU A 641 -12.86 -10.89 9.86
N VAL A 642 -12.37 -10.02 8.97
CA VAL A 642 -11.81 -8.72 9.34
C VAL A 642 -12.92 -7.79 9.82
N ARG A 643 -14.06 -7.76 9.13
CA ARG A 643 -15.22 -6.93 9.52
C ARG A 643 -15.74 -7.27 10.90
N VAL A 644 -15.80 -8.55 11.26
CA VAL A 644 -16.25 -9.00 12.59
C VAL A 644 -15.29 -8.50 13.66
N VAL A 645 -13.97 -8.69 13.47
CA VAL A 645 -12.96 -8.21 14.43
C VAL A 645 -12.99 -6.67 14.53
N MET A 646 -13.06 -5.96 13.41
CA MET A 646 -13.19 -4.50 13.42
C MET A 646 -14.48 -4.04 14.13
N SER A 647 -15.59 -4.77 13.94
CA SER A 647 -16.85 -4.48 14.65
C SER A 647 -16.70 -4.71 16.16
N LEU A 648 -15.99 -5.77 16.58
CA LEU A 648 -15.68 -6.00 18.00
C LEU A 648 -14.85 -4.85 18.57
N LEU A 649 -13.79 -4.44 17.88
CA LEU A 649 -12.96 -3.31 18.29
C LEU A 649 -13.77 -2.00 18.40
N SER A 650 -14.69 -1.76 17.45
CA SER A 650 -15.63 -0.63 17.51
C SER A 650 -16.54 -0.69 18.74
N VAL A 651 -17.03 -1.87 19.12
CA VAL A 651 -17.86 -2.08 20.32
C VAL A 651 -17.03 -1.93 21.62
N VAL A 652 -15.77 -2.37 21.61
CA VAL A 652 -14.81 -2.15 22.71
C VAL A 652 -14.50 -0.66 22.88
N ASP A 653 -14.38 0.08 21.77
CA ASP A 653 -14.20 1.53 21.82
C ASP A 653 -15.44 2.27 22.29
N ASN A 654 -16.61 1.92 21.73
CA ASN A 654 -17.91 2.46 22.09
C ASN A 654 -19.02 1.42 21.88
N SER A 655 -19.52 0.85 22.98
CA SER A 655 -20.51 -0.23 22.91
C SER A 655 -21.92 0.21 22.49
N LYS A 656 -22.19 1.52 22.39
CA LYS A 656 -23.50 2.07 21.96
C LYS A 656 -23.63 2.20 20.44
N GLN A 657 -22.88 1.41 19.69
CA GLN A 657 -22.98 1.34 18.23
C GLN A 657 -23.76 0.10 17.81
N ASP A 658 -25.02 0.29 17.39
CA ASP A 658 -25.97 -0.80 17.15
C ASP A 658 -25.52 -1.75 16.02
N ILE A 659 -25.00 -1.22 14.90
CA ILE A 659 -24.58 -2.03 13.75
C ILE A 659 -23.35 -2.91 14.09
N PRO A 660 -22.23 -2.36 14.61
CA PRO A 660 -21.11 -3.16 15.09
C PRO A 660 -21.52 -4.17 16.16
N LEU A 661 -22.33 -3.78 17.14
CA LEU A 661 -22.78 -4.68 18.20
C LEU A 661 -23.60 -5.85 17.65
N ALA A 662 -24.57 -5.58 16.77
CA ALA A 662 -25.34 -6.63 16.12
C ALA A 662 -24.45 -7.57 15.29
N ALA A 663 -23.48 -7.03 14.55
CA ALA A 663 -22.54 -7.82 13.75
C ALA A 663 -21.72 -8.81 14.61
N VAL A 664 -21.30 -8.40 15.81
CA VAL A 664 -20.55 -9.25 16.73
C VAL A 664 -21.46 -10.24 17.44
N LEU A 665 -22.67 -9.83 17.85
CA LEU A 665 -23.67 -10.71 18.46
C LEU A 665 -24.06 -11.87 17.52
N MET A 666 -24.23 -11.58 16.23
CA MET A 666 -24.52 -12.59 15.19
C MET A 666 -23.29 -13.39 14.74
N SER A 667 -22.10 -13.05 15.23
CA SER A 667 -20.88 -13.76 14.87
C SER A 667 -20.71 -15.04 15.70
N PRO A 668 -19.85 -15.97 15.26
CA PRO A 668 -19.47 -17.15 16.04
C PRO A 668 -18.91 -16.85 17.45
N MET A 669 -18.51 -15.61 17.73
CA MET A 669 -18.02 -15.17 19.05
C MET A 669 -19.14 -15.13 20.10
N ALA A 670 -20.36 -14.72 19.72
CA ALA A 670 -21.49 -14.57 20.65
C ALA A 670 -22.64 -15.55 20.35
N ARG A 671 -22.76 -16.04 19.11
CA ARG A 671 -23.66 -17.12 18.68
C ARG A 671 -25.17 -16.82 18.84
N LEU A 672 -25.57 -15.57 18.67
CA LEU A 672 -26.98 -15.20 18.49
C LEU A 672 -27.35 -15.23 17.00
N ASP A 673 -28.63 -15.39 16.68
CA ASP A 673 -29.16 -15.26 15.32
C ASP A 673 -30.12 -14.07 15.18
N GLU A 674 -30.70 -13.86 13.99
CA GLU A 674 -31.64 -12.75 13.76
C GLU A 674 -32.92 -12.88 14.61
N SER A 675 -33.32 -14.12 14.96
CA SER A 675 -34.49 -14.38 15.78
C SER A 675 -34.22 -14.00 17.24
N ASP A 676 -33.05 -14.35 17.77
CA ASP A 676 -32.61 -13.96 19.12
C ASP A 676 -32.61 -12.43 19.28
N ILE A 677 -32.07 -11.70 18.30
CA ILE A 677 -32.06 -10.22 18.31
C ILE A 677 -33.48 -9.65 18.23
N ALA A 678 -34.36 -10.24 17.42
CA ALA A 678 -35.75 -9.83 17.31
C ALA A 678 -36.50 -10.01 18.63
N VAL A 679 -36.26 -11.12 19.36
CA VAL A 679 -36.82 -11.39 20.68
C VAL A 679 -36.41 -10.31 21.69
N ILE A 680 -35.11 -9.97 21.74
CA ILE A 680 -34.60 -8.90 22.62
C ILE A 680 -35.26 -7.55 22.28
N CYS A 681 -35.39 -7.23 21.00
CA CYS A 681 -35.98 -5.97 20.55
C CYS A 681 -37.48 -5.88 20.81
N ASP A 682 -38.22 -6.99 20.65
CA ASP A 682 -39.66 -7.03 20.91
C ASP A 682 -39.94 -6.88 22.41
N TYR A 683 -39.18 -7.58 23.26
CA TYR A 683 -39.29 -7.47 24.72
C TYR A 683 -39.08 -6.04 25.23
N THR A 684 -38.12 -5.32 24.64
CA THR A 684 -37.72 -3.97 25.09
C THR A 684 -38.48 -2.83 24.39
N LYS A 685 -39.41 -3.17 23.49
CA LYS A 685 -40.14 -2.22 22.63
C LYS A 685 -40.93 -1.17 23.43
N GLU A 686 -41.58 -1.58 24.52
CA GLU A 686 -42.38 -0.68 25.36
C GLU A 686 -41.52 0.23 26.25
N LYS A 687 -40.25 -0.13 26.47
CA LYS A 687 -39.31 0.57 27.36
C LYS A 687 -38.63 1.77 26.68
N LYS A 688 -38.85 1.99 25.38
CA LYS A 688 -38.31 3.11 24.57
C LYS A 688 -36.78 3.29 24.64
N LEU A 689 -36.04 2.18 24.81
CA LEU A 689 -34.59 2.20 24.77
C LEU A 689 -34.08 2.47 23.36
N GLN A 690 -33.13 3.40 23.24
CA GLN A 690 -32.60 3.83 21.95
C GLN A 690 -31.58 2.85 21.37
N TYR A 691 -30.63 2.39 22.19
CA TYR A 691 -29.50 1.57 21.73
C TYR A 691 -29.70 0.08 22.00
N LEU A 692 -29.20 -0.77 21.11
CA LEU A 692 -29.21 -2.23 21.24
C LEU A 692 -28.47 -2.68 22.50
N TYR A 693 -27.37 -2.02 22.86
CA TYR A 693 -26.63 -2.27 24.10
C TYR A 693 -27.53 -2.21 25.34
N ASP A 694 -28.27 -1.10 25.47
CA ASP A 694 -29.16 -0.88 26.62
C ASP A 694 -30.29 -1.92 26.64
N LYS A 695 -30.76 -2.35 25.46
CA LYS A 695 -31.77 -3.43 25.32
C LYS A 695 -31.23 -4.78 25.78
N CYS A 696 -30.03 -5.16 25.37
CA CYS A 696 -29.38 -6.40 25.79
C CYS A 696 -29.15 -6.42 27.32
N GLN A 697 -28.67 -5.31 27.88
CA GLN A 697 -28.46 -5.17 29.33
C GLN A 697 -29.76 -5.35 30.11
N LEU A 698 -30.85 -4.70 29.67
CA LEU A 698 -32.15 -4.87 30.30
C LEU A 698 -32.67 -6.31 30.18
N TYR A 699 -32.50 -6.93 29.02
CA TYR A 699 -32.91 -8.31 28.79
C TYR A 699 -32.17 -9.28 29.72
N MET A 700 -30.86 -9.13 29.87
CA MET A 700 -30.03 -9.94 30.79
C MET A 700 -30.41 -9.78 32.27
N LEU A 701 -30.92 -8.60 32.64
CA LEU A 701 -31.37 -8.28 34.00
C LEU A 701 -32.76 -8.86 34.30
N GLU A 702 -33.69 -8.83 33.34
CA GLU A 702 -35.10 -9.18 33.57
C GLU A 702 -35.46 -10.62 33.14
N ILE A 703 -34.67 -11.25 32.26
CA ILE A 703 -34.96 -12.57 31.66
C ILE A 703 -33.77 -13.53 31.85
N GLU A 704 -34.06 -14.77 32.24
CA GLU A 704 -33.06 -15.82 32.38
C GLU A 704 -33.38 -17.01 31.46
N ASP A 705 -32.75 -17.02 30.28
CA ASP A 705 -32.89 -18.05 29.26
C ASP A 705 -31.55 -18.36 28.55
N GLU A 706 -31.60 -19.09 27.43
CA GLU A 706 -30.41 -19.42 26.66
C GLU A 706 -29.78 -18.17 26.01
N ILE A 707 -30.59 -17.19 25.58
CA ILE A 707 -30.12 -15.92 25.02
C ILE A 707 -29.36 -15.14 26.09
N THR A 708 -29.88 -15.04 27.32
CA THR A 708 -29.21 -14.38 28.45
C THR A 708 -27.87 -15.04 28.79
N LYS A 709 -27.74 -16.38 28.71
CA LYS A 709 -26.45 -17.05 28.92
C LYS A 709 -25.42 -16.63 27.87
N LYS A 710 -25.80 -16.66 26.59
CA LYS A 710 -24.93 -16.22 25.49
C LYS A 710 -24.52 -14.75 25.66
N LEU A 711 -25.46 -13.89 26.03
CA LEU A 711 -25.19 -12.48 26.30
C LEU A 711 -24.24 -12.29 27.48
N LYS A 712 -24.45 -12.96 28.62
CA LYS A 712 -23.54 -12.87 29.78
C LYS A 712 -22.09 -13.20 29.42
N THR A 713 -21.86 -14.33 28.74
CA THR A 713 -20.52 -14.72 28.27
C THR A 713 -19.91 -13.68 27.34
N PHE A 714 -20.70 -13.12 26.42
CA PHE A 714 -20.20 -12.08 25.52
C PHE A 714 -19.89 -10.76 26.24
N PHE A 715 -20.72 -10.34 27.19
CA PHE A 715 -20.50 -9.09 27.93
C PHE A 715 -19.34 -9.19 28.92
N GLU A 716 -19.08 -10.36 29.50
CA GLU A 716 -17.87 -10.64 30.28
C GLU A 716 -16.61 -10.48 29.41
N LEU A 717 -16.60 -11.07 28.20
CA LEU A 717 -15.53 -10.84 27.23
C LEU A 717 -15.38 -9.34 26.89
N LEU A 718 -16.49 -8.64 26.66
CA LEU A 718 -16.46 -7.23 26.28
C LEU A 718 -15.86 -6.34 27.38
N GLU A 719 -16.23 -6.55 28.64
CA GLU A 719 -15.66 -5.79 29.76
C GLU A 719 -14.17 -6.10 29.96
N ASN A 720 -13.77 -7.37 29.85
CA ASN A 720 -12.35 -7.74 29.90
C ASN A 720 -11.52 -7.02 28.81
N LEU A 721 -12.03 -6.98 27.57
CA LEU A 721 -11.37 -6.28 26.47
C LEU A 721 -11.34 -4.76 26.66
N LYS A 722 -12.38 -4.16 27.26
CA LYS A 722 -12.39 -2.72 27.60
C LYS A 722 -11.35 -2.38 28.66
N ASP A 723 -11.19 -3.23 29.67
CA ASP A 723 -10.19 -3.04 30.72
C ASP A 723 -8.77 -3.18 30.18
N ASN A 724 -8.57 -4.10 29.23
CA ASN A 724 -7.28 -4.35 28.61
C ASN A 724 -6.92 -3.36 27.50
N LYS A 725 -7.89 -2.64 26.92
CA LYS A 725 -7.69 -1.58 25.91
C LYS A 725 -6.62 -0.55 26.32
N ASN A 726 -6.51 -0.24 27.61
CA ASN A 726 -5.54 0.74 28.13
C ASN A 726 -4.22 0.10 28.63
N LYS A 727 -4.16 -1.23 28.71
CA LYS A 727 -3.01 -2.00 29.23
C LYS A 727 -2.21 -2.66 28.12
N LEU A 728 -2.88 -3.02 27.02
CA LEU A 728 -2.31 -3.75 25.89
C LEU A 728 -2.13 -2.84 24.67
N SER A 729 -1.23 -3.26 23.79
CA SER A 729 -1.20 -2.78 22.41
C SER A 729 -2.44 -3.26 21.63
N ILE A 730 -2.74 -2.65 20.49
CA ILE A 730 -3.91 -3.00 19.66
C ILE A 730 -3.73 -4.40 19.08
N SER A 731 -2.53 -4.74 18.61
CA SER A 731 -2.18 -6.08 18.12
C SER A 731 -2.40 -7.15 19.20
N GLN A 732 -1.96 -6.89 20.44
CA GLN A 732 -2.22 -7.76 21.58
C GLN A 732 -3.70 -7.84 21.94
N LEU A 733 -4.43 -6.72 21.91
CA LEU A 733 -5.87 -6.69 22.19
C LEU A 733 -6.66 -7.51 21.16
N ILE A 734 -6.30 -7.42 19.88
CA ILE A 734 -6.88 -8.23 18.81
C ILE A 734 -6.57 -9.71 19.05
N TRP A 735 -5.32 -10.05 19.35
CA TRP A 735 -4.92 -11.43 19.61
C TRP A 735 -5.67 -12.04 20.78
N GLU A 736 -5.78 -11.31 21.90
CA GLU A 736 -6.54 -11.74 23.07
C GLU A 736 -8.01 -12.01 22.72
N ALA A 737 -8.66 -11.11 21.97
CA ALA A 737 -10.03 -11.31 21.50
C ALA A 737 -10.17 -12.57 20.62
N LEU A 738 -9.22 -12.80 19.72
CA LEU A 738 -9.20 -13.96 18.82
C LEU A 738 -8.99 -15.28 19.57
N GLU A 739 -8.12 -15.28 20.58
CA GLU A 739 -7.78 -16.44 21.40
C GLU A 739 -8.93 -16.83 22.32
N VAL A 740 -9.47 -15.88 23.10
CA VAL A 740 -10.55 -16.13 24.08
C VAL A 740 -11.84 -16.60 23.38
N THR A 741 -12.15 -16.04 22.21
CA THR A 741 -13.34 -16.45 21.44
C THR A 741 -13.14 -17.73 20.63
N GLY A 742 -11.89 -18.15 20.41
CA GLY A 742 -11.53 -19.20 19.46
C GLY A 742 -11.83 -18.85 18.00
N TYR A 743 -12.09 -17.57 17.69
CA TYR A 743 -12.52 -17.12 16.36
C TYR A 743 -11.47 -17.39 15.28
N TYR A 744 -10.19 -17.23 15.61
CA TYR A 744 -9.08 -17.52 14.70
C TYR A 744 -9.10 -18.97 14.19
N THR A 745 -9.29 -19.93 15.11
CA THR A 745 -9.40 -21.35 14.80
C THR A 745 -10.68 -21.65 14.01
N TYR A 746 -11.80 -21.02 14.40
CA TYR A 746 -13.08 -21.19 13.72
C TYR A 746 -13.00 -20.80 12.23
N VAL A 747 -12.52 -19.57 11.93
CA VAL A 747 -12.42 -19.11 10.54
C VAL A 747 -11.39 -19.90 9.74
N SER A 748 -10.35 -20.43 10.40
CA SER A 748 -9.35 -21.31 9.77
C SER A 748 -9.94 -22.64 9.30
N ALA A 749 -11.04 -23.11 9.90
CA ALA A 749 -11.72 -24.35 9.53
C ALA A 749 -12.80 -24.17 8.45
N MET A 750 -13.17 -22.93 8.12
CA MET A 750 -14.17 -22.63 7.08
C MET A 750 -13.63 -22.86 5.66
N PRO A 751 -14.50 -22.88 4.61
CA PRO A 751 -14.04 -22.84 3.22
C PRO A 751 -13.08 -21.65 2.99
N MET A 752 -11.96 -21.95 2.31
CA MET A 752 -10.84 -21.01 2.14
C MET A 752 -10.24 -20.51 3.47
N GLY A 753 -10.30 -21.32 4.53
CA GLY A 753 -9.88 -20.93 5.88
C GLY A 753 -8.42 -20.50 6.01
N HIS A 754 -7.53 -21.01 5.14
CA HIS A 754 -6.15 -20.54 5.05
C HIS A 754 -6.06 -19.05 4.68
N ARG A 755 -6.95 -18.54 3.81
CA ARG A 755 -7.06 -17.12 3.40
C ARG A 755 -7.63 -16.26 4.51
N ARG A 756 -8.67 -16.76 5.18
CA ARG A 756 -9.27 -16.09 6.34
C ARG A 756 -8.26 -15.94 7.48
N LYS A 757 -7.48 -16.99 7.74
CA LYS A 757 -6.37 -16.97 8.70
C LYS A 757 -5.35 -15.89 8.35
N ALA A 758 -4.87 -15.89 7.11
CA ALA A 758 -3.89 -14.91 6.64
C ALA A 758 -4.43 -13.47 6.67
N ASN A 759 -5.73 -13.27 6.43
CA ASN A 759 -6.38 -11.96 6.61
C ASN A 759 -6.30 -11.49 8.08
N LEU A 760 -6.53 -12.38 9.05
CA LEU A 760 -6.38 -12.03 10.47
C LEU A 760 -4.92 -11.80 10.87
N ASP A 761 -3.98 -12.59 10.36
CA ASP A 761 -2.54 -12.38 10.58
C ASP A 761 -2.11 -11.00 10.05
N MET A 762 -2.56 -10.63 8.85
CA MET A 762 -2.29 -9.31 8.29
C MET A 762 -2.92 -8.19 9.13
N LEU A 763 -4.06 -8.41 9.80
CA LEU A 763 -4.66 -7.40 10.68
C LEU A 763 -3.75 -7.08 11.87
N LEU A 764 -3.12 -8.10 12.43
CA LEU A 764 -2.16 -7.98 13.53
C LEU A 764 -0.91 -7.21 13.08
N ASP A 765 -0.34 -7.58 11.92
CA ASP A 765 0.81 -6.88 11.35
C ASP A 765 0.49 -5.39 11.10
N LYS A 766 -0.71 -5.09 10.58
CA LYS A 766 -1.14 -3.70 10.34
C LYS A 766 -1.34 -2.92 11.63
N ALA A 767 -1.84 -3.57 12.68
CA ALA A 767 -1.95 -2.96 14.00
C ALA A 767 -0.55 -2.62 14.57
N GLU A 768 0.43 -3.52 14.44
CA GLU A 768 1.80 -3.29 14.89
C GLU A 768 2.49 -2.15 14.12
N VAL A 769 2.33 -2.09 12.79
CA VAL A 769 2.85 -0.98 11.97
C VAL A 769 2.24 0.35 12.41
N TYR A 770 0.92 0.38 12.67
CA TYR A 770 0.23 1.57 13.15
C TYR A 770 0.71 2.01 14.54
N GLU A 771 0.96 1.08 15.45
CA GLU A 771 1.43 1.35 16.82
C GLU A 771 2.80 2.05 16.88
N ASN A 772 3.65 1.75 15.89
CA ASN A 772 4.94 2.39 15.71
C ASN A 772 4.83 3.80 15.07
N GLY A 773 3.62 4.23 14.72
CA GLY A 773 3.31 5.52 14.11
C GLY A 773 3.10 6.67 15.11
N TYR A 774 2.67 7.82 14.58
CA TYR A 774 2.46 9.05 15.34
C TYR A 774 1.16 9.00 16.18
N TYR A 775 0.08 8.47 15.61
CA TYR A 775 -1.20 8.33 16.30
C TYR A 775 -1.21 7.05 17.13
N LYS A 776 -1.77 7.11 18.35
CA LYS A 776 -1.85 5.97 19.27
C LYS A 776 -3.27 5.76 19.78
N GLY A 777 -3.52 4.54 20.27
CA GLY A 777 -4.78 4.13 20.88
C GLY A 777 -5.83 3.64 19.88
N LEU A 778 -6.76 2.83 20.39
CA LEU A 778 -7.79 2.14 19.60
C LEU A 778 -8.69 3.09 18.80
N PHE A 779 -9.14 4.20 19.39
CA PHE A 779 -9.99 5.18 18.71
C PHE A 779 -9.35 5.72 17.43
N ASN A 780 -8.08 6.12 17.51
CA ASN A 780 -7.37 6.64 16.35
C ASN A 780 -7.08 5.53 15.32
N PHE A 781 -6.87 4.28 15.77
CA PHE A 781 -6.73 3.13 14.86
C PHE A 781 -8.00 2.85 14.07
N LEU A 782 -9.17 2.89 14.72
CA LEU A 782 -10.46 2.75 14.04
C LEU A 782 -10.66 3.87 13.01
N ARG A 783 -10.37 5.13 13.38
CA ARG A 783 -10.41 6.27 12.45
C ARG A 783 -9.43 6.11 11.28
N TYR A 784 -8.23 5.63 11.56
CA TYR A 784 -7.21 5.35 10.56
C TYR A 784 -7.72 4.32 9.55
N VAL A 785 -8.26 3.19 10.02
CA VAL A 785 -8.86 2.16 9.16
C VAL A 785 -10.05 2.72 8.37
N ASP A 786 -10.94 3.49 8.99
CA ASP A 786 -12.07 4.12 8.29
C ASP A 786 -11.61 5.07 7.18
N LYS A 787 -10.55 5.85 7.42
CA LYS A 787 -9.98 6.75 6.40
C LYS A 787 -9.34 5.99 5.26
N LEU A 788 -8.67 4.86 5.53
CA LEU A 788 -8.18 3.97 4.48
C LEU A 788 -9.32 3.42 3.61
N LYS A 789 -10.43 2.95 4.23
CA LYS A 789 -11.61 2.46 3.50
C LYS A 789 -12.21 3.54 2.59
N VAL A 790 -12.40 4.76 3.10
CA VAL A 790 -12.97 5.88 2.34
C VAL A 790 -12.09 6.26 1.14
N ASN A 791 -10.77 6.23 1.31
CA ASN A 791 -9.82 6.55 0.25
C ASN A 791 -9.60 5.41 -0.75
N GLN A 792 -10.27 4.26 -0.57
CA GLN A 792 -10.03 3.05 -1.36
C GLN A 792 -8.57 2.60 -1.30
N VAL A 793 -7.86 2.93 -0.21
CA VAL A 793 -6.54 2.39 0.09
C VAL A 793 -6.79 1.02 0.70
N ASP A 794 -6.86 0.04 -0.19
CA ASP A 794 -7.07 -1.35 0.15
C ASP A 794 -5.72 -2.06 0.16
N PHE A 795 -5.45 -2.80 1.24
CA PHE A 795 -4.23 -3.60 1.36
C PHE A 795 -4.33 -4.91 0.59
N GLY A 796 -5.54 -5.26 0.17
CA GLY A 796 -5.86 -6.55 -0.39
C GLY A 796 -5.85 -7.67 0.62
N GLU A 797 -6.70 -8.66 0.39
CA GLU A 797 -6.67 -9.88 1.20
C GLU A 797 -5.30 -10.55 1.15
N ALA A 798 -4.90 -11.20 2.23
CA ALA A 798 -3.60 -11.83 2.31
C ALA A 798 -3.46 -12.95 1.27
N ALA A 799 -2.43 -12.85 0.43
CA ALA A 799 -2.05 -13.88 -0.53
C ALA A 799 -1.53 -15.12 0.21
N VAL A 800 -2.25 -16.25 0.10
CA VAL A 800 -1.85 -17.50 0.77
C VAL A 800 -1.05 -18.42 -0.13
N VAL A 801 -1.25 -18.30 -1.43
CA VAL A 801 -0.49 -19.04 -2.43
C VAL A 801 0.58 -18.11 -2.95
N ASN A 802 1.84 -18.54 -2.89
CA ASN A 802 2.94 -17.75 -3.43
C ASN A 802 2.80 -17.64 -4.95
N GLU A 803 3.22 -16.50 -5.50
CA GLU A 803 3.23 -16.25 -6.94
C GLU A 803 4.07 -17.30 -7.71
N ASP A 804 5.03 -17.95 -7.05
CA ASP A 804 5.93 -18.95 -7.61
C ASP A 804 5.34 -20.38 -7.70
N GLU A 805 4.15 -20.63 -7.13
CA GLU A 805 3.50 -21.93 -7.21
C GLU A 805 2.84 -22.20 -8.59
N ASP A 806 2.41 -23.45 -8.83
CA ASP A 806 1.77 -23.84 -10.10
C ASP A 806 0.30 -23.40 -10.15
N VAL A 807 0.08 -22.09 -10.36
CA VAL A 807 -1.24 -21.44 -10.31
C VAL A 807 -1.48 -20.49 -11.48
N VAL A 808 -2.74 -20.35 -11.89
CA VAL A 808 -3.16 -19.35 -12.89
C VAL A 808 -3.13 -17.96 -12.25
N ARG A 809 -2.32 -17.05 -12.78
CA ARG A 809 -2.22 -15.70 -12.23
C ARG A 809 -3.30 -14.79 -12.80
N ILE A 810 -4.07 -14.12 -11.97
CA ILE A 810 -5.04 -13.09 -12.33
C ILE A 810 -4.47 -11.75 -11.89
N MET A 811 -4.17 -10.89 -12.86
CA MET A 811 -3.52 -9.61 -12.58
C MET A 811 -4.06 -8.50 -13.47
N THR A 812 -3.75 -7.26 -13.11
CA THR A 812 -4.16 -6.13 -13.94
C THR A 812 -3.25 -6.01 -15.16
N MET A 813 -3.78 -5.45 -16.25
CA MET A 813 -2.97 -5.11 -17.43
C MET A 813 -1.78 -4.18 -17.06
N HIS A 814 -1.95 -3.30 -16.06
CA HIS A 814 -0.90 -2.40 -15.58
C HIS A 814 0.22 -3.14 -14.85
N SER A 815 -0.13 -4.01 -13.90
CA SER A 815 0.85 -4.80 -13.13
C SER A 815 1.61 -5.81 -13.99
N SER A 816 1.07 -6.18 -15.15
CA SER A 816 1.74 -7.08 -16.10
C SER A 816 2.94 -6.44 -16.84
N LYS A 817 3.08 -5.12 -16.79
CA LYS A 817 4.14 -4.40 -17.50
C LYS A 817 5.52 -4.89 -17.05
N GLY A 818 6.39 -5.17 -18.02
CA GLY A 818 7.72 -5.74 -17.77
C GLY A 818 7.75 -7.28 -17.67
N LEU A 819 6.63 -7.92 -17.32
CA LEU A 819 6.50 -9.38 -17.23
C LEU A 819 6.24 -10.02 -18.60
N GLU A 820 6.33 -11.34 -18.65
CA GLU A 820 6.07 -12.16 -19.84
C GLU A 820 5.56 -13.55 -19.43
N TYR A 821 4.61 -14.10 -20.21
CA TYR A 821 3.99 -15.39 -19.91
C TYR A 821 3.83 -16.22 -21.19
N PRO A 822 4.03 -17.56 -21.13
CA PRO A 822 3.77 -18.43 -22.28
C PRO A 822 2.37 -18.28 -22.86
N ILE A 823 1.35 -18.28 -21.99
CA ILE A 823 -0.06 -18.21 -22.34
C ILE A 823 -0.71 -17.01 -21.64
N VAL A 824 -1.32 -16.10 -22.41
CA VAL A 824 -1.99 -14.90 -21.88
C VAL A 824 -3.44 -14.87 -22.34
N PHE A 825 -4.34 -14.75 -21.37
CA PHE A 825 -5.72 -14.34 -21.57
C PHE A 825 -5.83 -12.83 -21.32
N VAL A 826 -6.41 -12.10 -22.25
CA VAL A 826 -6.74 -10.68 -22.10
C VAL A 826 -8.25 -10.54 -22.10
N SER A 827 -8.82 -10.33 -20.92
CA SER A 827 -10.22 -10.64 -20.62
C SER A 827 -11.00 -9.45 -20.08
N ALA A 828 -12.32 -9.62 -19.96
CA ALA A 828 -13.28 -8.60 -19.56
C ALA A 828 -13.26 -7.38 -20.51
N LEU A 829 -12.95 -7.60 -21.80
CA LEU A 829 -12.85 -6.53 -22.80
C LEU A 829 -14.20 -5.96 -23.25
N GLY A 830 -15.32 -6.56 -22.79
CA GLY A 830 -16.68 -6.07 -22.98
C GLY A 830 -17.06 -4.90 -22.07
N LYS A 831 -16.28 -4.63 -21.02
CA LYS A 831 -16.55 -3.54 -20.07
C LYS A 831 -16.31 -2.17 -20.73
N TYR A 832 -17.19 -1.21 -20.44
CA TYR A 832 -17.07 0.14 -20.97
C TYR A 832 -15.87 0.91 -20.39
N PHE A 833 -15.30 1.79 -21.22
CA PHE A 833 -14.27 2.73 -20.76
C PHE A 833 -14.83 3.67 -19.68
N ASN A 834 -14.05 3.89 -18.61
CA ASN A 834 -14.46 4.78 -17.54
C ASN A 834 -14.47 6.25 -18.03
N ARG A 835 -15.62 6.93 -17.91
CA ARG A 835 -15.80 8.34 -18.28
C ARG A 835 -16.39 9.19 -17.14
N GLU A 836 -16.33 8.72 -15.89
CA GLU A 836 -16.96 9.39 -14.74
C GLU A 836 -16.40 10.79 -14.47
N ASP A 837 -15.09 11.01 -14.67
CA ASP A 837 -14.46 12.31 -14.44
C ASP A 837 -15.05 13.43 -15.29
N ASN A 838 -15.58 13.10 -16.48
CA ASN A 838 -16.21 14.07 -17.38
C ASN A 838 -17.63 14.48 -16.94
N LYS A 839 -18.25 13.73 -16.02
CA LYS A 839 -19.58 14.03 -15.46
C LYS A 839 -19.51 15.02 -14.28
N LYS A 840 -18.37 15.09 -13.57
CA LYS A 840 -18.14 15.91 -12.36
C LYS A 840 -18.21 17.41 -12.65
N ASN A 841 -18.64 18.22 -11.68
CA ASN A 841 -18.78 19.68 -11.87
C ASN A 841 -17.46 20.39 -12.21
N LEU A 842 -16.36 19.94 -11.62
CA LEU A 842 -15.00 20.39 -11.91
C LEU A 842 -14.32 19.38 -12.82
N ILE A 843 -13.74 19.85 -13.93
CA ILE A 843 -12.82 19.08 -14.78
C ILE A 843 -11.45 19.72 -14.65
N ILE A 844 -10.45 18.89 -14.35
CA ILE A 844 -9.05 19.28 -14.26
C ILE A 844 -8.32 18.56 -15.39
N ASN A 845 -7.44 19.28 -16.09
CA ASN A 845 -6.54 18.70 -17.08
C ASN A 845 -5.09 19.14 -16.80
N ASN A 846 -4.14 18.32 -17.22
CA ASN A 846 -2.70 18.57 -17.13
C ASN A 846 -2.31 19.91 -17.73
N ASP A 847 -2.63 20.15 -19.00
CA ASP A 847 -2.08 21.25 -19.80
C ASP A 847 -3.04 22.42 -19.96
N TYR A 848 -4.32 22.18 -19.69
CA TYR A 848 -5.40 23.18 -19.84
C TYR A 848 -5.95 23.68 -18.48
N TYR A 849 -5.40 23.22 -17.36
CA TYR A 849 -5.76 23.65 -16.00
C TYR A 849 -7.18 23.25 -15.56
N LEU A 850 -8.13 24.17 -15.40
CA LEU A 850 -9.43 23.90 -14.78
C LEU A 850 -10.59 24.44 -15.61
N SER A 851 -11.69 23.67 -15.64
CA SER A 851 -12.96 24.10 -16.22
C SER A 851 -14.14 23.63 -15.37
N MET A 852 -15.17 24.46 -15.25
CA MET A 852 -16.37 24.20 -14.44
C MET A 852 -17.66 24.45 -15.23
N LYS A 853 -18.79 23.92 -14.73
CA LYS A 853 -20.10 24.32 -15.27
C LYS A 853 -20.31 25.81 -15.02
N TYR A 854 -20.96 26.48 -15.96
CA TYR A 854 -21.42 27.85 -15.73
C TYR A 854 -22.56 27.82 -14.71
N MET A 855 -22.34 28.46 -13.55
CA MET A 855 -23.30 28.49 -12.46
C MET A 855 -23.99 29.86 -12.35
N ASN A 856 -25.30 29.93 -12.58
CA ASN A 856 -26.06 31.15 -12.33
C ASN A 856 -26.83 31.06 -11.00
N ARG A 857 -26.29 31.68 -9.94
CA ARG A 857 -26.89 31.66 -8.60
C ARG A 857 -28.28 32.29 -8.55
N ASN A 858 -28.47 33.41 -9.25
CA ASN A 858 -29.73 34.16 -9.24
C ASN A 858 -30.87 33.41 -9.93
N LYS A 859 -30.58 32.78 -11.08
CA LYS A 859 -31.55 32.04 -11.89
C LYS A 859 -31.57 30.53 -11.61
N ARG A 860 -30.71 30.04 -10.72
CA ARG A 860 -30.60 28.63 -10.27
C ARG A 860 -30.52 27.60 -11.40
N TYR A 861 -29.73 27.89 -12.42
CA TYR A 861 -29.40 26.90 -13.45
C TYR A 861 -27.89 26.74 -13.57
N SER A 862 -27.50 25.56 -14.06
CA SER A 862 -26.15 25.28 -14.51
C SER A 862 -26.17 24.84 -15.97
N LYS A 863 -25.10 25.12 -16.71
CA LYS A 863 -24.92 24.62 -18.08
C LYS A 863 -23.46 24.32 -18.35
N ASP A 864 -23.19 23.41 -19.28
CA ASP A 864 -21.84 23.24 -19.81
C ASP A 864 -21.48 24.46 -20.69
N THR A 865 -20.22 24.89 -20.61
CA THR A 865 -19.64 25.91 -21.50
C THR A 865 -18.91 25.25 -22.65
N LEU A 866 -18.63 26.00 -23.71
CA LEU A 866 -17.87 25.47 -24.85
C LEU A 866 -16.47 24.99 -24.42
N VAL A 867 -15.79 25.74 -23.56
CA VAL A 867 -14.48 25.36 -23.00
C VAL A 867 -14.57 24.06 -22.22
N ARG A 868 -15.66 23.86 -21.47
CA ARG A 868 -15.89 22.62 -20.74
C ARG A 868 -16.16 21.43 -21.66
N GLU A 869 -16.91 21.63 -22.74
CA GLU A 869 -17.11 20.59 -23.76
C GLU A 869 -15.79 20.20 -24.43
N ALA A 870 -14.95 21.18 -24.77
CA ALA A 870 -13.59 20.94 -25.28
C ALA A 870 -12.75 20.13 -24.29
N PHE A 871 -12.79 20.45 -22.99
CA PHE A 871 -12.03 19.70 -21.97
C PHE A 871 -12.52 18.26 -21.81
N LYS A 872 -13.84 18.02 -21.88
CA LYS A 872 -14.37 16.64 -21.90
C LYS A 872 -13.83 15.88 -23.11
N ASP A 873 -13.81 16.52 -24.27
CA ASP A 873 -13.33 15.92 -25.51
C ASP A 873 -11.83 15.59 -25.48
N ILE A 874 -11.02 16.51 -24.95
CA ILE A 874 -9.59 16.33 -24.66
C ILE A 874 -9.41 15.11 -23.76
N ASN A 875 -10.08 15.09 -22.59
CA ASN A 875 -9.96 13.99 -21.64
C ASN A 875 -10.40 12.64 -22.20
N ILE A 876 -11.42 12.61 -23.07
CA ILE A 876 -11.85 11.38 -23.76
C ILE A 876 -10.77 10.90 -24.73
N SER A 877 -10.22 11.81 -25.55
CA SER A 877 -9.23 11.47 -26.58
C SER A 877 -7.91 11.03 -25.95
N GLU A 878 -7.45 11.78 -24.95
CA GLU A 878 -6.34 11.43 -24.08
C GLU A 878 -6.62 10.07 -23.38
N GLY A 879 -7.78 9.93 -22.72
CA GLY A 879 -8.28 8.69 -22.12
C GLY A 879 -8.10 7.48 -23.02
N LEU A 880 -8.67 7.55 -24.21
CA LEU A 880 -8.62 6.48 -25.20
C LEU A 880 -7.20 6.21 -25.72
N ALA A 881 -6.37 7.24 -25.91
CA ALA A 881 -4.97 7.08 -26.28
C ALA A 881 -4.17 6.30 -25.22
N GLU A 882 -4.48 6.47 -23.93
CA GLU A 882 -3.92 5.64 -22.85
C GLU A 882 -4.49 4.22 -22.90
N GLU A 883 -5.81 4.05 -23.05
CA GLU A 883 -6.43 2.72 -23.12
C GLU A 883 -5.86 1.88 -24.29
N LEU A 884 -5.62 2.47 -25.47
CA LEU A 884 -4.96 1.78 -26.58
C LEU A 884 -3.55 1.29 -26.22
N ARG A 885 -2.79 2.07 -25.44
CA ARG A 885 -1.46 1.67 -24.95
C ARG A 885 -1.55 0.59 -23.88
N VAL A 886 -2.57 0.63 -23.01
CA VAL A 886 -2.87 -0.44 -22.04
C VAL A 886 -3.17 -1.75 -22.76
N LEU A 887 -3.99 -1.71 -23.82
CA LEU A 887 -4.26 -2.88 -24.66
C LEU A 887 -2.97 -3.39 -25.32
N TYR A 888 -2.12 -2.49 -25.84
CA TYR A 888 -0.84 -2.87 -26.44
C TYR A 888 0.07 -3.60 -25.44
N VAL A 889 0.18 -3.08 -24.22
CA VAL A 889 0.95 -3.73 -23.14
C VAL A 889 0.39 -5.13 -22.87
N ALA A 890 -0.93 -5.27 -22.71
CA ALA A 890 -1.58 -6.54 -22.40
C ALA A 890 -1.34 -7.61 -23.49
N LEU A 891 -1.57 -7.27 -24.76
CA LEU A 891 -1.42 -8.22 -25.87
C LEU A 891 0.06 -8.62 -26.09
N THR A 892 1.01 -7.73 -25.78
CA THR A 892 2.46 -8.01 -25.91
C THR A 892 3.08 -8.77 -24.74
N ARG A 893 2.29 -9.16 -23.72
CA ARG A 893 2.80 -10.03 -22.63
C ARG A 893 2.93 -11.49 -23.05
N ALA A 894 2.23 -11.90 -24.10
CA ALA A 894 2.21 -13.29 -24.56
C ALA A 894 3.52 -13.66 -25.26
N LYS A 895 4.12 -14.79 -24.88
CA LYS A 895 5.25 -15.39 -25.59
C LYS A 895 4.77 -16.31 -26.70
N GLU A 896 3.79 -17.16 -26.45
CA GLU A 896 3.41 -18.22 -27.39
C GLU A 896 1.93 -18.23 -27.76
N LYS A 897 1.04 -18.09 -26.77
CA LYS A 897 -0.41 -18.11 -26.98
C LYS A 897 -1.07 -16.85 -26.43
N LEU A 898 -1.89 -16.23 -27.28
CA LEU A 898 -2.72 -15.09 -26.92
C LEU A 898 -4.19 -15.45 -27.12
N VAL A 899 -4.98 -15.30 -26.06
CA VAL A 899 -6.44 -15.47 -26.07
C VAL A 899 -7.07 -14.17 -25.61
N ILE A 900 -7.94 -13.60 -26.42
CA ILE A 900 -8.62 -12.34 -26.19
C ILE A 900 -10.08 -12.66 -25.92
N THR A 901 -10.64 -12.24 -24.79
CA THR A 901 -12.03 -12.54 -24.43
C THR A 901 -12.81 -11.29 -24.06
N GLY A 902 -14.10 -11.29 -24.40
CA GLY A 902 -15.02 -10.23 -24.00
C GLY A 902 -16.44 -10.52 -24.45
N TYR A 903 -17.40 -9.88 -23.81
CA TYR A 903 -18.80 -9.95 -24.20
C TYR A 903 -19.25 -8.72 -25.00
N VAL A 904 -20.27 -8.89 -25.84
CA VAL A 904 -20.91 -7.81 -26.62
C VAL A 904 -22.41 -7.81 -26.33
N LYS A 905 -22.92 -6.71 -25.76
CA LYS A 905 -24.35 -6.54 -25.43
C LYS A 905 -25.23 -6.39 -26.69
N LYS A 906 -24.77 -5.65 -27.70
CA LYS A 906 -25.51 -5.35 -28.95
C LYS A 906 -24.69 -5.80 -30.17
N TYR A 907 -24.64 -7.10 -30.42
CA TYR A 907 -23.76 -7.68 -31.44
C TYR A 907 -24.18 -7.29 -32.86
N THR A 908 -25.49 -7.29 -33.16
CA THR A 908 -26.03 -6.89 -34.47
C THR A 908 -25.69 -5.43 -34.82
N GLU A 909 -25.83 -4.50 -33.88
CA GLU A 909 -25.47 -3.09 -34.08
C GLU A 909 -23.97 -2.91 -34.36
N LEU A 910 -23.11 -3.66 -33.66
CA LEU A 910 -21.67 -3.64 -33.86
C LEU A 910 -21.31 -4.17 -35.26
N MET A 911 -21.93 -5.26 -35.71
CA MET A 911 -21.69 -5.80 -37.05
C MET A 911 -22.16 -4.85 -38.16
N ASN A 912 -23.26 -4.12 -37.96
CA ASN A 912 -23.70 -3.07 -38.88
C ASN A 912 -22.71 -1.88 -38.97
N LYS A 913 -22.03 -1.53 -37.86
CA LYS A 913 -20.93 -0.55 -37.90
C LYS A 913 -19.74 -1.11 -38.70
N CYS A 914 -19.42 -2.39 -38.53
CA CYS A 914 -18.34 -3.08 -39.23
C CYS A 914 -18.56 -3.17 -40.75
N GLU A 915 -19.80 -3.34 -41.20
CA GLU A 915 -20.12 -3.43 -42.64
C GLU A 915 -19.62 -2.21 -43.43
N LYS A 916 -19.73 -1.03 -42.83
CA LYS A 916 -19.28 0.24 -43.43
C LYS A 916 -17.75 0.32 -43.54
N LEU A 917 -17.04 -0.33 -42.62
CA LEU A 917 -15.57 -0.34 -42.59
C LEU A 917 -14.97 -1.28 -43.64
N MET A 918 -15.70 -2.27 -44.13
CA MET A 918 -15.20 -3.24 -45.12
C MET A 918 -14.63 -2.57 -46.38
N LYS A 919 -15.22 -1.45 -46.80
CA LYS A 919 -14.85 -0.72 -48.02
C LYS A 919 -13.81 0.38 -47.80
N HIS A 920 -13.41 0.64 -46.55
CA HIS A 920 -12.46 1.70 -46.22
C HIS A 920 -11.05 1.38 -46.78
N SER A 921 -10.44 2.30 -47.52
CA SER A 921 -9.14 2.11 -48.17
C SER A 921 -7.96 2.22 -47.21
N ASP A 922 -7.93 3.27 -46.37
CA ASP A 922 -6.77 3.57 -45.53
C ASP A 922 -6.61 2.53 -44.43
N MET A 923 -5.36 2.22 -44.08
CA MET A 923 -5.08 1.20 -43.05
C MET A 923 -5.60 1.62 -41.67
N LEU A 924 -5.32 2.87 -41.26
CA LEU A 924 -5.83 3.42 -40.02
C LEU A 924 -7.36 3.59 -40.10
N LEU A 925 -8.10 3.10 -39.11
CA LEU A 925 -9.54 3.28 -39.05
C LEU A 925 -9.91 4.77 -38.87
N PRO A 926 -11.08 5.20 -39.36
CA PRO A 926 -11.55 6.57 -39.17
C PRO A 926 -11.46 7.03 -37.72
N TYR A 927 -11.04 8.28 -37.52
CA TYR A 927 -10.85 8.85 -36.18
C TYR A 927 -12.13 8.76 -35.35
N THR A 928 -13.27 9.04 -35.98
CA THR A 928 -14.60 9.01 -35.36
C THR A 928 -14.99 7.63 -34.84
N ASN A 929 -14.69 6.58 -35.60
CA ASN A 929 -15.00 5.20 -35.25
C ASN A 929 -14.19 4.75 -34.03
N ARG A 930 -12.90 5.06 -34.04
CA ARG A 930 -12.00 4.75 -32.91
C ARG A 930 -12.43 5.52 -31.67
N LYS A 931 -12.67 6.83 -31.77
CA LYS A 931 -13.05 7.71 -30.66
C LYS A 931 -14.38 7.33 -30.00
N LYS A 932 -15.36 6.88 -30.81
CA LYS A 932 -16.71 6.54 -30.33
C LYS A 932 -16.86 5.08 -29.87
N ALA A 933 -15.79 4.28 -29.88
CA ALA A 933 -15.86 2.94 -29.34
C ALA A 933 -16.14 2.97 -27.84
N ASP A 934 -16.98 2.04 -27.38
CA ASP A 934 -17.41 2.00 -25.98
C ASP A 934 -16.53 1.07 -25.13
N SER A 935 -15.88 0.08 -25.75
CA SER A 935 -15.05 -0.93 -25.07
C SER A 935 -13.87 -1.41 -25.94
N PHE A 936 -12.97 -2.20 -25.34
CA PHE A 936 -11.84 -2.80 -26.07
C PHE A 936 -12.29 -3.82 -27.11
N ILE A 937 -13.29 -4.65 -26.79
CA ILE A 937 -13.78 -5.66 -27.73
C ILE A 937 -14.45 -5.00 -28.94
N ASP A 938 -15.11 -3.84 -28.77
CA ASP A 938 -15.67 -3.04 -29.86
C ASP A 938 -14.56 -2.62 -30.86
N LEU A 939 -13.44 -2.08 -30.35
CA LEU A 939 -12.29 -1.72 -31.18
C LEU A 939 -11.72 -2.93 -31.93
N LEU A 940 -11.51 -4.05 -31.25
CA LEU A 940 -10.92 -5.26 -31.84
C LEU A 940 -11.83 -5.88 -32.90
N VAL A 941 -13.14 -6.00 -32.64
CA VAL A 941 -14.10 -6.52 -33.61
C VAL A 941 -14.19 -5.60 -34.84
N GLN A 942 -14.13 -4.28 -34.67
CA GLN A 942 -14.08 -3.34 -35.80
C GLN A 942 -12.85 -3.57 -36.71
N THR A 943 -11.70 -3.96 -36.16
CA THR A 943 -10.53 -4.33 -36.98
C THR A 943 -10.75 -5.61 -37.79
N MET A 944 -11.62 -6.51 -37.32
CA MET A 944 -11.91 -7.77 -38.01
C MET A 944 -12.79 -7.58 -39.25
N ALA A 945 -13.47 -6.44 -39.39
CA ALA A 945 -14.31 -6.13 -40.55
C ALA A 945 -13.56 -6.25 -41.89
N ARG A 946 -12.24 -5.99 -41.90
CA ARG A 946 -11.40 -6.02 -43.11
C ARG A 946 -10.47 -7.23 -43.18
N PHE A 947 -10.66 -8.22 -42.31
CA PHE A 947 -9.75 -9.34 -42.15
C PHE A 947 -9.53 -10.10 -43.46
N ASP A 948 -10.60 -10.49 -44.16
CA ASP A 948 -10.48 -11.25 -45.41
C ASP A 948 -9.68 -10.54 -46.50
N ARG A 949 -9.71 -9.21 -46.53
CA ARG A 949 -8.94 -8.39 -47.49
C ARG A 949 -7.48 -8.23 -47.10
N LEU A 950 -7.21 -8.18 -45.79
CA LEU A 950 -5.90 -7.77 -45.26
C LEU A 950 -5.06 -8.95 -44.76
N LYS A 951 -5.66 -10.14 -44.60
CA LYS A 951 -5.02 -11.28 -43.94
C LYS A 951 -3.73 -11.76 -44.59
N ASP A 952 -3.65 -11.74 -45.93
CA ASP A 952 -2.45 -12.18 -46.65
C ASP A 952 -1.36 -11.11 -46.59
N THR A 953 -1.72 -9.83 -46.74
CA THR A 953 -0.80 -8.68 -46.67
C THR A 953 -0.04 -8.61 -45.35
N TYR A 954 -0.68 -9.01 -44.26
CA TYR A 954 -0.10 -8.99 -42.91
C TYR A 954 0.24 -10.39 -42.37
N GLU A 955 0.17 -11.41 -43.23
CA GLU A 955 0.51 -12.81 -42.90
C GLU A 955 -0.27 -13.39 -41.70
N VAL A 956 -1.55 -13.03 -41.55
CA VAL A 956 -2.43 -13.44 -40.42
C VAL A 956 -3.53 -14.45 -40.78
N ALA A 957 -3.62 -14.92 -42.02
CA ALA A 957 -4.72 -15.76 -42.52
C ALA A 957 -5.05 -17.00 -41.66
N ASP A 958 -4.04 -17.65 -41.07
CA ASP A 958 -4.21 -18.81 -40.18
C ASP A 958 -3.74 -18.52 -38.74
N LYS A 959 -3.25 -17.31 -38.47
CA LYS A 959 -2.66 -16.91 -37.19
C LYS A 959 -3.63 -16.13 -36.30
N LEU A 960 -4.80 -15.75 -36.80
CA LEU A 960 -5.82 -15.03 -36.04
C LEU A 960 -7.20 -15.61 -36.30
N ASN A 961 -7.83 -16.10 -35.24
CA ASN A 961 -9.16 -16.71 -35.31
C ASN A 961 -10.14 -16.00 -34.38
N ILE A 962 -11.37 -15.79 -34.83
CA ILE A 962 -12.48 -15.29 -34.02
C ILE A 962 -13.53 -16.38 -33.83
N LYS A 963 -13.96 -16.61 -32.59
CA LYS A 963 -15.01 -17.55 -32.19
C LYS A 963 -16.10 -16.76 -31.46
N VAL A 964 -17.34 -16.93 -31.88
CA VAL A 964 -18.50 -16.30 -31.24
C VAL A 964 -19.26 -17.38 -30.47
N PHE A 965 -19.57 -17.11 -29.21
CA PHE A 965 -20.31 -17.98 -28.31
C PHE A 965 -21.64 -17.34 -27.96
N ASP A 966 -22.73 -18.08 -28.04
CA ASP A 966 -24.03 -17.61 -27.58
C ASP A 966 -24.28 -18.00 -26.12
N LYS A 967 -24.95 -17.12 -25.37
CA LYS A 967 -25.32 -17.29 -23.96
C LYS A 967 -25.96 -18.65 -23.65
N SER A 968 -26.79 -19.18 -24.56
CA SER A 968 -27.50 -20.46 -24.40
C SER A 968 -26.57 -21.68 -24.33
N MET A 969 -25.39 -21.62 -24.97
CA MET A 969 -24.44 -22.74 -24.99
C MET A 969 -23.70 -22.91 -23.65
N LEU A 970 -23.49 -21.82 -22.91
CA LEU A 970 -22.72 -21.82 -21.65
C LEU A 970 -23.58 -22.17 -20.42
N ALA A 971 -24.83 -21.70 -20.37
CA ALA A 971 -25.73 -21.90 -19.22
C ALA A 971 -26.01 -23.39 -18.87
N VAL A 972 -25.95 -24.28 -19.86
CA VAL A 972 -26.15 -25.74 -19.68
C VAL A 972 -24.96 -26.40 -18.99
N SER A 973 -23.74 -25.89 -19.20
CA SER A 973 -22.51 -26.46 -18.65
C SER A 973 -22.30 -26.13 -17.16
N THR A 974 -22.76 -24.95 -16.72
CA THR A 974 -22.58 -24.43 -15.36
C THR A 974 -23.40 -25.17 -14.31
N LYS A 975 -24.69 -25.46 -14.57
CA LYS A 975 -25.58 -26.14 -13.62
C LYS A 975 -25.09 -27.55 -13.25
N ARG A 976 -24.56 -28.28 -14.24
CA ARG A 976 -24.10 -29.67 -14.07
C ARG A 976 -22.87 -29.79 -13.17
N SER A 977 -21.98 -28.79 -13.16
CA SER A 977 -20.75 -28.81 -12.38
C SER A 977 -20.94 -28.55 -10.88
N ILE A 978 -22.02 -27.87 -10.48
CA ILE A 978 -22.31 -27.54 -9.07
C ILE A 978 -22.93 -28.76 -8.36
N GLU A 979 -23.87 -29.43 -9.02
CA GLU A 979 -24.56 -30.62 -8.47
C GLU A 979 -23.58 -31.78 -8.19
N ASP A 980 -22.60 -32.01 -9.06
CA ASP A 980 -21.59 -33.06 -8.90
C ASP A 980 -20.64 -32.81 -7.71
N ARG A 981 -20.38 -31.55 -7.35
CA ARG A 981 -19.48 -31.19 -6.22
C ARG A 981 -20.15 -31.36 -4.87
N VAL A 982 -21.43 -30.97 -4.75
CA VAL A 982 -22.20 -31.11 -3.51
C VAL A 982 -22.29 -32.57 -3.11
N GLN A 983 -22.67 -33.45 -4.05
CA GLN A 983 -22.75 -34.89 -3.82
C GLN A 983 -21.41 -35.53 -3.44
N LYS A 984 -20.28 -34.98 -3.90
CA LYS A 984 -18.94 -35.49 -3.57
C LYS A 984 -18.50 -35.11 -2.16
N VAL A 985 -18.85 -33.91 -1.69
CA VAL A 985 -18.54 -33.44 -0.33
C VAL A 985 -19.38 -34.19 0.70
N GLU A 986 -20.67 -34.39 0.44
CA GLU A 986 -21.57 -35.16 1.32
C GLU A 986 -21.04 -36.59 1.53
N ARG A 987 -20.60 -37.26 0.46
CA ARG A 987 -20.00 -38.61 0.57
C ARG A 987 -18.68 -38.64 1.34
N LEU A 988 -17.86 -37.59 1.24
CA LEU A 988 -16.60 -37.48 1.98
C LEU A 988 -16.84 -37.26 3.49
N LEU A 989 -17.85 -36.47 3.84
CA LEU A 989 -18.28 -36.27 5.23
C LEU A 989 -18.81 -37.57 5.85
N GLU A 990 -19.68 -38.28 5.15
CA GLU A 990 -20.19 -39.61 5.59
C GLU A 990 -19.05 -40.64 5.75
N GLN A 991 -18.03 -40.60 4.89
CA GLN A 991 -16.86 -41.48 4.99
C GLN A 991 -15.96 -41.13 6.18
N LEU A 992 -15.73 -39.85 6.46
CA LEU A 992 -14.92 -39.40 7.60
C LEU A 992 -15.57 -39.74 8.95
N GLU A 993 -16.89 -39.64 9.05
CA GLU A 993 -17.64 -40.07 10.24
C GLU A 993 -17.53 -41.59 10.48
N SER A 994 -17.39 -42.38 9.42
CA SER A 994 -17.28 -43.84 9.50
C SER A 994 -15.89 -44.40 9.83
N GLN A 995 -14.83 -43.58 9.77
CA GLN A 995 -13.43 -44.01 9.91
C GLN A 995 -12.76 -43.65 11.25
N VAL A 996 -13.51 -43.12 12.22
CA VAL A 996 -12.97 -42.77 13.54
C VAL A 996 -12.62 -44.02 14.34
N ASN A 997 -11.32 -44.36 14.39
CA ASN A 997 -10.79 -45.46 15.19
C ASN A 997 -10.62 -45.04 16.67
N SER A 998 -11.34 -45.69 17.59
CA SER A 998 -11.45 -45.31 19.00
C SER A 998 -10.13 -45.36 19.78
N GLU A 999 -9.19 -46.23 19.42
CA GLU A 999 -7.91 -46.36 20.14
C GLU A 999 -7.00 -45.13 19.94
N THR A 1000 -6.88 -44.64 18.71
CA THR A 1000 -6.14 -43.40 18.39
C THR A 1000 -6.78 -42.17 19.04
N THR A 1001 -8.10 -42.13 19.16
CA THR A 1001 -8.82 -41.05 19.84
C THR A 1001 -8.52 -41.01 21.33
N GLU A 1002 -8.41 -42.17 22.00
CA GLU A 1002 -8.05 -42.23 23.42
C GLU A 1002 -6.61 -41.77 23.69
N GLU A 1003 -5.65 -42.12 22.83
CA GLU A 1003 -4.27 -41.64 22.96
C GLU A 1003 -4.16 -40.13 22.75
N ILE A 1004 -4.86 -39.59 21.74
CA ILE A 1004 -4.93 -38.14 21.50
C ILE A 1004 -5.61 -37.42 22.67
N LEU A 1005 -6.73 -37.93 23.20
CA LEU A 1005 -7.40 -37.36 24.37
C LEU A 1005 -6.53 -37.43 25.64
N LYS A 1006 -5.74 -38.50 25.81
CA LYS A 1006 -4.72 -38.57 26.88
C LYS A 1006 -3.64 -37.52 26.72
N SER A 1007 -3.24 -37.19 25.49
CA SER A 1007 -2.23 -36.15 25.23
C SER A 1007 -2.75 -34.74 25.54
N PHE A 1008 -4.01 -34.43 25.22
CA PHE A 1008 -4.64 -33.13 25.54
C PHE A 1008 -4.89 -32.92 27.03
N LYS A 1009 -5.07 -34.00 27.81
CA LYS A 1009 -5.30 -33.96 29.27
C LYS A 1009 -4.01 -34.00 30.09
N ARG A 1010 -2.84 -33.98 29.45
CA ARG A 1010 -1.56 -34.08 30.16
C ARG A 1010 -1.14 -32.71 30.67
N ASP A 1011 -1.36 -32.45 31.95
CA ASP A 1011 -0.81 -31.27 32.60
C ASP A 1011 0.71 -31.31 32.63
N TYR A 1012 1.35 -30.16 32.38
CA TYR A 1012 2.79 -30.04 32.55
C TYR A 1012 3.13 -30.26 34.03
N SER A 1013 3.90 -31.32 34.30
CA SER A 1013 4.17 -31.80 35.67
C SER A 1013 4.83 -30.76 36.59
N TYR A 1014 5.34 -29.66 36.03
CA TYR A 1014 6.02 -28.59 36.75
C TYR A 1014 5.38 -27.20 36.52
N GLN A 1015 4.10 -27.12 36.14
CA GLN A 1015 3.41 -25.86 35.81
C GLN A 1015 3.46 -24.82 36.95
N LYS A 1016 3.39 -25.24 38.21
CA LYS A 1016 3.51 -24.32 39.36
C LYS A 1016 4.89 -23.63 39.43
N ILE A 1017 5.95 -24.24 38.91
CA ILE A 1017 7.32 -23.70 38.97
C ILE A 1017 7.53 -22.58 37.94
N THR A 1018 6.86 -22.64 36.79
CA THR A 1018 7.07 -21.64 35.71
C THR A 1018 6.63 -20.23 36.12
N GLN A 1019 5.85 -20.11 37.20
CA GLN A 1019 5.41 -18.85 37.78
C GLN A 1019 6.30 -18.37 38.95
N LEU A 1020 7.20 -19.22 39.46
CA LEU A 1020 8.08 -18.88 40.57
C LEU A 1020 9.24 -18.00 40.09
N LYS A 1021 9.56 -16.96 40.87
CA LYS A 1021 10.76 -16.14 40.61
C LYS A 1021 12.01 -16.97 40.92
N SER A 1022 12.86 -17.17 39.91
CA SER A 1022 14.14 -17.89 40.03
C SER A 1022 15.17 -17.19 40.92
N LYS A 1023 14.97 -15.89 41.18
CA LYS A 1023 15.84 -15.06 42.02
C LYS A 1023 15.00 -14.20 42.98
N LEU A 1024 15.32 -14.29 44.27
CA LEU A 1024 14.65 -13.56 45.35
C LEU A 1024 15.66 -12.80 46.21
N SER A 1025 15.31 -11.61 46.68
CA SER A 1025 16.05 -10.97 47.76
C SER A 1025 15.53 -11.48 49.12
N VAL A 1026 16.37 -11.44 50.16
CA VAL A 1026 15.91 -11.73 51.52
C VAL A 1026 14.82 -10.76 51.98
N SER A 1027 14.79 -9.55 51.40
CA SER A 1027 13.68 -8.60 51.62
C SER A 1027 12.36 -9.06 51.00
N ASP A 1028 12.40 -9.76 49.85
CA ASP A 1028 11.21 -10.35 49.23
C ASP A 1028 10.70 -11.54 50.05
N ILE A 1029 11.60 -12.40 50.53
CA ILE A 1029 11.25 -13.52 51.42
C ILE A 1029 10.69 -13.02 52.75
N LYS A 1030 11.24 -11.93 53.29
CA LYS A 1030 10.71 -11.25 54.48
C LYS A 1030 9.25 -10.81 54.28
N LYS A 1031 8.93 -10.25 53.11
CA LYS A 1031 7.55 -9.84 52.79
C LYS A 1031 6.63 -11.04 52.62
N MET A 1032 7.11 -12.11 51.97
CA MET A 1032 6.34 -13.35 51.75
C MET A 1032 6.04 -14.09 53.07
N LYS A 1033 7.03 -14.23 53.97
CA LYS A 1033 6.89 -15.01 55.22
C LYS A 1033 6.31 -14.24 56.40
N ALA A 1034 5.94 -12.97 56.22
CA ALA A 1034 5.32 -12.16 57.29
C ALA A 1034 3.82 -12.46 57.52
N PHE A 1035 3.27 -13.46 56.82
CA PHE A 1035 1.84 -13.80 56.80
C PHE A 1035 1.54 -15.15 57.51
N ASP A 1036 2.22 -15.44 58.62
CA ASP A 1036 1.98 -16.64 59.46
C ASP A 1036 1.01 -16.36 60.63
N GLY A 1037 0.18 -15.31 60.52
CA GLY A 1037 -1.02 -15.12 61.33
C GLY A 1037 -0.79 -14.74 62.80
N THR A 1038 0.43 -14.38 63.20
CA THR A 1038 0.72 -13.95 64.58
C THR A 1038 1.56 -12.67 64.63
N GLY A 1039 0.90 -11.51 64.44
CA GLY A 1039 1.38 -10.26 65.04
C GLY A 1039 1.66 -9.06 64.14
N TYR A 1040 0.69 -8.61 63.33
CA TYR A 1040 0.75 -7.26 62.72
C TYR A 1040 -0.60 -6.52 62.73
N ASP A 1041 -0.54 -5.24 63.12
CA ASP A 1041 -1.61 -4.21 63.10
C ASP A 1041 -1.73 -3.59 61.69
N ASP A 1042 -2.90 -3.03 61.36
CA ASP A 1042 -3.38 -2.46 60.07
C ASP A 1042 -2.53 -1.28 59.54
N SER A 1043 -1.22 -1.49 59.41
CA SER A 1043 -0.26 -0.50 58.93
C SER A 1043 0.01 -0.66 57.43
N GLU A 1044 0.49 0.43 56.81
CA GLU A 1044 0.87 0.59 55.39
C GLU A 1044 1.74 -0.54 54.81
N PHE A 1045 2.36 -1.35 55.67
CA PHE A 1045 3.14 -2.55 55.34
C PHE A 1045 2.27 -3.78 54.99
N ALA A 1046 1.09 -3.95 55.59
CA ALA A 1046 0.16 -5.05 55.31
C ALA A 1046 -0.58 -4.84 53.98
N CYS A 1047 -0.91 -3.59 53.64
CA CYS A 1047 -1.59 -3.25 52.38
C CYS A 1047 -0.76 -3.56 51.12
N LYS A 1048 0.58 -3.46 51.18
CA LYS A 1048 1.48 -3.80 50.06
C LYS A 1048 1.74 -5.31 49.91
N ALA A 1049 1.39 -6.11 50.91
CA ALA A 1049 1.49 -7.57 50.87
C ALA A 1049 0.21 -8.20 50.30
N LEU A 1050 -0.96 -7.58 50.54
CA LEU A 1050 -2.23 -7.95 49.89
C LEU A 1050 -2.19 -7.81 48.35
N GLU A 1051 -1.33 -6.93 47.81
CA GLU A 1051 -1.06 -6.84 46.37
C GLU A 1051 -0.30 -8.07 45.81
N TYR A 1052 0.37 -8.86 46.67
CA TYR A 1052 1.12 -10.06 46.26
C TYR A 1052 0.28 -11.35 46.32
N GLU A 1053 -0.67 -11.47 47.26
CA GLU A 1053 -1.62 -12.60 47.30
C GLU A 1053 -2.71 -12.50 46.21
N LYS A 1054 -3.11 -11.27 45.82
CA LYS A 1054 -3.99 -11.07 44.65
C LYS A 1054 -3.41 -11.53 43.32
N PHE A 1055 -2.13 -11.91 43.27
CA PHE A 1055 -1.50 -12.53 42.10
C PHE A 1055 -1.56 -14.07 42.11
N GLN A 1056 -2.07 -14.70 43.18
CA GLN A 1056 -2.20 -16.15 43.29
C GLN A 1056 -3.64 -16.67 43.32
N ASP A 1057 -4.61 -15.87 43.79
CA ASP A 1057 -6.04 -16.22 43.76
C ASP A 1057 -6.82 -15.26 42.84
N ASP A 1058 -6.87 -15.59 41.55
CA ASP A 1058 -7.95 -15.16 40.65
C ASP A 1058 -8.76 -16.40 40.25
N SER A 1059 -9.61 -16.85 41.17
CA SER A 1059 -10.84 -17.57 40.84
C SER A 1059 -11.96 -17.06 41.75
N GLU A 1060 -12.83 -16.23 41.17
CA GLU A 1060 -14.16 -15.80 41.63
C GLU A 1060 -14.26 -14.87 42.87
N GLY A 1061 -14.83 -13.66 42.66
CA GLY A 1061 -15.81 -13.10 43.60
C GLY A 1061 -15.60 -11.70 44.20
N GLU A 1062 -16.34 -10.74 43.62
CA GLU A 1062 -16.95 -9.52 44.22
C GLU A 1062 -16.11 -8.29 44.64
N ASP A 1063 -16.49 -7.19 43.97
CA ASP A 1063 -16.22 -5.79 44.25
C ASP A 1063 -16.50 -5.37 45.69
N THR A 1064 -15.52 -4.74 46.33
CA THR A 1064 -15.78 -3.60 47.22
C THR A 1064 -14.76 -2.50 46.97
N GLN A 1065 -15.26 -1.39 46.42
CA GLN A 1065 -14.55 -0.13 46.25
C GLN A 1065 -14.01 0.38 47.60
N SER A 1066 -12.70 0.55 47.70
CA SER A 1066 -12.12 1.65 48.47
C SER A 1066 -10.93 2.23 47.72
N GLU A 1067 -11.16 3.37 47.09
CA GLU A 1067 -10.12 4.20 46.49
C GLU A 1067 -9.13 4.64 47.57
N LYS A 1068 -7.87 4.20 47.44
CA LYS A 1068 -6.73 4.97 47.93
C LYS A 1068 -5.81 5.22 46.75
N GLU A 1069 -5.69 6.49 46.40
CA GLU A 1069 -4.81 7.04 45.36
C GLU A 1069 -3.40 6.46 45.46
N VAL A 1070 -3.01 5.71 44.44
CA VAL A 1070 -1.60 5.50 44.12
C VAL A 1070 -1.12 6.80 43.50
N ALA A 1071 -0.38 7.58 44.28
CA ALA A 1071 0.19 8.86 43.86
C ALA A 1071 0.93 8.73 42.52
N LYS A 1072 0.66 9.66 41.61
CA LYS A 1072 1.19 9.65 40.23
C LYS A 1072 2.72 9.76 40.25
N PRO A 1073 3.44 9.24 39.23
CA PRO A 1073 4.92 9.32 39.16
C PRO A 1073 5.48 10.75 39.24
N THR A 1074 4.65 11.77 38.95
CA THR A 1074 4.98 13.19 39.11
C THR A 1074 4.94 13.66 40.57
N GLU A 1075 4.11 13.07 41.43
CA GLU A 1075 4.04 13.39 42.86
C GLU A 1075 5.21 12.79 43.65
N ILE A 1076 5.80 11.68 43.19
CA ILE A 1076 7.02 11.13 43.80
C ILE A 1076 8.23 12.04 43.52
N GLN A 1077 8.30 12.66 42.34
CA GLN A 1077 9.35 13.64 42.04
C GLN A 1077 9.10 14.99 42.74
N GLU A 1078 7.85 15.40 42.94
CA GLU A 1078 7.52 16.61 43.69
C GLU A 1078 7.61 16.42 45.21
N GLU A 1079 7.35 15.24 45.77
CA GLU A 1079 7.63 14.92 47.17
C GLU A 1079 9.13 14.72 47.43
N GLN A 1080 9.88 14.12 46.48
CA GLN A 1080 11.33 14.06 46.58
C GLN A 1080 11.97 15.44 46.42
N LYS A 1081 11.45 16.32 45.54
CA LYS A 1081 11.86 17.72 45.47
C LYS A 1081 11.43 18.51 46.71
N ALA A 1082 10.19 18.39 47.20
CA ALA A 1082 9.72 19.08 48.40
C ALA A 1082 10.43 18.61 49.68
N ASN A 1083 10.84 17.34 49.77
CA ASN A 1083 11.68 16.84 50.85
C ASN A 1083 13.15 17.26 50.72
N SER A 1084 13.65 17.46 49.50
CA SER A 1084 14.97 18.07 49.26
C SER A 1084 15.00 19.56 49.65
N THR A 1085 13.88 20.30 49.48
CA THR A 1085 13.78 21.71 49.88
C THR A 1085 13.46 21.91 51.37
N SER A 1086 12.87 20.91 52.06
CA SER A 1086 12.50 20.99 53.48
C SER A 1086 13.49 20.30 54.44
N GLY A 1087 14.47 19.55 53.94
CA GLY A 1087 15.49 18.88 54.76
C GLY A 1087 14.94 17.81 55.71
N LYS A 1088 13.73 17.29 55.47
CA LYS A 1088 13.12 16.20 56.25
C LYS A 1088 13.33 14.85 55.55
N LEU A 1089 14.22 14.03 56.11
CA LEU A 1089 14.40 12.64 55.69
C LEU A 1089 13.20 11.76 56.08
N THR A 1090 12.79 10.87 55.17
CA THR A 1090 11.80 9.80 55.41
C THR A 1090 12.35 8.73 56.38
N GLY A 1091 11.49 7.93 57.00
CA GLY A 1091 11.89 6.89 57.96
C GLY A 1091 12.90 5.88 57.39
N ALA A 1092 12.72 5.44 56.14
CA ALA A 1092 13.62 4.51 55.46
C ALA A 1092 14.99 5.14 55.12
N MET A 1093 15.02 6.40 54.69
CA MET A 1093 16.28 7.12 54.43
C MET A 1093 17.07 7.35 55.72
N ARG A 1094 16.39 7.68 56.84
CA ARG A 1094 17.04 7.77 58.16
C ARG A 1094 17.67 6.45 58.56
N GLY A 1095 16.98 5.32 58.34
CA GLY A 1095 17.53 3.99 58.59
C GLY A 1095 18.80 3.73 57.79
N THR A 1096 18.75 3.95 56.48
CA THR A 1096 19.88 3.74 55.56
C THR A 1096 21.11 4.56 55.96
N VAL A 1097 20.92 5.83 56.34
CA VAL A 1097 22.01 6.71 56.81
C VAL A 1097 22.62 6.18 58.12
N VAL A 1098 21.81 5.67 59.04
CA VAL A 1098 22.30 5.07 60.29
C VAL A 1098 23.09 3.78 60.01
N HIS A 1099 22.59 2.89 59.14
CA HIS A 1099 23.32 1.68 58.72
C HIS A 1099 24.66 2.02 58.09
N LYS A 1100 24.68 2.95 57.13
CA LYS A 1100 25.92 3.38 56.46
C LYS A 1100 26.89 4.06 57.42
N CYS A 1101 26.40 4.83 58.41
CA CYS A 1101 27.23 5.37 59.47
C CYS A 1101 27.88 4.26 60.31
N MET A 1102 27.13 3.18 60.58
CA MET A 1102 27.61 2.03 61.35
C MET A 1102 28.62 1.17 60.57
N GLU A 1103 28.38 0.94 59.28
CA GLU A 1103 29.31 0.27 58.37
C GLU A 1103 30.69 0.95 58.39
N LEU A 1104 30.72 2.28 58.39
CA LEU A 1104 31.96 3.05 58.26
C LEU A 1104 32.78 3.18 59.56
N ILE A 1105 32.28 2.69 60.70
CA ILE A 1105 33.04 2.70 61.96
C ILE A 1105 34.16 1.66 61.90
N ASP A 1106 35.39 2.08 62.14
CA ASP A 1106 36.51 1.17 62.39
C ASP A 1106 36.47 0.68 63.84
N PHE A 1107 35.87 -0.49 64.07
CA PHE A 1107 35.70 -1.05 65.40
C PHE A 1107 37.01 -1.47 66.08
N ALA A 1108 38.07 -1.78 65.32
CA ALA A 1108 39.35 -2.16 65.90
C ALA A 1108 40.05 -0.94 66.55
N SER A 1109 39.84 0.25 66.00
CA SER A 1109 40.37 1.52 66.51
C SER A 1109 39.81 1.95 67.88
N LEU A 1110 38.77 1.26 68.38
CA LEU A 1110 38.10 1.57 69.65
C LEU A 1110 38.70 0.86 70.87
N GLU A 1111 39.79 0.10 70.70
CA GLU A 1111 40.46 -0.58 71.80
C GLU A 1111 40.97 0.42 72.86
N GLY A 1112 40.46 0.31 74.09
CA GLY A 1112 40.85 1.20 75.19
C GLY A 1112 40.22 2.60 75.16
N GLU A 1113 39.32 2.90 74.23
CA GLU A 1113 38.60 4.18 74.19
C GLU A 1113 37.62 4.30 75.38
N THR A 1114 37.83 5.31 76.22
CA THR A 1114 37.03 5.51 77.44
C THR A 1114 35.84 6.44 77.21
N ASN A 1115 35.84 7.23 76.12
CA ASN A 1115 34.78 8.18 75.80
C ASN A 1115 34.19 7.95 74.39
N LEU A 1116 33.37 6.90 74.28
CA LEU A 1116 32.68 6.51 73.05
C LEU A 1116 31.72 7.58 72.48
N TYR A 1117 31.23 8.52 73.31
CA TYR A 1117 30.45 9.65 72.82
C TYR A 1117 31.33 10.65 72.06
N LYS A 1118 32.52 10.95 72.59
CA LYS A 1118 33.50 11.80 71.91
C LYS A 1118 33.94 11.18 70.59
N PHE A 1119 34.13 9.86 70.55
CA PHE A 1119 34.36 9.12 69.30
C PHE A 1119 33.20 9.30 68.31
N ALA A 1120 31.95 9.03 68.71
CA ALA A 1120 30.80 9.12 67.80
C ALA A 1120 30.62 10.54 67.21
N VAL A 1121 30.92 11.59 67.97
CA VAL A 1121 30.94 12.98 67.48
C VAL A 1121 32.09 13.21 66.49
N ALA A 1122 33.29 12.72 66.78
CA ALA A 1122 34.44 12.82 65.88
C ALA A 1122 34.21 12.05 64.57
N HIS A 1123 33.64 10.84 64.64
CA HIS A 1123 33.29 10.02 63.49
C HIS A 1123 32.26 10.72 62.60
N LYS A 1124 31.18 11.24 63.19
CA LYS A 1124 30.17 12.04 62.47
C LYS A 1124 30.79 13.25 61.76
N LYS A 1125 31.75 13.93 62.40
CA LYS A 1125 32.48 15.05 61.78
C LYS A 1125 33.37 14.58 60.63
N ALA A 1126 34.09 13.47 60.79
CA ALA A 1126 34.93 12.90 59.74
C ALA A 1126 34.09 12.46 58.51
N LEU A 1127 32.89 11.92 58.73
CA LEU A 1127 31.95 11.57 57.65
C LEU A 1127 31.49 12.82 56.86
N LYS A 1128 31.29 13.95 57.55
CA LYS A 1128 31.01 15.26 56.91
C LYS A 1128 32.21 15.75 56.08
N GLU A 1129 33.41 15.72 56.67
CA GLU A 1129 34.64 16.20 56.02
C GLU A 1129 35.02 15.36 54.78
N ARG A 1130 34.70 14.06 54.79
CA ARG A 1130 34.87 13.15 53.64
C ARG A 1130 33.76 13.29 52.58
N GLY A 1131 32.74 14.12 52.81
CA GLY A 1131 31.63 14.32 51.88
C GLY A 1131 30.71 13.10 51.74
N ILE A 1132 30.66 12.21 52.74
CA ILE A 1132 29.87 10.96 52.68
C ILE A 1132 28.38 11.21 52.96
N PHE A 1133 28.05 12.21 53.79
CA PHE A 1133 26.68 12.60 54.11
C PHE A 1133 26.52 14.13 54.05
N ASP A 1134 25.33 14.58 53.68
CA ASP A 1134 24.96 16.00 53.71
C ASP A 1134 24.49 16.47 55.10
N ASP A 1135 24.21 17.77 55.26
CA ASP A 1135 23.80 18.36 56.55
C ASP A 1135 22.39 17.93 57.01
N ALA A 1136 21.53 17.43 56.12
CA ALA A 1136 20.24 16.85 56.49
C ALA A 1136 20.39 15.39 56.96
N GLU A 1137 21.23 14.60 56.30
CA GLU A 1137 21.56 13.22 56.64
C GLU A 1137 22.33 13.11 57.95
N LEU A 1138 23.31 13.99 58.15
CA LEU A 1138 24.03 14.06 59.42
C LEU A 1138 23.08 14.34 60.59
N ARG A 1139 21.97 15.08 60.40
CA ARG A 1139 20.98 15.30 61.47
C ARG A 1139 20.26 14.01 61.90
N ALA A 1140 20.15 13.00 61.03
CA ALA A 1140 19.57 11.70 61.38
C ALA A 1140 20.49 10.85 62.28
N ILE A 1141 21.81 11.07 62.24
CA ILE A 1141 22.79 10.34 63.06
C ILE A 1141 22.82 10.92 64.47
N ASN A 1142 22.25 10.20 65.43
CA ASN A 1142 22.30 10.55 66.84
C ASN A 1142 23.54 9.95 67.53
N CYS A 1143 24.56 10.76 67.79
CA CYS A 1143 25.82 10.31 68.40
C CYS A 1143 25.63 9.66 69.78
N LYS A 1144 24.58 10.01 70.54
CA LYS A 1144 24.28 9.37 71.82
C LYS A 1144 23.83 7.94 71.61
N LYS A 1145 22.93 7.70 70.64
CA LYS A 1145 22.44 6.37 70.29
C LYS A 1145 23.54 5.47 69.71
N VAL A 1146 24.41 6.03 68.86
CA VAL A 1146 25.61 5.33 68.34
C VAL A 1146 26.55 4.97 69.49
N ALA A 1147 26.84 5.90 70.40
CA ALA A 1147 27.68 5.63 71.57
C ALA A 1147 27.08 4.57 72.51
N ASN A 1148 25.76 4.56 72.68
CA ASN A 1148 25.07 3.54 73.48
C ASN A 1148 25.14 2.16 72.80
N MET A 1149 25.07 2.09 71.47
CA MET A 1149 25.31 0.84 70.74
C MET A 1149 26.74 0.34 70.95
N LEU A 1150 27.75 1.21 70.81
CA LEU A 1150 29.15 0.83 71.04
C LEU A 1150 29.43 0.39 72.50
N LYS A 1151 28.65 0.90 73.46
CA LYS A 1151 28.68 0.48 74.88
C LYS A 1151 27.93 -0.81 75.17
N SER A 1152 27.01 -1.20 74.30
CA SER A 1152 26.23 -2.44 74.46
C SER A 1152 27.15 -3.66 74.47
N ASN A 1153 26.63 -4.77 74.98
CA ASN A 1153 27.35 -6.03 75.00
C ASN A 1153 27.70 -6.50 73.58
N LEU A 1154 26.78 -6.37 72.62
CA LEU A 1154 27.04 -6.54 71.18
C LEU A 1154 28.19 -5.65 70.69
N GLY A 1155 28.15 -4.36 70.99
CA GLY A 1155 29.19 -3.40 70.59
C GLY A 1155 30.59 -3.78 71.11
N GLN A 1156 30.69 -4.20 72.37
CA GLN A 1156 31.95 -4.64 72.98
C GLN A 1156 32.45 -5.97 72.37
N ARG A 1157 31.55 -6.90 72.04
CA ARG A 1157 31.87 -8.15 71.33
C ARG A 1157 32.37 -7.85 69.92
N MET A 1158 31.74 -6.92 69.20
CA MET A 1158 32.19 -6.47 67.89
C MET A 1158 33.59 -5.84 67.93
N ILE A 1159 33.91 -5.01 68.92
CA ILE A 1159 35.25 -4.42 69.09
C ILE A 1159 36.28 -5.53 69.30
N LYS A 1160 36.03 -6.47 70.21
CA LYS A 1160 36.93 -7.62 70.45
C LYS A 1160 37.13 -8.47 69.20
N ALA A 1161 36.05 -8.76 68.47
CA ALA A 1161 36.12 -9.51 67.22
C ALA A 1161 36.85 -8.75 66.11
N ALA A 1162 36.68 -7.44 66.01
CA ALA A 1162 37.39 -6.59 65.04
C ALA A 1162 38.90 -6.59 65.29
N ILE A 1163 39.34 -6.53 66.55
CA ILE A 1163 40.77 -6.63 66.93
C ILE A 1163 41.35 -7.97 66.50
N ARG A 1164 40.58 -9.07 66.60
CA ARG A 1164 40.99 -10.40 66.13
C ARG A 1164 40.89 -10.58 64.61
N GLY A 1165 40.38 -9.60 63.87
CA GLY A 1165 40.13 -9.71 62.42
C GLY A 1165 38.96 -10.64 62.07
N GLU A 1166 38.06 -10.90 63.02
CA GLU A 1166 36.94 -11.85 62.90
C GLU A 1166 35.57 -11.16 62.74
N LEU A 1167 35.53 -9.83 62.59
CA LEU A 1167 34.32 -9.05 62.31
C LEU A 1167 34.19 -8.76 60.81
N PHE A 1168 33.04 -9.13 60.23
CA PHE A 1168 32.70 -8.88 58.83
C PHE A 1168 31.43 -8.04 58.76
N LYS A 1169 31.46 -6.93 58.01
CA LYS A 1169 30.32 -6.00 57.83
C LYS A 1169 29.91 -5.94 56.36
N GLU A 1170 28.63 -5.66 56.08
CA GLU A 1170 28.07 -5.48 54.73
C GLU A 1170 28.47 -6.58 53.74
N GLN A 1171 28.31 -7.84 54.16
CA GLN A 1171 28.68 -8.98 53.32
C GLN A 1171 27.52 -9.35 52.40
N GLN A 1172 27.73 -9.14 51.09
CA GLN A 1172 26.80 -9.58 50.07
C GLN A 1172 26.94 -11.09 49.86
N PHE A 1173 25.82 -11.78 49.70
CA PHE A 1173 25.80 -13.20 49.37
C PHE A 1173 24.78 -13.50 48.28
N SER A 1174 25.01 -14.62 47.59
CA SER A 1174 24.07 -15.26 46.69
C SER A 1174 24.20 -16.76 46.90
N ILE A 1175 23.11 -17.41 47.28
CA ILE A 1175 23.11 -18.84 47.61
C ILE A 1175 21.87 -19.52 47.03
N GLY A 1176 22.03 -20.78 46.63
CA GLY A 1176 20.95 -21.62 46.17
C GLY A 1176 20.24 -22.31 47.35
N PHE A 1177 18.92 -22.16 47.42
CA PHE A 1177 18.06 -22.97 48.29
C PHE A 1177 17.12 -23.82 47.44
N ALA A 1178 16.75 -25.01 47.92
CA ALA A 1178 15.67 -25.79 47.31
C ALA A 1178 14.36 -24.96 47.33
N ALA A 1179 13.60 -25.01 46.24
CA ALA A 1179 12.34 -24.27 46.08
C ALA A 1179 11.36 -24.53 47.23
N THR A 1180 11.28 -25.78 47.69
CA THR A 1180 10.46 -26.25 48.83
C THR A 1180 10.85 -25.61 50.17
N LYS A 1181 12.06 -25.06 50.30
CA LYS A 1181 12.50 -24.34 51.52
C LYS A 1181 12.04 -22.87 51.52
N VAL A 1182 11.72 -22.31 50.35
CA VAL A 1182 11.37 -20.89 50.17
C VAL A 1182 9.88 -20.71 49.97
N PHE A 1183 9.25 -21.56 49.18
CA PHE A 1183 7.81 -21.59 48.89
C PHE A 1183 7.15 -22.79 49.58
N ASP A 1184 5.95 -22.59 50.15
CA ASP A 1184 5.13 -23.67 50.72
C ASP A 1184 4.49 -24.48 49.57
N LEU A 1185 5.27 -25.38 48.98
CA LEU A 1185 4.84 -26.28 47.91
C LEU A 1185 4.40 -27.60 48.53
N ASP A 1186 3.26 -28.15 48.10
CA ASP A 1186 2.77 -29.46 48.55
C ASP A 1186 3.84 -30.55 48.35
N ASP A 1187 3.94 -31.51 49.28
CA ASP A 1187 4.85 -32.68 49.26
C ASP A 1187 4.70 -33.58 48.00
N MET A 1188 3.75 -33.29 47.10
CA MET A 1188 3.56 -34.02 45.85
C MET A 1188 4.61 -33.70 44.78
N TYR A 1189 5.46 -32.69 44.99
CA TYR A 1189 6.52 -32.32 44.06
C TYR A 1189 7.90 -32.70 44.62
N ASP A 1190 8.46 -33.81 44.12
CA ASP A 1190 9.82 -34.27 44.42
C ASP A 1190 10.83 -33.34 43.70
N LEU A 1191 11.10 -32.16 44.29
CA LEU A 1191 11.79 -31.05 43.62
C LEU A 1191 13.06 -30.62 44.36
N ASP A 1192 14.20 -30.81 43.68
CA ASP A 1192 15.54 -30.31 44.02
C ASP A 1192 15.88 -28.98 43.31
N ASP A 1193 14.91 -28.31 42.68
CA ASP A 1193 15.15 -27.08 41.93
C ASP A 1193 15.66 -25.94 42.83
N THR A 1194 16.72 -25.29 42.38
CA THR A 1194 17.48 -24.34 43.18
C THR A 1194 17.08 -22.90 42.88
N ILE A 1195 16.59 -22.18 43.89
CA ILE A 1195 16.25 -20.76 43.85
C ILE A 1195 17.40 -19.94 44.42
N ILE A 1196 17.78 -18.89 43.70
CA ILE A 1196 18.87 -18.00 44.13
C ILE A 1196 18.32 -16.96 45.11
N VAL A 1197 18.78 -17.02 46.34
CA VAL A 1197 18.50 -16.01 47.36
C VAL A 1197 19.72 -15.11 47.55
N GLN A 1198 19.50 -13.79 47.45
CA GLN A 1198 20.53 -12.79 47.65
C GLN A 1198 20.18 -11.85 48.81
N GLY A 1199 21.20 -11.44 49.56
CA GLY A 1199 21.04 -10.51 50.66
C GLY A 1199 22.35 -9.86 51.04
N ILE A 1200 22.26 -8.87 51.92
CA ILE A 1200 23.40 -8.21 52.51
C ILE A 1200 23.27 -8.33 54.02
N VAL A 1201 24.23 -8.98 54.66
CA VAL A 1201 24.29 -9.08 56.11
C VAL A 1201 25.01 -7.82 56.63
N ASP A 1202 24.30 -7.02 57.43
CA ASP A 1202 24.85 -5.82 58.08
C ASP A 1202 26.17 -6.13 58.82
N GLY A 1203 26.20 -7.23 59.58
CA GLY A 1203 27.45 -7.80 60.06
C GLY A 1203 27.33 -9.19 60.69
N TYR A 1204 28.46 -9.86 60.84
CA TYR A 1204 28.62 -11.05 61.67
C TYR A 1204 30.06 -11.14 62.19
N PHE A 1205 30.24 -11.89 63.26
CA PHE A 1205 31.58 -12.19 63.77
C PHE A 1205 31.70 -13.63 64.27
N VAL A 1206 32.93 -14.13 64.36
CA VAL A 1206 33.22 -15.47 64.88
C VAL A 1206 33.66 -15.37 66.35
N GLU A 1207 33.05 -16.17 67.21
CA GLU A 1207 33.37 -16.24 68.64
C GLU A 1207 33.34 -17.71 69.08
N ASP A 1208 34.44 -18.20 69.67
CA ASP A 1208 34.60 -19.58 70.14
C ASP A 1208 34.33 -20.66 69.06
N GLY A 1209 34.64 -20.36 67.79
CA GLY A 1209 34.41 -21.29 66.68
C GLY A 1209 32.96 -21.35 66.17
N ALA A 1210 32.13 -20.38 66.53
CA ALA A 1210 30.74 -20.29 66.06
C ALA A 1210 30.38 -18.86 65.60
N ILE A 1211 29.39 -18.73 64.72
CA ILE A 1211 28.99 -17.46 64.08
C ILE A 1211 27.95 -16.74 64.93
N VAL A 1212 28.15 -15.43 65.14
CA VAL A 1212 27.13 -14.53 65.69
C VAL A 1212 26.71 -13.58 64.58
N VAL A 1213 25.45 -13.67 64.15
CA VAL A 1213 24.87 -12.81 63.10
C VAL A 1213 24.24 -11.59 63.74
N MET A 1214 24.41 -10.42 63.13
CA MET A 1214 23.82 -9.19 63.63
C MET A 1214 23.22 -8.29 62.55
N ASP A 1215 22.23 -7.51 62.98
CA ASP A 1215 21.47 -6.61 62.13
C ASP A 1215 21.16 -5.31 62.88
N TYR A 1216 21.25 -4.17 62.20
CA TYR A 1216 20.87 -2.88 62.76
C TYR A 1216 19.41 -2.58 62.43
N LYS A 1217 18.68 -1.98 63.38
CA LYS A 1217 17.28 -1.58 63.16
C LYS A 1217 16.97 -0.21 63.71
N THR A 1218 16.32 0.61 62.90
CA THR A 1218 15.85 1.96 63.27
C THR A 1218 14.34 2.04 63.45
N ASP A 1219 13.62 0.92 63.32
CA ASP A 1219 12.18 0.82 63.55
C ASP A 1219 11.78 1.34 64.95
N ALA A 1220 10.67 2.06 65.00
CA ALA A 1220 10.04 2.51 66.24
C ALA A 1220 8.87 1.56 66.59
N CYS A 1221 9.19 0.37 67.10
CA CYS A 1221 8.23 -0.62 67.57
C CYS A 1221 8.71 -1.27 68.88
N ASP A 1222 7.84 -2.08 69.50
CA ASP A 1222 8.24 -2.89 70.64
C ASP A 1222 9.08 -4.12 70.21
N GLU A 1223 9.60 -4.84 71.20
CA GLU A 1223 10.52 -5.96 70.99
C GLU A 1223 9.85 -7.17 70.34
N GLU A 1224 8.61 -7.48 70.74
CA GLU A 1224 7.85 -8.61 70.21
C GLU A 1224 7.53 -8.41 68.72
N THR A 1225 7.09 -7.20 68.35
CA THR A 1225 6.90 -6.81 66.95
C THR A 1225 8.21 -6.88 66.18
N LEU A 1226 9.32 -6.33 66.72
CA LEU A 1226 10.61 -6.33 66.04
C LEU A 1226 11.11 -7.76 65.75
N ILE A 1227 10.97 -8.67 66.71
CA ILE A 1227 11.29 -10.09 66.56
C ILE A 1227 10.45 -10.71 65.45
N GLY A 1228 9.12 -10.55 65.48
CA GLY A 1228 8.24 -11.08 64.43
C GLY A 1228 8.62 -10.58 63.03
N ARG A 1229 9.03 -9.31 62.92
CA ARG A 1229 9.39 -8.65 61.64
C ARG A 1229 10.65 -9.20 60.97
N TYR A 1230 11.64 -9.62 61.76
CA TYR A 1230 13.01 -9.85 61.29
C TYR A 1230 13.57 -11.24 61.60
N LYS A 1231 12.85 -12.07 62.38
CA LYS A 1231 13.25 -13.45 62.72
C LYS A 1231 13.54 -14.30 61.49
N ALA A 1232 12.67 -14.26 60.47
CA ALA A 1232 12.88 -15.00 59.22
C ALA A 1232 14.15 -14.52 58.48
N GLN A 1233 14.33 -13.21 58.34
CA GLN A 1233 15.50 -12.61 57.68
C GLN A 1233 16.81 -13.04 58.36
N LEU A 1234 16.88 -12.96 59.69
CA LEU A 1234 18.07 -13.33 60.46
C LEU A 1234 18.34 -14.84 60.42
N LYS A 1235 17.29 -15.67 60.43
CA LYS A 1235 17.43 -17.11 60.22
C LYS A 1235 18.01 -17.44 58.84
N TYR A 1236 17.58 -16.75 57.78
CA TYR A 1236 18.18 -16.93 56.45
C TYR A 1236 19.63 -16.46 56.39
N TYR A 1237 19.98 -15.34 57.04
CA TYR A 1237 21.37 -14.90 57.16
C TYR A 1237 22.22 -15.92 57.92
N GLY A 1238 21.71 -16.45 59.03
CA GLY A 1238 22.34 -17.52 59.80
C GLY A 1238 22.55 -18.80 59.01
N ASP A 1239 21.49 -19.34 58.40
CA ASP A 1239 21.55 -20.53 57.54
C ASP A 1239 22.56 -20.36 56.40
N THR A 1240 22.52 -19.19 55.74
CA THR A 1240 23.43 -18.89 54.63
C THR A 1240 24.89 -18.83 55.09
N LEU A 1241 25.16 -18.12 56.18
CA LEU A 1241 26.52 -18.00 56.72
C LEU A 1241 27.05 -19.33 57.27
N SER A 1242 26.20 -20.13 57.90
CA SER A 1242 26.51 -21.49 58.35
C SER A 1242 26.91 -22.38 57.17
N GLN A 1243 26.14 -22.34 56.08
CA GLN A 1243 26.40 -23.11 54.87
C GLN A 1243 27.67 -22.64 54.14
N LEU A 1244 27.91 -21.32 54.05
CA LEU A 1244 29.09 -20.77 53.37
C LEU A 1244 30.39 -20.92 54.16
N ARG A 1245 30.33 -20.87 55.50
CA ARG A 1245 31.52 -20.89 56.37
C ARG A 1245 31.77 -22.24 57.04
N GLY A 1246 30.81 -23.16 57.03
CA GLY A 1246 30.90 -24.47 57.68
C GLY A 1246 30.97 -24.41 59.21
N LEU A 1247 30.50 -23.32 59.82
CA LEU A 1247 30.51 -23.09 61.27
C LEU A 1247 29.06 -22.96 61.79
N PRO A 1248 28.73 -23.50 62.99
CA PRO A 1248 27.40 -23.36 63.55
C PRO A 1248 27.11 -21.90 63.94
N VAL A 1249 25.86 -21.48 63.83
CA VAL A 1249 25.39 -20.18 64.34
C VAL A 1249 25.13 -20.30 65.84
N LYS A 1250 25.85 -19.51 66.63
CA LYS A 1250 25.73 -19.44 68.10
C LYS A 1250 24.56 -18.57 68.53
N GLU A 1251 24.38 -17.43 67.86
CA GLU A 1251 23.44 -16.40 68.28
C GLU A 1251 23.06 -15.49 67.09
N MET A 1252 21.83 -14.98 67.09
CA MET A 1252 21.34 -13.99 66.13
C MET A 1252 20.83 -12.77 66.91
N ILE A 1253 21.39 -11.60 66.64
CA ILE A 1253 21.20 -10.41 67.47
C ILE A 1253 20.77 -9.22 66.61
N MET A 1254 19.71 -8.51 67.01
CA MET A 1254 19.37 -7.21 66.44
C MET A 1254 19.73 -6.11 67.43
N TYR A 1255 20.27 -5.00 66.93
CA TYR A 1255 20.36 -3.79 67.73
C TYR A 1255 19.29 -2.77 67.29
N SER A 1256 18.34 -2.48 68.18
CA SER A 1256 17.32 -1.45 67.94
C SER A 1256 17.83 -0.09 68.38
N PHE A 1257 18.07 0.82 67.43
CA PHE A 1257 18.33 2.23 67.70
C PHE A 1257 17.08 2.97 68.21
N GLY A 1258 15.89 2.42 68.02
CA GLY A 1258 14.64 2.92 68.60
C GLY A 1258 14.62 2.73 70.12
N MET A 1259 14.87 1.49 70.56
CA MET A 1259 14.82 1.07 71.96
C MET A 1259 16.16 1.17 72.71
N GLU A 1260 17.26 1.40 71.98
CA GLU A 1260 18.64 1.45 72.49
C GLU A 1260 19.07 0.19 73.26
N LYS A 1261 18.59 -0.98 72.81
CA LYS A 1261 18.90 -2.30 73.37
C LYS A 1261 19.20 -3.33 72.28
N GLU A 1262 19.97 -4.34 72.65
CA GLU A 1262 20.12 -5.56 71.87
C GLU A 1262 18.94 -6.50 72.12
N VAL A 1263 18.50 -7.18 71.06
CA VAL A 1263 17.39 -8.12 71.05
C VAL A 1263 17.92 -9.41 70.42
N SER A 1264 18.06 -10.46 71.23
CA SER A 1264 18.50 -11.78 70.75
C SER A 1264 17.29 -12.63 70.35
N LEU A 1265 17.46 -13.43 69.28
CA LEU A 1265 16.44 -14.31 68.70
C LEU A 1265 16.59 -15.78 69.11
#